data_AF-A0A2L2N564-F1
#
_entry.id   AF-A0A2L2N564-F1
#
_cell.length_a   1.000
_cell.length_b   1.000
_cell.length_c   1.000
_cell.angle_alpha   90.00
_cell.angle_beta   90.00
_cell.angle_gamma   90.00
#
_symmetry.space_group_name_H-M   'P 1'
#
loop_
_entity.id
_entity.type
_entity.pdbx_description
1 polymer ?
#
loop_
_entity_poly.entity_id
_entity_poly.type
_entity_poly.pdbx_seq_one_letter_code
_entity_poly.pdbx_strand_id
1 'polypeptide(L)'
;MNAATTEYANNLTAAEYHELTVGSAIHPALIKRNFFHIEGESVYDYLFISDKIPRKNAGRVTDGYIKMYQHLLLGGTWIQSLDPFKNWQPMEWGRLKPNFPRFDLDSCKPVKYESPPKTANRVTYFDIPNYILNLVSRRYNVSDIAQVLFAKRGKKLCVKSRNPGIRNGVLLPWLLQLGQTTVILTQVVRLSSLLALCIKGILNPLMFWSGVGQHKELNIDQAPLGWGVGCGVLGVGKEIAPTTVFSTRRCANVQAPSSLHPTPYPQHPIFDFQQKDLQITFWEWVKQHPEIPIILCEGEKKAACLLSLGFVAIALPGIWNGRVGTRDFDERLHPDLVPMAQAGRKFIILFDHETKAKTRWSVYQATVRTAKAIESAGCECEVASLPGPEKGVDDFVVARGEDANVLLTALVDDAKSLKDYQRSYRAKKWGLSKYKPDVTINIKYLSEALCIPLLEEKCNLPELYDLEKEQLFTPSIKGHQRKKESTDSGGVDSSKSKKSPTFNFPKSGLVVLWSDMGTGKTELMRWWRDQNPNARFLNNGHRVNLLKNLAERLQTAMYSDLGYTGLAQAQALSITIDSLHKLNTQSVTYGCIFIDEACQYLTHLLHSNTCKQHRAAILEVLEYLVYNAPLVVIADAHMDDLTVDFFRAMRPHGEIPYIVKNEWRNGGRTIYWYEGSNSSALVAQISAALMLGEKIMVASDSKRFIKKLDKSFTIKYEEPNSDQSHVPQKWRIWSIHSDNSGSEENVAFIKDITNAVKNFDALFTSPSLGTGVDISEYHFDLVFGVFHGVSQTATECAQQLYRYRPKVPFHIWVAPRPPYGYQDTNASKIKERLLQTNEVTAFLLRIDRQTGKRGAEKDWALEAYCQIMANRHYSLNNLRDDLRSLLTEMGNTFICMGSDDDDQSLERMKNAATALDTAHYSAVAKANNITASEYRARQSKDYLDPSEIFECEKFRIFDSYGIEVTESLVELDKGGRLIGAIAGLEAILAKPDESIVDPKTGRTYPTPPTIVAQKDRNERDNLPLCMDWGNYSARWLARFNLGLHQILTSLVRGDEVTASDATLLKMTAIAINCAAHVKAILGFTIPPDCKPIWLLATIVEQLGLKLTCRKQGKRGQQVKLFSLSKKELEFAQEVIAHRVAKRNQKENRTYNVGQTPAVYSPEPNHQSVSTPPINAIGNPHSGGVDTTDSEPPLTERITLLHCVEILRSGISGGVDAIKGILKRWTGDLRWETVLELEAIAANELRNLEQSVPDFYQWLDEEVLPMEGAS
;
A
#
# COMPACT_ATOMS: atom_id res chain seq x y z
N MET A 1 43.84 27.83 -39.17
CA MET A 1 42.85 27.87 -38.08
C MET A 1 43.24 26.79 -37.08
N ASN A 2 43.49 27.13 -35.82
CA ASN A 2 43.76 26.12 -34.81
C ASN A 2 42.41 25.62 -34.27
N ALA A 3 42.11 24.34 -34.47
CA ALA A 3 41.00 23.72 -33.76
C ALA A 3 41.38 23.66 -32.27
N ALA A 4 40.53 24.22 -31.40
CA ALA A 4 40.72 24.10 -29.96
C ALA A 4 40.50 22.65 -29.55
N THR A 5 41.57 21.94 -29.18
CA THR A 5 41.50 20.60 -28.61
C THR A 5 40.80 20.67 -27.25
N THR A 6 39.59 20.12 -27.17
CA THR A 6 38.83 20.03 -25.92
C THR A 6 39.57 19.13 -24.94
N GLU A 7 40.28 19.74 -24.00
CA GLU A 7 41.03 19.03 -22.96
C GLU A 7 40.07 18.58 -21.84
N TYR A 8 39.91 17.27 -21.69
CA TYR A 8 39.08 16.67 -20.64
C TYR A 8 39.88 16.52 -19.35
N ALA A 9 39.19 16.48 -18.21
CA ALA A 9 39.83 16.32 -16.91
C ALA A 9 40.66 15.02 -16.83
N ASN A 10 41.83 15.10 -16.18
CA ASN A 10 42.68 13.95 -15.86
C ASN A 10 43.07 13.09 -17.07
N ASN A 11 43.33 13.75 -18.20
CA ASN A 11 43.72 13.16 -19.49
C ASN A 11 42.69 12.17 -20.09
N LEU A 12 41.45 12.13 -19.57
CA LEU A 12 40.40 11.22 -20.03
C LEU A 12 40.15 11.38 -21.53
N THR A 13 40.06 10.27 -22.26
CA THR A 13 39.60 10.33 -23.65
C THR A 13 38.14 10.78 -23.70
N ALA A 14 37.72 11.37 -24.83
CA ALA A 14 36.33 11.76 -25.05
C ALA A 14 35.35 10.58 -24.84
N ALA A 15 35.78 9.35 -25.16
CA ALA A 15 34.99 8.13 -24.96
C ALA A 15 34.83 7.77 -23.48
N GLU A 16 35.92 7.72 -22.70
CA GLU A 16 35.86 7.45 -21.26
C GLU A 16 35.07 8.53 -20.51
N TYR A 17 35.31 9.80 -20.82
CA TYR A 17 34.59 10.91 -20.19
C TYR A 17 33.09 10.87 -20.50
N HIS A 18 32.70 10.52 -21.75
CA HIS A 18 31.30 10.34 -22.14
C HIS A 18 30.68 9.10 -21.47
N GLU A 19 31.39 7.98 -21.34
CA GLU A 19 30.88 6.80 -20.65
C GLU A 19 30.63 7.07 -19.15
N LEU A 20 31.52 7.81 -18.48
CA LEU A 20 31.35 8.17 -17.08
C LEU A 20 30.22 9.19 -16.88
N THR A 21 30.19 10.28 -17.67
CA THR A 21 29.19 11.35 -17.51
C THR A 21 27.80 10.96 -18.02
N VAL A 22 27.70 10.46 -19.26
CA VAL A 22 26.43 10.16 -19.93
C VAL A 22 26.06 8.69 -19.78
N GLY A 23 27.02 7.79 -20.02
CA GLY A 23 26.81 6.34 -19.92
C GLY A 23 26.69 5.79 -18.49
N SER A 24 26.82 6.62 -17.45
CA SER A 24 26.70 6.21 -16.03
C SER A 24 26.25 7.33 -15.08
N ALA A 25 25.81 8.47 -15.61
CA ALA A 25 25.30 9.62 -14.83
C ALA A 25 26.23 10.12 -13.70
N ILE A 26 27.56 9.99 -13.84
CA ILE A 26 28.51 10.41 -12.81
C ILE A 26 28.77 11.92 -12.93
N HIS A 27 28.66 12.63 -11.80
CA HIS A 27 28.84 14.08 -11.74
C HIS A 27 30.29 14.50 -12.09
N PRO A 28 30.52 15.45 -13.01
CA PRO A 28 31.86 15.82 -13.49
C PRO A 28 32.90 16.18 -12.41
N ALA A 29 32.47 16.80 -11.30
CA ALA A 29 33.38 17.14 -10.21
C ALA A 29 33.86 15.91 -9.39
N LEU A 30 33.13 14.79 -9.45
CA LEU A 30 33.56 13.51 -8.87
C LEU A 30 34.51 12.77 -9.82
N ILE A 31 34.25 12.83 -11.13
CA ILE A 31 35.14 12.31 -12.18
C ILE A 31 36.53 12.96 -12.04
N LYS A 32 36.59 14.31 -12.04
CA LYS A 32 37.83 15.10 -11.93
C LYS A 32 38.66 14.81 -10.67
N ARG A 33 38.09 14.21 -9.61
CA ARG A 33 38.83 13.85 -8.40
C ARG A 33 39.35 12.40 -8.36
N ASN A 34 38.75 11.49 -9.13
CA ASN A 34 38.91 10.05 -8.88
C ASN A 34 39.21 9.20 -10.12
N PHE A 35 38.93 9.70 -11.33
CA PHE A 35 39.07 8.93 -12.57
C PHE A 35 40.18 9.58 -13.41
N PHE A 36 41.14 8.78 -13.86
CA PHE A 36 42.36 9.25 -14.55
C PHE A 36 42.63 8.34 -15.74
N HIS A 37 42.98 8.88 -16.90
CA HIS A 37 43.49 8.05 -17.99
C HIS A 37 44.96 7.71 -17.75
N ILE A 38 45.30 6.44 -17.90
CA ILE A 38 46.69 5.96 -17.88
C ILE A 38 46.95 5.04 -19.07
N GLU A 39 48.10 5.21 -19.72
CA GLU A 39 48.55 4.43 -20.88
C GLU A 39 50.07 4.23 -20.85
N GLY A 40 50.58 3.40 -21.77
CA GLY A 40 52.00 3.05 -21.82
C GLY A 40 52.50 2.35 -20.54
N GLU A 41 53.82 2.34 -20.33
CA GLU A 41 54.43 1.58 -19.24
C GLU A 41 54.04 2.08 -17.83
N SER A 42 53.54 3.31 -17.70
CA SER A 42 53.05 3.90 -16.43
C SER A 42 51.99 3.05 -15.74
N VAL A 43 51.23 2.25 -16.52
CA VAL A 43 50.22 1.32 -16.00
C VAL A 43 50.82 0.28 -15.05
N TYR A 44 52.09 -0.10 -15.24
CA TYR A 44 52.76 -1.05 -14.36
C TYR A 44 53.06 -0.47 -12.99
N ASP A 45 53.24 0.84 -12.85
CA ASP A 45 53.47 1.49 -11.55
C ASP A 45 52.21 1.44 -10.67
N TYR A 46 51.02 1.58 -11.28
CA TYR A 46 49.73 1.50 -10.59
C TYR A 46 49.30 0.05 -10.24
N LEU A 47 49.70 -0.95 -11.03
CA LEU A 47 49.27 -2.34 -10.82
C LEU A 47 50.30 -3.23 -10.14
N PHE A 48 51.61 -3.04 -10.35
CA PHE A 48 52.64 -3.96 -9.85
C PHE A 48 53.22 -3.59 -8.47
N ILE A 49 52.39 -2.95 -7.64
CA ILE A 49 52.63 -2.53 -6.25
C ILE A 49 52.86 -3.68 -5.24
N SER A 50 52.83 -4.95 -5.67
CA SER A 50 53.00 -6.10 -4.77
C SER A 50 54.37 -6.76 -4.93
N ASP A 51 55.14 -6.82 -3.83
CA ASP A 51 56.41 -7.56 -3.74
C ASP A 51 56.27 -9.06 -4.05
N LYS A 52 55.04 -9.60 -3.99
CA LYS A 52 54.72 -11.00 -4.29
C LYS A 52 54.60 -11.29 -5.80
N ILE A 53 54.80 -10.29 -6.66
CA ILE A 53 54.84 -10.46 -8.11
C ILE A 53 56.23 -10.98 -8.52
N PRO A 54 56.34 -12.09 -9.27
CA PRO A 54 57.63 -12.64 -9.68
C PRO A 54 58.45 -11.65 -10.53
N ARG A 55 59.64 -11.30 -10.04
CA ARG A 55 60.61 -10.40 -10.66
C ARG A 55 61.91 -11.16 -10.99
N LYS A 56 62.62 -10.69 -12.01
CA LYS A 56 63.98 -11.13 -12.38
C LYS A 56 65.01 -10.51 -11.43
N ASN A 57 66.24 -11.02 -11.41
CA ASN A 57 67.34 -10.52 -10.57
C ASN A 57 67.61 -9.01 -10.73
N ALA A 58 67.26 -8.42 -11.88
CA ALA A 58 67.35 -6.98 -12.15
C ALA A 58 66.07 -6.18 -11.78
N GLY A 59 65.26 -6.66 -10.83
CA GLY A 59 64.05 -5.98 -10.30
C GLY A 59 62.83 -5.94 -11.24
N ARG A 60 63.02 -6.05 -12.56
CA ARG A 60 61.96 -6.09 -13.58
C ARG A 60 61.04 -7.30 -13.39
N VAL A 61 59.73 -7.09 -13.52
CA VAL A 61 58.69 -8.14 -13.50
C VAL A 61 58.93 -9.18 -14.61
N THR A 62 58.58 -10.44 -14.33
CA THR A 62 58.74 -11.56 -15.28
C THR A 62 57.93 -11.39 -16.57
N ASP A 63 58.47 -11.90 -17.68
CA ASP A 63 57.91 -11.66 -19.02
C ASP A 63 56.51 -12.25 -19.20
N GLY A 64 56.16 -13.32 -18.48
CA GLY A 64 54.82 -13.89 -18.48
C GLY A 64 53.77 -12.93 -17.86
N TYR A 65 54.13 -12.25 -16.77
CA TYR A 65 53.29 -11.21 -16.18
C TYR A 65 53.17 -9.98 -17.10
N ILE A 66 54.28 -9.53 -17.67
CA ILE A 66 54.29 -8.43 -18.64
C ILE A 66 53.39 -8.77 -19.84
N LYS A 67 53.55 -9.95 -20.45
CA LYS A 67 52.73 -10.40 -21.60
C LYS A 67 51.24 -10.52 -21.27
N MET A 68 50.88 -10.98 -20.07
CA MET A 68 49.49 -11.06 -19.63
C MET A 68 48.83 -9.67 -19.51
N TYR A 69 49.57 -8.69 -19.01
CA TYR A 69 49.09 -7.32 -18.79
C TYR A 69 49.42 -6.34 -19.94
N GLN A 70 50.13 -6.78 -20.99
CA GLN A 70 50.54 -5.96 -22.13
C GLN A 70 49.37 -5.27 -22.85
N HIS A 71 48.18 -5.87 -22.81
CA HIS A 71 46.95 -5.31 -23.37
C HIS A 71 46.55 -3.95 -22.74
N LEU A 72 47.00 -3.68 -21.50
CA LEU A 72 46.72 -2.44 -20.78
C LEU A 72 47.57 -1.24 -21.25
N LEU A 73 48.67 -1.49 -21.98
CA LEU A 73 49.49 -0.42 -22.55
C LEU A 73 48.71 0.45 -23.55
N LEU A 74 47.61 -0.07 -24.10
CA LEU A 74 46.65 0.59 -25.00
C LEU A 74 45.64 1.49 -24.26
N GLY A 75 45.90 1.78 -22.99
CA GLY A 75 45.17 2.76 -22.19
C GLY A 75 43.96 2.23 -21.45
N GLY A 76 43.56 2.97 -20.43
CA GLY A 76 42.32 2.79 -19.70
C GLY A 76 42.15 3.75 -18.53
N THR A 77 40.98 3.69 -17.90
CA THR A 77 40.62 4.56 -16.78
C THR A 77 41.06 3.95 -15.46
N TRP A 78 42.09 4.52 -14.83
CA TRP A 78 42.40 4.26 -13.42
C TRP A 78 41.35 4.90 -12.52
N ILE A 79 40.95 4.16 -11.49
CA ILE A 79 39.98 4.59 -10.48
C ILE A 79 40.71 4.65 -9.15
N GLN A 80 40.99 5.87 -8.71
CA GLN A 80 41.71 6.18 -7.48
C GLN A 80 40.80 6.01 -6.27
N SER A 81 41.34 5.46 -5.19
CA SER A 81 40.64 5.33 -3.91
C SER A 81 41.36 6.02 -2.74
N LEU A 82 40.70 6.10 -1.58
CA LEU A 82 41.22 6.66 -0.32
C LEU A 82 41.33 5.55 0.74
N ASP A 83 42.42 5.53 1.51
CA ASP A 83 42.64 4.48 2.50
C ASP A 83 42.03 4.83 3.88
N PRO A 84 41.09 4.02 4.40
CA PRO A 84 40.41 4.29 5.69
C PRO A 84 41.35 4.18 6.90
N PHE A 85 42.52 3.55 6.77
CA PHE A 85 43.53 3.42 7.82
C PHE A 85 44.65 4.47 7.71
N LYS A 86 44.77 5.17 6.58
CA LYS A 86 45.81 6.18 6.31
C LYS A 86 45.23 7.61 6.27
N ASN A 87 44.36 7.95 7.23
CA ASN A 87 43.70 9.26 7.34
C ASN A 87 43.04 9.74 6.03
N TRP A 88 42.39 8.83 5.30
CA TRP A 88 41.71 9.12 4.03
C TRP A 88 42.61 9.75 2.95
N GLN A 89 43.92 9.50 3.02
CA GLN A 89 44.85 9.82 1.92
C GLN A 89 44.65 8.87 0.74
N PRO A 90 45.08 9.24 -0.49
CA PRO A 90 45.06 8.35 -1.63
C PRO A 90 45.69 6.98 -1.32
N MET A 91 44.92 5.93 -1.61
CA MET A 91 45.32 4.54 -1.48
C MET A 91 46.25 4.17 -2.65
N GLU A 92 47.32 3.44 -2.36
CA GLU A 92 48.22 2.90 -3.39
C GLU A 92 47.54 1.85 -4.29
N TRP A 93 46.57 1.14 -3.72
CA TRP A 93 45.67 0.25 -4.44
C TRP A 93 44.50 1.04 -5.05
N GLY A 94 44.13 0.67 -6.26
CA GLY A 94 42.94 1.11 -6.99
C GLY A 94 42.57 0.04 -8.03
N ARG A 95 41.82 0.41 -9.06
CA ARG A 95 41.50 -0.50 -10.18
C ARG A 95 41.64 0.20 -11.52
N LEU A 96 42.09 -0.56 -12.52
CA LEU A 96 42.13 -0.10 -13.90
C LEU A 96 40.95 -0.70 -14.68
N LYS A 97 40.17 0.15 -15.34
CA LYS A 97 39.22 -0.25 -16.37
C LYS A 97 39.91 -0.14 -17.76
N PRO A 98 40.32 -1.25 -18.40
CA PRO A 98 40.99 -1.17 -19.71
C PRO A 98 40.05 -0.75 -20.83
N ASN A 99 40.59 -0.02 -21.81
CA ASN A 99 39.91 0.26 -23.08
C ASN A 99 39.74 -1.03 -23.91
N PHE A 100 40.71 -1.94 -23.83
CA PHE A 100 40.75 -3.21 -24.58
C PHE A 100 40.86 -4.40 -23.61
N PRO A 101 39.77 -4.81 -22.92
CA PRO A 101 39.81 -5.86 -21.91
C PRO A 101 40.24 -7.21 -22.50
N ARG A 102 41.23 -7.87 -21.87
CA ARG A 102 41.53 -9.28 -22.18
C ARG A 102 40.34 -10.18 -21.84
N PHE A 103 40.28 -11.35 -22.48
CA PHE A 103 39.36 -12.40 -22.07
C PHE A 103 39.98 -13.29 -20.99
N ASP A 104 39.16 -13.65 -20.01
CA ASP A 104 39.46 -14.68 -19.02
C ASP A 104 39.36 -16.06 -19.66
N LEU A 105 40.39 -16.90 -19.46
CA LEU A 105 40.55 -18.17 -20.17
C LEU A 105 39.58 -19.25 -19.70
N ASP A 106 39.21 -19.24 -18.41
CA ASP A 106 38.34 -20.27 -17.81
C ASP A 106 36.85 -19.96 -18.02
N SER A 107 36.47 -18.68 -18.05
CA SER A 107 35.07 -18.26 -18.18
C SER A 107 34.69 -17.66 -19.54
N CYS A 108 35.66 -17.47 -20.45
CA CYS A 108 35.50 -16.86 -21.77
C CYS A 108 34.80 -15.47 -21.76
N LYS A 109 35.01 -14.70 -20.69
CA LYS A 109 34.42 -13.36 -20.50
C LYS A 109 35.48 -12.26 -20.55
N PRO A 110 35.15 -11.03 -21.01
CA PRO A 110 36.06 -9.91 -20.91
C PRO A 110 36.27 -9.49 -19.44
N VAL A 111 37.52 -9.34 -19.04
CA VAL A 111 37.91 -8.84 -17.71
C VAL A 111 37.66 -7.33 -17.66
N LYS A 112 36.48 -6.93 -17.19
CA LYS A 112 36.02 -5.53 -17.20
C LYS A 112 36.87 -4.56 -16.37
N TYR A 113 37.53 -5.06 -15.32
CA TYR A 113 38.38 -4.30 -14.42
C TYR A 113 39.54 -5.19 -13.94
N GLU A 114 40.76 -4.66 -13.94
CA GLU A 114 41.92 -5.29 -13.34
C GLU A 114 42.21 -4.67 -11.97
N SER A 115 42.53 -5.52 -11.00
CA SER A 115 43.01 -5.13 -9.67
C SER A 115 44.50 -5.49 -9.54
N PRO A 116 45.31 -4.75 -8.76
CA PRO A 116 46.73 -5.04 -8.54
C PRO A 116 47.03 -6.52 -8.20
N PRO A 117 47.73 -7.29 -9.06
CA PRO A 117 47.94 -8.72 -8.83
C PRO A 117 48.71 -9.02 -7.54
N LYS A 118 48.35 -10.15 -6.91
CA LYS A 118 48.91 -10.65 -5.63
C LYS A 118 48.68 -9.73 -4.40
N THR A 119 47.91 -8.65 -4.54
CA THR A 119 47.28 -7.95 -3.41
C THR A 119 45.99 -8.67 -2.98
N ALA A 120 45.45 -8.31 -1.81
CA ALA A 120 44.04 -8.56 -1.51
C ALA A 120 43.18 -7.48 -2.19
N ASN A 121 41.94 -7.80 -2.53
CA ASN A 121 40.98 -6.76 -2.91
C ASN A 121 40.77 -5.79 -1.73
N ARG A 122 40.66 -4.49 -2.03
CA ARG A 122 40.21 -3.44 -1.11
C ARG A 122 38.81 -2.98 -1.53
N VAL A 123 38.13 -2.15 -0.73
CA VAL A 123 36.90 -1.46 -1.16
C VAL A 123 37.20 -0.04 -1.63
N THR A 124 36.41 0.46 -2.57
CA THR A 124 36.65 1.77 -3.18
C THR A 124 35.87 2.88 -2.45
N TYR A 125 36.61 3.65 -1.65
CA TYR A 125 36.22 4.98 -1.16
C TYR A 125 36.68 6.07 -2.13
N PHE A 126 35.82 7.04 -2.45
CA PHE A 126 36.13 8.16 -3.36
C PHE A 126 36.44 9.46 -2.62
N ASP A 127 37.25 10.36 -3.21
CA ASP A 127 37.33 11.76 -2.81
C ASP A 127 36.07 12.53 -3.28
N ILE A 128 35.28 13.00 -2.32
CA ILE A 128 33.96 13.61 -2.55
C ILE A 128 34.07 15.14 -2.56
N PRO A 129 33.66 15.82 -3.65
CA PRO A 129 33.63 17.28 -3.69
C PRO A 129 32.53 17.85 -2.78
N ASN A 130 32.80 19.01 -2.17
CA ASN A 130 31.93 19.67 -1.19
C ASN A 130 30.46 19.85 -1.64
N TYR A 131 30.21 19.99 -2.94
CA TYR A 131 28.84 20.04 -3.48
C TYR A 131 28.05 18.74 -3.19
N ILE A 132 28.66 17.57 -3.41
CA ILE A 132 28.03 16.27 -3.12
C ILE A 132 27.86 16.07 -1.61
N LEU A 133 28.81 16.54 -0.79
CA LEU A 133 28.65 16.57 0.66
C LEU A 133 27.39 17.36 1.07
N ASN A 134 27.17 18.52 0.45
CA ASN A 134 25.99 19.33 0.72
C ASN A 134 24.67 18.68 0.21
N LEU A 135 24.71 17.82 -0.81
CA LEU A 135 23.57 16.98 -1.21
C LEU A 135 23.28 15.89 -0.14
N VAL A 136 24.32 15.19 0.33
CA VAL A 136 24.20 14.16 1.39
C VAL A 136 23.66 14.77 2.69
N SER A 137 24.25 15.89 3.14
CA SER A 137 23.80 16.65 4.32
C SER A 137 22.31 17.03 4.24
N ARG A 138 21.83 17.49 3.08
CA ARG A 138 20.40 17.79 2.86
C ARG A 138 19.53 16.53 2.86
N ARG A 139 19.93 15.47 2.14
CA ARG A 139 19.15 14.22 2.03
C ARG A 139 18.85 13.60 3.40
N TYR A 140 19.84 13.57 4.29
CA TYR A 140 19.71 12.96 5.61
C TYR A 140 19.41 13.98 6.73
N ASN A 141 19.24 15.27 6.39
CA ASN A 141 19.00 16.37 7.33
C ASN A 141 20.05 16.46 8.47
N VAL A 142 21.33 16.33 8.09
CA VAL A 142 22.50 16.34 8.99
C VAL A 142 23.32 17.62 8.75
N SER A 143 23.88 18.22 9.81
CA SER A 143 24.70 19.44 9.72
C SER A 143 25.97 19.24 8.89
N ASP A 144 26.23 20.12 7.93
CA ASP A 144 27.41 20.07 7.07
C ASP A 144 28.73 20.35 7.83
N ILE A 145 29.86 20.01 7.20
CA ILE A 145 31.21 20.19 7.78
C ILE A 145 31.50 21.65 8.12
N ALA A 146 31.01 22.63 7.36
CA ALA A 146 31.26 24.04 7.66
C ALA A 146 30.56 24.46 8.96
N GLN A 147 29.30 24.06 9.16
CA GLN A 147 28.58 24.29 10.42
C GLN A 147 29.27 23.63 11.61
N VAL A 148 29.74 22.37 11.47
CA VAL A 148 30.49 21.67 12.52
C VAL A 148 31.83 22.36 12.83
N LEU A 149 32.53 22.88 11.83
CA LEU A 149 33.78 23.65 12.02
C LEU A 149 33.52 25.02 12.65
N PHE A 150 32.45 25.72 12.29
CA PHE A 150 32.05 26.98 12.94
C PHE A 150 31.67 26.76 14.41
N ALA A 151 30.94 25.68 14.73
CA ALA A 151 30.61 25.32 16.12
C ALA A 151 31.86 25.00 16.97
N LYS A 152 32.86 24.31 16.40
CA LYS A 152 34.12 24.00 17.08
C LYS A 152 35.07 25.21 17.18
N ARG A 153 35.00 26.19 16.27
CA ARG A 153 35.87 27.39 16.24
C ARG A 153 35.24 28.62 16.91
N GLY A 154 35.06 28.57 18.22
CA GLY A 154 34.58 29.69 19.05
C GLY A 154 35.53 30.90 19.17
N LYS A 155 35.83 31.60 18.06
CA LYS A 155 36.65 32.82 18.02
C LYS A 155 35.84 34.03 17.53
N LYS A 156 36.00 35.17 18.21
CA LYS A 156 35.39 36.46 17.82
C LYS A 156 35.84 36.88 16.42
N LEU A 157 34.89 37.18 15.53
CA LEU A 157 35.15 37.86 14.26
C LEU A 157 35.56 39.31 14.53
N CYS A 158 36.85 39.61 14.40
CA CYS A 158 37.37 40.98 14.48
C CYS A 158 37.48 41.58 13.07
N VAL A 159 36.43 42.29 12.65
CA VAL A 159 36.41 42.97 11.34
C VAL A 159 37.32 44.20 11.38
N LYS A 160 38.53 44.08 10.82
CA LYS A 160 39.38 45.25 10.56
C LYS A 160 38.85 46.00 9.34
N SER A 161 38.17 47.12 9.57
CA SER A 161 37.82 48.07 8.51
C SER A 161 39.08 48.61 7.83
N ARG A 162 39.10 48.61 6.49
CA ARG A 162 40.05 49.38 5.67
C ARG A 162 39.35 50.65 5.16
N ASN A 163 39.14 51.63 6.04
CA ASN A 163 38.97 53.02 5.62
C ASN A 163 39.31 53.99 6.77
N PRO A 164 40.32 54.88 6.63
CA PRO A 164 40.71 55.82 7.68
C PRO A 164 39.88 57.11 7.60
N GLY A 165 38.60 57.05 7.97
CA GLY A 165 37.76 58.25 7.94
C GLY A 165 36.29 58.04 8.25
N ILE A 166 35.95 57.98 9.54
CA ILE A 166 34.71 58.48 10.19
C ILE A 166 34.99 58.45 11.70
N ARG A 167 34.68 59.53 12.42
CA ARG A 167 34.88 59.60 13.89
C ARG A 167 33.66 59.09 14.64
N ASN A 168 33.87 58.57 15.85
CA ASN A 168 32.81 58.14 16.76
C ASN A 168 31.83 59.29 17.06
N GLY A 169 30.52 59.01 17.03
CA GLY A 169 29.52 59.95 17.53
C GLY A 169 28.06 59.53 17.29
N VAL A 170 27.24 59.64 18.34
CA VAL A 170 25.78 59.79 18.33
C VAL A 170 24.94 58.72 17.59
N LEU A 171 24.45 57.73 18.34
CA LEU A 171 23.03 57.30 18.30
C LEU A 171 22.71 56.35 19.48
N LEU A 172 22.67 56.91 20.70
CA LEU A 172 22.26 56.18 21.91
C LEU A 172 21.54 57.05 22.97
N PRO A 173 20.56 57.88 22.58
CA PRO A 173 19.45 58.15 23.50
C PRO A 173 18.08 58.20 22.79
N TRP A 174 17.41 57.04 22.67
CA TRP A 174 15.96 56.98 22.30
C TRP A 174 15.22 55.73 22.79
N LEU A 175 15.79 54.95 23.73
CA LEU A 175 15.28 53.62 24.12
C LEU A 175 15.28 53.36 25.65
N LEU A 176 15.26 54.40 26.48
CA LEU A 176 15.19 54.28 27.94
C LEU A 176 14.21 55.28 28.60
N GLN A 177 12.93 55.09 28.29
CA GLN A 177 11.76 55.50 29.09
C GLN A 177 10.67 54.46 28.77
N LEU A 178 10.11 53.66 29.69
CA LEU A 178 10.34 53.42 31.12
C LEU A 178 10.52 51.88 31.30
N GLY A 179 11.13 51.26 32.33
CA GLY A 179 11.16 51.52 33.78
C GLY A 179 9.91 50.94 34.46
N GLN A 180 9.91 50.00 35.41
CA GLN A 180 10.92 49.09 36.03
C GLN A 180 10.20 47.72 36.31
N THR A 181 10.65 46.65 37.00
CA THR A 181 11.80 46.25 37.87
C THR A 181 12.16 44.77 37.53
N THR A 182 13.41 44.32 37.47
CA THR A 182 14.38 43.99 38.56
C THR A 182 14.01 42.80 39.46
N VAL A 183 14.44 41.58 39.09
CA VAL A 183 15.14 40.54 39.91
C VAL A 183 15.65 39.43 38.95
N ILE A 184 16.64 38.63 39.39
CA ILE A 184 17.45 37.63 38.65
C ILE A 184 18.61 38.24 37.83
N LEU A 185 19.79 38.32 38.47
CA LEU A 185 21.05 38.81 37.90
C LEU A 185 22.10 37.68 37.87
N THR A 186 21.84 36.61 37.10
CA THR A 186 22.73 35.42 37.09
C THR A 186 22.86 34.61 35.79
N GLN A 187 22.18 34.95 34.67
CA GLN A 187 22.30 34.15 33.42
C GLN A 187 22.52 34.92 32.09
N VAL A 188 22.51 36.26 32.05
CA VAL A 188 22.37 37.02 30.78
C VAL A 188 23.70 37.26 30.03
N VAL A 189 24.85 36.86 30.55
CA VAL A 189 26.20 37.21 30.00
C VAL A 189 26.68 36.26 28.86
N ARG A 190 25.77 35.59 28.14
CA ARG A 190 26.12 34.65 27.03
C ARG A 190 25.23 34.74 25.78
N LEU A 191 24.97 35.94 25.27
CA LEU A 191 24.43 36.15 23.91
C LEU A 191 25.34 37.09 23.11
N SER A 192 26.13 36.54 22.18
CA SER A 192 27.13 37.28 21.39
C SER A 192 27.11 36.98 19.89
N SER A 193 25.92 36.79 19.31
CA SER A 193 25.69 37.02 17.88
C SER A 193 24.21 37.33 17.59
N LEU A 194 23.95 38.25 16.66
CA LEU A 194 22.59 38.51 16.15
C LEU A 194 22.00 37.28 15.42
N LEU A 195 22.86 36.45 14.84
CA LEU A 195 22.48 35.20 14.16
C LEU A 195 21.75 34.23 15.11
N ALA A 196 22.12 34.19 16.40
CA ALA A 196 21.46 33.35 17.40
C ALA A 196 20.01 33.78 17.69
N LEU A 197 19.66 35.06 17.48
CA LEU A 197 18.28 35.56 17.62
C LEU A 197 17.43 35.19 16.40
N CYS A 198 18.00 35.19 15.20
CA CYS A 198 17.34 34.70 13.98
C CYS A 198 17.06 33.18 14.06
N ILE A 199 18.03 32.39 14.55
CA ILE A 199 17.87 30.93 14.73
C ILE A 199 16.77 30.59 15.75
N LYS A 200 16.52 31.46 16.74
CA LYS A 200 15.41 31.33 17.70
C LYS A 200 14.12 32.04 17.29
N GLY A 201 14.03 32.55 16.05
CA GLY A 201 12.80 33.16 15.51
C GLY A 201 12.42 34.54 16.08
N ILE A 202 13.32 35.21 16.80
CA ILE A 202 13.03 36.46 17.52
C ILE A 202 13.15 37.70 16.61
N LEU A 203 13.81 37.60 15.45
CA LEU A 203 14.02 38.70 14.50
C LEU A 203 13.73 38.30 13.05
N ASN A 204 13.16 39.25 12.28
CA ASN A 204 12.74 39.05 10.89
C ASN A 204 13.95 39.08 9.91
N PRO A 205 14.18 38.03 9.09
CA PRO A 205 15.34 37.95 8.19
C PRO A 205 15.45 39.05 7.12
N LEU A 206 14.35 39.72 6.74
CA LEU A 206 14.34 40.72 5.66
C LEU A 206 15.24 41.94 5.94
N MET A 207 15.45 42.29 7.22
CA MET A 207 16.30 43.43 7.63
C MET A 207 17.80 43.23 7.35
N PHE A 208 18.25 42.01 7.02
CA PHE A 208 19.67 41.74 6.77
C PHE A 208 20.09 41.95 5.31
N TRP A 209 19.17 41.90 4.34
CA TRP A 209 19.48 41.97 2.91
C TRP A 209 19.28 43.36 2.28
N SER A 210 18.53 44.26 2.91
CA SER A 210 18.36 45.64 2.44
C SER A 210 19.64 46.50 2.56
N GLY A 211 20.55 46.16 3.48
CA GLY A 211 21.74 46.97 3.79
C GLY A 211 22.97 46.76 2.90
N VAL A 212 22.93 45.84 1.93
CA VAL A 212 24.10 45.51 1.07
C VAL A 212 23.92 46.00 -0.39
N GLY A 213 22.74 46.55 -0.72
CA GLY A 213 22.31 46.85 -2.09
C GLY A 213 22.66 48.23 -2.65
N GLN A 214 23.67 48.95 -2.15
CA GLN A 214 24.07 50.25 -2.69
C GLN A 214 25.60 50.42 -2.79
N HIS A 215 26.13 50.28 -4.01
CA HIS A 215 27.16 51.14 -4.65
C HIS A 215 27.83 50.43 -5.84
N LYS A 216 27.35 50.73 -7.06
CA LYS A 216 28.16 51.09 -8.25
C LYS A 216 27.29 51.16 -9.52
N GLU A 217 27.01 52.37 -9.96
CA GLU A 217 26.83 52.65 -11.39
C GLU A 217 28.22 52.90 -12.02
N LEU A 218 28.40 52.53 -13.30
CA LEU A 218 29.32 53.21 -14.25
C LEU A 218 29.15 52.66 -15.69
N ASN A 219 28.07 53.12 -16.33
CA ASN A 219 27.98 53.65 -17.70
C ASN A 219 28.55 52.96 -18.98
N ILE A 220 27.71 53.08 -20.03
CA ILE A 220 28.00 53.38 -21.46
C ILE A 220 28.10 52.22 -22.49
N ASP A 221 27.02 52.17 -23.31
CA ASP A 221 26.87 52.00 -24.77
C ASP A 221 27.69 50.95 -25.56
N GLN A 222 26.98 50.08 -26.32
CA GLN A 222 26.47 50.39 -27.67
C GLN A 222 25.45 49.32 -28.16
N ALA A 223 24.73 49.63 -29.24
CA ALA A 223 23.70 48.81 -29.92
C ALA A 223 23.88 48.98 -31.47
N PRO A 224 23.11 48.35 -32.40
CA PRO A 224 21.84 47.60 -32.25
C PRO A 224 21.72 46.34 -33.17
N LEU A 225 20.48 46.03 -33.64
CA LEU A 225 20.04 44.97 -34.59
C LEU A 225 19.75 43.57 -33.97
N GLY A 226 18.62 42.89 -34.28
CA GLY A 226 17.39 43.36 -34.95
C GLY A 226 16.46 42.24 -35.47
N TRP A 227 15.14 42.42 -35.29
CA TRP A 227 14.01 41.70 -35.95
C TRP A 227 13.85 40.17 -35.65
N GLY A 228 12.66 39.55 -35.71
CA GLY A 228 11.30 40.11 -35.63
C GLY A 228 10.18 39.33 -36.37
N VAL A 229 9.26 38.67 -35.63
CA VAL A 229 7.88 38.27 -36.06
C VAL A 229 7.84 37.11 -37.10
N GLY A 230 6.83 36.22 -37.19
CA GLY A 230 5.55 36.06 -36.47
C GLY A 230 4.83 34.72 -36.77
N CYS A 231 3.53 34.63 -36.47
CA CYS A 231 2.72 33.40 -36.57
C CYS A 231 2.06 33.18 -37.96
N GLY A 232 1.73 31.92 -38.28
CA GLY A 232 0.87 31.51 -39.39
C GLY A 232 0.16 30.17 -39.08
N VAL A 233 -1.01 29.91 -39.69
CA VAL A 233 -1.92 28.77 -39.38
C VAL A 233 -2.57 28.26 -40.68
N LEU A 234 -3.10 27.02 -40.67
CA LEU A 234 -3.69 26.24 -41.79
C LEU A 234 -2.67 25.65 -42.77
N GLY A 235 -2.92 24.49 -43.42
CA GLY A 235 -3.99 23.50 -43.19
C GLY A 235 -4.38 22.69 -44.44
N VAL A 236 -4.80 21.42 -44.24
CA VAL A 236 -5.42 20.49 -45.24
C VAL A 236 -4.48 20.01 -46.38
N GLY A 237 -4.61 18.75 -46.86
CA GLY A 237 -3.88 18.35 -48.10
C GLY A 237 -3.60 16.86 -48.43
N LYS A 238 -4.52 15.93 -48.15
CA LYS A 238 -4.81 14.65 -48.85
C LYS A 238 -3.78 13.93 -49.80
N GLU A 239 -3.78 12.59 -49.66
CA GLU A 239 -3.91 11.54 -50.71
C GLU A 239 -2.74 10.65 -51.22
N ILE A 240 -2.92 9.34 -50.96
CA ILE A 240 -2.74 8.14 -51.83
C ILE A 240 -1.35 7.45 -51.96
N ALA A 241 -1.41 6.11 -51.87
CA ALA A 241 -0.33 5.09 -51.92
C ALA A 241 -0.32 4.37 -53.31
N PRO A 242 0.29 3.17 -53.55
CA PRO A 242 1.27 2.33 -52.80
C PRO A 242 2.61 2.19 -53.61
N THR A 243 3.55 1.22 -53.52
CA THR A 243 3.45 -0.27 -53.58
C THR A 243 4.82 -0.99 -53.37
N THR A 244 4.79 -2.17 -52.71
CA THR A 244 5.63 -3.40 -52.90
C THR A 244 7.20 -3.44 -53.00
N VAL A 245 7.77 -4.28 -52.11
CA VAL A 245 8.75 -5.39 -52.37
C VAL A 245 10.29 -5.20 -52.22
N PHE A 246 10.87 -6.18 -51.51
CA PHE A 246 12.27 -6.61 -51.30
C PHE A 246 13.41 -6.10 -52.23
N SER A 247 14.58 -5.78 -51.64
CA SER A 247 15.69 -6.75 -51.46
C SER A 247 16.95 -6.11 -50.83
N THR A 248 18.13 -6.77 -50.91
CA THR A 248 19.34 -6.43 -50.15
C THR A 248 20.49 -5.88 -51.01
N ARG A 249 21.20 -4.83 -50.52
CA ARG A 249 22.68 -4.77 -50.31
C ARG A 249 23.26 -3.33 -50.17
N ARG A 250 24.20 -3.20 -49.22
CA ARG A 250 25.40 -2.31 -49.14
C ARG A 250 25.38 -0.84 -49.64
N CYS A 251 25.67 0.05 -48.68
CA CYS A 251 26.67 1.14 -48.73
C CYS A 251 26.51 2.34 -49.71
N ALA A 252 26.15 3.50 -49.14
CA ALA A 252 26.67 4.81 -49.55
C ALA A 252 26.57 5.81 -48.37
N ASN A 253 27.37 6.89 -48.38
CA ASN A 253 27.34 7.95 -47.35
C ASN A 253 26.21 8.96 -47.59
N VAL A 254 25.51 9.36 -46.53
CA VAL A 254 24.85 10.67 -46.42
C VAL A 254 25.11 11.23 -45.02
N GLN A 255 25.50 12.49 -44.90
CA GLN A 255 25.81 13.13 -43.63
C GLN A 255 24.53 13.61 -42.92
N ALA A 256 24.34 13.23 -41.67
CA ALA A 256 23.32 13.82 -40.80
C ALA A 256 23.86 15.09 -40.12
N PRO A 257 23.06 16.17 -39.96
CA PRO A 257 23.52 17.43 -39.38
C PRO A 257 23.75 17.32 -37.86
N SER A 258 24.94 17.72 -37.40
CA SER A 258 25.36 17.67 -35.99
C SER A 258 25.02 18.97 -35.24
N SER A 259 23.90 19.00 -34.50
CA SER A 259 23.55 20.16 -33.64
C SER A 259 22.65 19.81 -32.44
N LEU A 260 23.02 18.79 -31.65
CA LEU A 260 22.49 18.60 -30.29
C LEU A 260 23.53 19.03 -29.25
N HIS A 261 23.50 20.31 -28.88
CA HIS A 261 24.24 20.79 -27.70
C HIS A 261 23.53 20.33 -26.42
N PRO A 262 24.23 19.73 -25.44
CA PRO A 262 23.67 19.52 -24.12
C PRO A 262 23.40 20.87 -23.44
N THR A 263 22.26 20.99 -22.75
CA THR A 263 21.93 22.18 -21.98
C THR A 263 22.90 22.34 -20.80
N PRO A 264 23.54 23.52 -20.64
CA PRO A 264 24.46 23.72 -19.52
C PRO A 264 23.68 23.82 -18.20
N TYR A 265 24.16 23.10 -17.17
CA TYR A 265 23.70 23.30 -15.80
C TYR A 265 23.93 24.77 -15.36
N PRO A 266 23.00 25.38 -14.59
CA PRO A 266 23.16 26.75 -14.13
C PRO A 266 24.39 26.89 -13.22
N GLN A 267 25.37 27.66 -13.67
CA GLN A 267 26.58 27.93 -12.92
C GLN A 267 26.29 28.88 -11.74
N HIS A 268 26.26 28.35 -10.53
CA HIS A 268 26.32 29.16 -9.32
C HIS A 268 27.77 29.65 -9.08
N PRO A 269 27.97 30.89 -8.60
CA PRO A 269 29.31 31.47 -8.45
C PRO A 269 30.13 30.72 -7.38
N ILE A 270 31.37 30.38 -7.74
CA ILE A 270 32.29 29.61 -6.90
C ILE A 270 33.12 30.57 -6.03
N PHE A 271 32.99 30.46 -4.71
CA PHE A 271 33.95 31.03 -3.76
C PHE A 271 34.90 29.93 -3.30
N ASP A 272 36.13 29.92 -3.84
CA ASP A 272 37.17 29.00 -3.42
C ASP A 272 37.98 29.58 -2.25
N PHE A 273 37.90 28.94 -1.09
CA PHE A 273 38.55 29.38 0.16
C PHE A 273 39.75 28.49 0.49
N GLN A 274 40.94 28.93 0.10
CA GLN A 274 42.18 28.29 0.54
C GLN A 274 42.41 28.51 2.05
N GLN A 275 42.17 27.48 2.87
CA GLN A 275 42.67 27.38 4.25
C GLN A 275 43.19 25.98 4.56
N LYS A 276 44.52 25.86 4.71
CA LYS A 276 45.15 24.80 5.48
C LYS A 276 44.91 25.08 6.96
N ASP A 277 44.14 24.21 7.62
CA ASP A 277 44.28 23.78 9.03
C ASP A 277 43.06 22.95 9.44
N LEU A 278 43.26 21.64 9.61
CA LEU A 278 42.26 20.62 9.97
C LEU A 278 40.88 20.80 9.31
N GLN A 279 40.80 20.47 8.02
CA GLN A 279 39.53 20.09 7.40
C GLN A 279 39.22 18.63 7.76
N ILE A 280 37.99 18.37 8.22
CA ILE A 280 37.44 17.01 8.34
C ILE A 280 37.16 16.52 6.90
N THR A 281 37.55 15.29 6.55
CA THR A 281 37.24 14.73 5.22
C THR A 281 35.79 14.24 5.16
N PHE A 282 35.23 14.07 3.96
CA PHE A 282 33.86 13.56 3.80
C PHE A 282 33.63 12.26 4.58
N TRP A 283 34.55 11.29 4.48
CA TRP A 283 34.41 10.01 5.16
C TRP A 283 34.60 10.10 6.68
N GLU A 284 35.47 10.98 7.18
CA GLU A 284 35.57 11.20 8.63
C GLU A 284 34.34 11.95 9.19
N TRP A 285 33.62 12.73 8.38
CA TRP A 285 32.30 13.29 8.71
C TRP A 285 31.20 12.23 8.67
N VAL A 286 31.11 11.39 7.62
CA VAL A 286 30.19 10.23 7.58
C VAL A 286 30.41 9.32 8.79
N LYS A 287 31.66 9.11 9.23
CA LYS A 287 32.00 8.34 10.44
C LYS A 287 31.61 9.03 11.76
N GLN A 288 31.42 10.34 11.77
CA GLN A 288 30.85 11.09 12.91
C GLN A 288 29.31 11.07 12.94
N HIS A 289 28.65 10.59 11.87
CA HIS A 289 27.20 10.59 11.70
C HIS A 289 26.64 9.18 11.42
N PRO A 290 26.51 8.29 12.44
CA PRO A 290 25.94 6.94 12.30
C PRO A 290 24.49 6.90 11.81
N GLU A 291 23.75 8.00 11.89
CA GLU A 291 22.41 8.16 11.34
C GLU A 291 22.36 8.13 9.79
N ILE A 292 23.51 8.27 9.12
CA ILE A 292 23.59 8.23 7.65
C ILE A 292 23.76 6.78 7.18
N PRO A 293 22.80 6.21 6.42
CA PRO A 293 22.91 4.85 5.88
C PRO A 293 23.95 4.76 4.77
N ILE A 294 24.67 3.63 4.70
CA ILE A 294 25.70 3.35 3.69
C ILE A 294 25.22 2.29 2.70
N ILE A 295 25.19 2.62 1.42
CA ILE A 295 24.89 1.66 0.34
C ILE A 295 26.18 0.91 -0.07
N LEU A 296 26.10 -0.41 -0.16
CA LEU A 296 27.14 -1.26 -0.75
C LEU A 296 26.69 -1.75 -2.12
N CYS A 297 27.47 -1.48 -3.16
CA CYS A 297 27.15 -1.89 -4.54
C CYS A 297 28.35 -2.49 -5.30
N GLU A 298 28.08 -3.23 -6.37
CA GLU A 298 29.10 -3.92 -7.16
C GLU A 298 29.70 -2.99 -8.24
N GLY A 299 30.93 -2.53 -8.01
CA GLY A 299 31.70 -1.76 -8.98
C GLY A 299 31.59 -0.25 -8.86
N GLU A 300 32.63 0.41 -9.35
CA GLU A 300 33.00 1.77 -9.00
C GLU A 300 32.08 2.83 -9.61
N LYS A 301 31.67 2.64 -10.87
CA LYS A 301 30.73 3.54 -11.55
C LYS A 301 29.38 3.64 -10.83
N LYS A 302 28.91 2.53 -10.24
CA LYS A 302 27.64 2.48 -9.51
C LYS A 302 27.69 3.26 -8.20
N ALA A 303 28.76 3.12 -7.41
CA ALA A 303 28.95 3.94 -6.22
C ALA A 303 29.11 5.42 -6.59
N ALA A 304 29.85 5.73 -7.67
CA ALA A 304 30.01 7.10 -8.15
C ALA A 304 28.69 7.73 -8.64
N CYS A 305 27.81 6.94 -9.28
CA CYS A 305 26.46 7.33 -9.67
C CYS A 305 25.57 7.62 -8.43
N LEU A 306 25.54 6.71 -7.46
CA LEU A 306 24.81 6.89 -6.19
C LEU A 306 25.26 8.14 -5.42
N LEU A 307 26.58 8.36 -5.32
CA LEU A 307 27.18 9.55 -4.72
C LEU A 307 26.80 10.83 -5.49
N SER A 308 26.72 10.77 -6.82
CA SER A 308 26.28 11.90 -7.65
C SER A 308 24.83 12.30 -7.39
N LEU A 309 23.99 11.36 -6.94
CA LEU A 309 22.62 11.60 -6.47
C LEU A 309 22.52 11.89 -4.96
N GLY A 310 23.64 12.03 -4.25
CA GLY A 310 23.69 12.36 -2.83
C GLY A 310 23.34 11.20 -1.89
N PHE A 311 23.46 9.95 -2.32
CA PHE A 311 23.46 8.78 -1.43
C PHE A 311 24.89 8.44 -1.03
N VAL A 312 25.13 8.04 0.23
CA VAL A 312 26.48 7.56 0.62
C VAL A 312 26.65 6.12 0.14
N ALA A 313 27.61 5.89 -0.75
CA ALA A 313 27.86 4.57 -1.33
C ALA A 313 29.36 4.21 -1.35
N ILE A 314 29.65 2.93 -1.09
CA ILE A 314 30.99 2.33 -1.18
C ILE A 314 30.96 1.24 -2.25
N ALA A 315 31.94 1.26 -3.16
CA ALA A 315 32.03 0.25 -4.22
C ALA A 315 32.82 -0.98 -3.75
N LEU A 316 32.23 -2.15 -3.94
CA LEU A 316 32.88 -3.44 -3.78
C LEU A 316 33.41 -3.92 -5.15
N PRO A 317 34.63 -4.47 -5.25
CA PRO A 317 35.20 -4.92 -6.54
C PRO A 317 34.44 -6.05 -7.26
N GLY A 318 33.48 -6.66 -6.55
CA GLY A 318 32.61 -7.76 -6.95
C GLY A 318 31.74 -8.17 -5.77
N ILE A 319 30.54 -8.73 -5.99
CA ILE A 319 29.52 -9.05 -4.95
C ILE A 319 30.08 -9.75 -3.70
N TRP A 320 31.08 -10.62 -3.85
CA TRP A 320 31.62 -11.42 -2.76
C TRP A 320 32.59 -10.67 -1.83
N ASN A 321 33.03 -9.46 -2.17
CA ASN A 321 34.09 -8.72 -1.45
C ASN A 321 33.58 -7.88 -0.27
N GLY A 322 32.29 -7.93 0.09
CA GLY A 322 31.76 -7.24 1.28
C GLY A 322 32.19 -7.85 2.63
N ARG A 323 32.80 -9.04 2.60
CA ARG A 323 33.28 -9.78 3.78
C ARG A 323 34.55 -10.56 3.41
N VAL A 324 35.29 -11.06 4.39
CA VAL A 324 36.44 -11.97 4.21
C VAL A 324 36.25 -13.24 5.03
N GLY A 325 36.62 -14.39 4.46
CA GLY A 325 36.46 -15.72 5.03
C GLY A 325 36.33 -16.79 3.93
N THR A 326 36.29 -18.06 4.33
CA THR A 326 36.13 -19.24 3.47
C THR A 326 35.03 -20.20 3.92
N ARG A 327 34.53 -20.08 5.16
CA ARG A 327 33.59 -21.00 5.83
C ARG A 327 32.55 -20.20 6.62
N ASP A 328 31.34 -20.72 6.81
CA ASP A 328 30.23 -19.98 7.45
C ASP A 328 30.45 -19.56 8.92
N PHE A 329 31.57 -19.98 9.54
CA PHE A 329 32.00 -19.60 10.89
C PHE A 329 33.31 -18.79 10.93
N ASP A 330 33.97 -18.53 9.79
CA ASP A 330 35.15 -17.66 9.69
C ASP A 330 34.87 -16.32 8.98
N GLU A 331 33.67 -16.15 8.40
CA GLU A 331 33.29 -14.96 7.66
C GLU A 331 33.04 -13.75 8.56
N ARG A 332 33.78 -12.68 8.31
CA ARG A 332 33.72 -11.39 9.01
C ARG A 332 33.67 -10.24 8.01
N LEU A 333 33.11 -9.10 8.42
CA LEU A 333 32.99 -7.90 7.58
C LEU A 333 34.35 -7.52 6.95
N HIS A 334 34.35 -7.02 5.71
CA HIS A 334 35.60 -6.69 5.01
C HIS A 334 36.41 -5.66 5.83
N PRO A 335 37.72 -5.83 6.03
CA PRO A 335 38.50 -4.99 6.94
C PRO A 335 38.33 -3.48 6.70
N ASP A 336 38.34 -3.05 5.44
CA ASP A 336 38.13 -1.64 5.07
C ASP A 336 36.75 -1.07 5.45
N LEU A 337 35.72 -1.91 5.58
CA LEU A 337 34.38 -1.48 5.99
C LEU A 337 34.24 -1.37 7.52
N VAL A 338 35.11 -2.02 8.30
CA VAL A 338 35.06 -2.00 9.77
C VAL A 338 35.20 -0.58 10.36
N PRO A 339 36.08 0.32 9.85
CA PRO A 339 36.09 1.74 10.23
C PRO A 339 34.77 2.51 10.03
N MET A 340 33.83 1.96 9.25
CA MET A 340 32.47 2.49 9.05
C MET A 340 31.38 1.70 9.80
N ALA A 341 31.71 0.57 10.42
CA ALA A 341 30.77 -0.27 11.14
C ALA A 341 30.61 0.23 12.60
N GLN A 342 29.55 0.97 12.86
CA GLN A 342 29.18 1.47 14.18
C GLN A 342 27.86 0.83 14.64
N ALA A 343 27.73 0.59 15.94
CA ALA A 343 26.53 -0.02 16.51
C ALA A 343 25.26 0.76 16.11
N GLY A 344 24.26 0.05 15.57
CA GLY A 344 23.01 0.63 15.08
C GLY A 344 23.09 1.40 13.76
N ARG A 345 24.27 1.55 13.13
CA ARG A 345 24.36 2.14 11.78
C ARG A 345 23.73 1.21 10.75
N LYS A 346 22.97 1.78 9.81
CA LYS A 346 22.33 1.05 8.71
C LYS A 346 23.24 0.92 7.49
N PHE A 347 23.41 -0.31 7.00
CA PHE A 347 23.93 -0.59 5.67
C PHE A 347 22.80 -1.10 4.76
N ILE A 348 22.92 -0.83 3.47
CA ILE A 348 21.94 -1.22 2.45
C ILE A 348 22.68 -1.87 1.29
N ILE A 349 22.45 -3.17 1.04
CA ILE A 349 23.07 -3.86 -0.10
C ILE A 349 22.24 -3.60 -1.36
N LEU A 350 22.88 -3.11 -2.42
CA LEU A 350 22.27 -2.85 -3.73
C LEU A 350 23.16 -3.44 -4.84
N PHE A 351 22.90 -4.70 -5.19
CA PHE A 351 23.59 -5.43 -6.26
C PHE A 351 22.73 -5.51 -7.54
N ASP A 352 23.36 -5.91 -8.64
CA ASP A 352 22.77 -5.85 -9.98
C ASP A 352 21.54 -6.75 -10.15
N HIS A 353 20.60 -6.26 -10.96
CA HIS A 353 19.46 -7.07 -11.40
C HIS A 353 19.91 -8.19 -12.34
N GLU A 354 19.49 -9.42 -12.03
CA GLU A 354 19.90 -10.59 -12.79
C GLU A 354 18.77 -11.61 -12.93
N THR A 355 18.49 -11.98 -14.19
CA THR A 355 17.46 -12.93 -14.59
C THR A 355 18.02 -14.35 -14.69
N LYS A 356 19.32 -14.52 -14.93
CA LYS A 356 19.97 -15.84 -15.07
C LYS A 356 20.09 -16.54 -13.72
N ALA A 357 19.29 -17.60 -13.52
CA ALA A 357 19.13 -18.30 -12.24
C ALA A 357 20.45 -18.65 -11.51
N LYS A 358 21.47 -19.16 -12.21
CA LYS A 358 22.79 -19.48 -11.61
C LYS A 358 23.51 -18.24 -11.05
N THR A 359 23.53 -17.14 -11.81
CA THR A 359 24.15 -15.88 -11.35
C THR A 359 23.30 -15.25 -10.25
N ARG A 360 21.97 -15.24 -10.41
CA ARG A 360 20.99 -14.75 -9.42
C ARG A 360 21.15 -15.44 -8.05
N TRP A 361 21.43 -16.74 -8.03
CA TRP A 361 21.78 -17.48 -6.80
C TRP A 361 23.11 -17.04 -6.20
N SER A 362 24.13 -16.76 -7.02
CA SER A 362 25.41 -16.21 -6.54
C SER A 362 25.24 -14.82 -5.91
N VAL A 363 24.45 -13.94 -6.52
CA VAL A 363 24.12 -12.61 -5.97
C VAL A 363 23.44 -12.77 -4.61
N TYR A 364 22.41 -13.61 -4.51
CA TYR A 364 21.71 -13.88 -3.26
C TYR A 364 22.61 -14.38 -2.13
N GLN A 365 23.46 -15.37 -2.41
CA GLN A 365 24.37 -15.92 -1.41
C GLN A 365 25.43 -14.90 -0.97
N ALA A 366 25.93 -14.07 -1.90
CA ALA A 366 26.84 -12.97 -1.58
C ALA A 366 26.16 -11.90 -0.71
N THR A 367 24.93 -11.49 -1.05
CA THR A 367 24.12 -10.56 -0.27
C THR A 367 23.84 -11.09 1.14
N VAL A 368 23.31 -12.31 1.27
CA VAL A 368 22.93 -12.87 2.58
C VAL A 368 24.12 -13.03 3.51
N ARG A 369 25.25 -13.51 3.00
CA ARG A 369 26.46 -13.71 3.81
C ARG A 369 27.13 -12.38 4.17
N THR A 370 27.09 -11.38 3.29
CA THR A 370 27.57 -10.02 3.59
C THR A 370 26.66 -9.32 4.62
N ALA A 371 25.34 -9.47 4.51
CA ALA A 371 24.38 -8.94 5.48
C ALA A 371 24.60 -9.52 6.89
N LYS A 372 24.77 -10.85 7.00
CA LYS A 372 25.14 -11.48 8.28
C LYS A 372 26.44 -10.95 8.87
N ALA A 373 27.44 -10.66 8.02
CA ALA A 373 28.71 -10.10 8.47
C ALA A 373 28.60 -8.64 8.96
N ILE A 374 27.63 -7.88 8.43
CA ILE A 374 27.24 -6.54 8.89
C ILE A 374 26.50 -6.62 10.23
N GLU A 375 25.48 -7.50 10.32
CA GLU A 375 24.71 -7.75 11.56
C GLU A 375 25.64 -8.21 12.71
N SER A 376 26.59 -9.10 12.39
CA SER A 376 27.61 -9.58 13.35
C SER A 376 28.61 -8.50 13.79
N ALA A 377 28.68 -7.37 13.09
CA ALA A 377 29.45 -6.18 13.50
C ALA A 377 28.61 -5.17 14.32
N GLY A 378 27.36 -5.52 14.68
CA GLY A 378 26.44 -4.68 15.45
C GLY A 378 25.70 -3.62 14.62
N CYS A 379 25.76 -3.70 13.29
CA CYS A 379 25.07 -2.80 12.37
C CYS A 379 23.72 -3.37 11.90
N GLU A 380 22.80 -2.51 11.46
CA GLU A 380 21.60 -2.96 10.75
C GLU A 380 21.91 -3.23 9.27
N CYS A 381 21.27 -4.24 8.67
CA CYS A 381 21.38 -4.49 7.23
C CYS A 381 20.00 -4.59 6.56
N GLU A 382 19.78 -3.76 5.55
CA GLU A 382 18.68 -3.90 4.59
C GLU A 382 19.21 -4.27 3.20
N VAL A 383 18.32 -4.73 2.31
CA VAL A 383 18.64 -5.06 0.93
C VAL A 383 17.67 -4.34 -0.01
N ALA A 384 18.24 -3.51 -0.87
CA ALA A 384 17.57 -2.81 -1.95
C ALA A 384 17.65 -3.65 -3.25
N SER A 385 16.61 -3.64 -4.08
CA SER A 385 16.54 -4.47 -5.29
C SER A 385 16.05 -3.65 -6.48
N LEU A 386 16.84 -3.63 -7.57
CA LEU A 386 16.46 -3.01 -8.83
C LEU A 386 15.28 -3.76 -9.47
N PRO A 387 14.25 -3.05 -9.98
CA PRO A 387 13.05 -3.67 -10.57
C PRO A 387 13.28 -4.20 -11.99
N GLY A 388 14.41 -3.84 -12.62
CA GLY A 388 14.70 -4.14 -14.01
C GLY A 388 13.90 -3.30 -15.03
N PRO A 389 14.13 -3.53 -16.34
CA PRO A 389 15.02 -4.56 -16.90
C PRO A 389 16.52 -4.21 -16.81
N GLU A 390 16.87 -2.96 -16.48
CA GLU A 390 18.26 -2.49 -16.37
C GLU A 390 19.05 -3.28 -15.32
N LYS A 391 20.36 -3.47 -15.54
CA LYS A 391 21.19 -4.36 -14.71
C LYS A 391 21.90 -3.63 -13.57
N GLY A 392 22.73 -2.64 -13.90
CA GLY A 392 23.37 -1.78 -12.93
C GLY A 392 22.43 -0.66 -12.45
N VAL A 393 22.73 -0.09 -11.28
CA VAL A 393 22.05 1.15 -10.83
C VAL A 393 22.50 2.36 -11.65
N ASP A 394 23.70 2.32 -12.22
CA ASP A 394 24.17 3.27 -13.24
C ASP A 394 23.34 3.16 -14.54
N ASP A 395 23.13 1.94 -15.06
CA ASP A 395 22.23 1.70 -16.19
C ASP A 395 20.81 2.21 -15.91
N PHE A 396 20.27 1.91 -14.71
CA PHE A 396 18.94 2.32 -14.27
C PHE A 396 18.80 3.85 -14.19
N VAL A 397 19.75 4.55 -13.58
CA VAL A 397 19.70 6.02 -13.48
C VAL A 397 19.73 6.67 -14.87
N VAL A 398 20.56 6.18 -15.79
CA VAL A 398 20.59 6.66 -17.18
C VAL A 398 19.27 6.41 -17.89
N ALA A 399 18.65 5.23 -17.70
CA ALA A 399 17.38 4.89 -18.34
C ALA A 399 16.15 5.64 -17.78
N ARG A 400 16.20 6.12 -16.53
CA ARG A 400 15.09 6.87 -15.90
C ARG A 400 15.24 8.40 -15.92
N GLY A 401 16.43 8.92 -16.26
CA GLY A 401 16.65 10.36 -16.44
C GLY A 401 16.27 11.18 -15.20
N GLU A 402 15.39 12.17 -15.37
CA GLU A 402 14.98 13.10 -14.29
C GLU A 402 14.23 12.39 -13.14
N ASP A 403 13.46 11.34 -13.44
CA ASP A 403 12.73 10.54 -12.43
C ASP A 403 13.65 9.62 -11.61
N ALA A 404 14.88 9.36 -12.07
CA ALA A 404 15.80 8.38 -11.50
C ALA A 404 16.00 8.55 -9.99
N ASN A 405 16.17 9.79 -9.53
CA ASN A 405 16.41 10.09 -8.12
C ASN A 405 15.18 9.78 -7.24
N VAL A 406 13.96 10.01 -7.74
CA VAL A 406 12.71 9.68 -7.01
C VAL A 406 12.56 8.18 -6.89
N LEU A 407 12.68 7.48 -8.01
CA LEU A 407 12.52 6.02 -8.09
C LEU A 407 13.57 5.31 -7.24
N LEU A 408 14.83 5.75 -7.29
CA LEU A 408 15.90 5.22 -6.46
C LEU A 408 15.71 5.53 -4.97
N THR A 409 15.23 6.74 -4.62
CA THR A 409 14.90 7.07 -3.21
C THR A 409 13.79 6.14 -2.70
N ALA A 410 12.69 5.98 -3.44
CA ALA A 410 11.60 5.09 -3.06
C ALA A 410 12.02 3.60 -2.98
N LEU A 411 12.98 3.17 -3.79
CA LEU A 411 13.55 1.81 -3.80
C LEU A 411 14.45 1.57 -2.58
N VAL A 412 15.27 2.55 -2.20
CA VAL A 412 16.04 2.53 -0.95
C VAL A 412 15.11 2.60 0.27
N ASP A 413 14.02 3.37 0.19
CA ASP A 413 13.02 3.48 1.25
C ASP A 413 12.17 2.20 1.43
N ASP A 414 11.85 1.43 0.36
CA ASP A 414 11.19 0.10 0.43
C ASP A 414 12.19 -1.07 0.55
N ALA A 415 13.47 -0.79 0.84
CA ALA A 415 14.47 -1.84 1.07
C ALA A 415 14.01 -2.81 2.17
N LYS A 416 14.41 -4.08 2.03
CA LYS A 416 13.89 -5.20 2.83
C LYS A 416 14.85 -5.54 3.95
N SER A 417 14.32 -5.98 5.10
CA SER A 417 15.14 -6.64 6.12
C SER A 417 15.83 -7.86 5.52
N LEU A 418 16.94 -8.34 6.10
CA LEU A 418 17.57 -9.58 5.65
C LEU A 418 16.58 -10.76 5.62
N LYS A 419 15.68 -10.85 6.61
CA LYS A 419 14.63 -11.86 6.72
C LYS A 419 13.65 -11.79 5.54
N ASP A 420 13.23 -10.60 5.13
CA ASP A 420 12.25 -10.41 4.05
C ASP A 420 12.88 -10.44 2.65
N TYR A 421 14.16 -10.10 2.54
CA TYR A 421 14.95 -10.41 1.36
C TYR A 421 15.11 -11.94 1.17
N GLN A 422 15.44 -12.69 2.24
CA GLN A 422 15.51 -14.16 2.21
C GLN A 422 14.17 -14.81 1.86
N ARG A 423 13.05 -14.26 2.36
CA ARG A 423 11.70 -14.65 1.95
C ARG A 423 11.47 -14.40 0.46
N SER A 424 11.68 -13.17 -0.01
CA SER A 424 11.35 -12.77 -1.40
C SER A 424 12.35 -13.23 -2.47
N TYR A 425 13.54 -13.70 -2.11
CA TYR A 425 14.44 -14.35 -3.05
C TYR A 425 13.96 -15.73 -3.49
N ARG A 426 13.35 -16.48 -2.56
CA ARG A 426 12.68 -17.74 -2.92
C ARG A 426 11.58 -17.36 -3.90
N ALA A 427 11.59 -17.95 -5.10
CA ALA A 427 10.52 -17.76 -6.07
C ALA A 427 9.18 -17.97 -5.35
N LYS A 428 8.22 -17.06 -5.53
CA LYS A 428 6.97 -17.01 -4.77
C LYS A 428 6.31 -18.38 -4.83
N LYS A 429 6.49 -19.14 -3.75
CA LYS A 429 6.00 -20.51 -3.65
C LYS A 429 4.52 -20.40 -3.34
N TRP A 430 3.67 -20.84 -4.25
CA TRP A 430 2.25 -20.88 -3.97
C TRP A 430 1.98 -21.99 -2.95
N GLY A 431 1.09 -21.71 -2.00
CA GLY A 431 0.83 -22.59 -0.87
C GLY A 431 1.85 -22.51 0.28
N LEU A 432 1.83 -23.51 1.15
CA LEU A 432 2.58 -23.53 2.41
C LEU A 432 4.10 -23.72 2.20
N SER A 433 4.91 -22.98 2.97
CA SER A 433 6.38 -23.04 2.97
C SER A 433 7.00 -23.27 4.35
N LYS A 434 6.30 -22.87 5.42
CA LYS A 434 6.65 -23.07 6.84
C LYS A 434 6.22 -24.45 7.32
N TYR A 435 5.03 -24.88 6.89
CA TYR A 435 4.43 -26.16 7.28
C TYR A 435 4.71 -27.27 6.26
N LYS A 436 4.93 -28.49 6.74
CA LYS A 436 5.02 -29.70 5.91
C LYS A 436 3.65 -30.38 5.85
N PRO A 437 3.27 -31.03 4.74
CA PRO A 437 2.12 -31.93 4.72
C PRO A 437 2.33 -33.13 5.65
N ASP A 438 1.36 -33.41 6.52
CA ASP A 438 1.26 -34.67 7.26
C ASP A 438 0.67 -35.77 6.37
N VAL A 439 -0.29 -35.38 5.51
CA VAL A 439 -0.88 -36.21 4.47
C VAL A 439 -0.66 -35.55 3.12
N THR A 440 -0.16 -36.31 2.15
CA THR A 440 -0.11 -35.90 0.74
C THR A 440 -0.84 -36.93 -0.11
N ILE A 441 -1.86 -36.47 -0.83
CA ILE A 441 -2.71 -37.27 -1.72
C ILE A 441 -2.76 -36.61 -3.11
N ASN A 442 -3.14 -37.37 -4.14
CA ASN A 442 -3.29 -36.85 -5.50
C ASN A 442 -4.52 -37.48 -6.14
N ILE A 443 -5.69 -36.95 -5.79
CA ILE A 443 -7.01 -37.46 -6.18
C ILE A 443 -7.97 -36.31 -6.47
N LYS A 444 -9.02 -36.57 -7.25
CA LYS A 444 -9.95 -35.51 -7.65
C LYS A 444 -10.85 -35.08 -6.49
N TYR A 445 -11.46 -36.02 -5.77
CA TYR A 445 -12.42 -35.70 -4.71
C TYR A 445 -11.92 -36.22 -3.36
N LEU A 446 -11.65 -35.34 -2.39
CA LEU A 446 -10.99 -35.70 -1.12
C LEU A 446 -11.64 -36.87 -0.35
N SER A 447 -12.95 -37.06 -0.50
CA SER A 447 -13.71 -38.19 0.04
C SER A 447 -13.23 -39.57 -0.46
N GLU A 448 -12.63 -39.66 -1.65
CA GLU A 448 -12.08 -40.90 -2.22
C GLU A 448 -10.82 -41.40 -1.47
N ALA A 449 -10.16 -40.55 -0.67
CA ALA A 449 -9.04 -40.94 0.20
C ALA A 449 -9.46 -41.16 1.66
N LEU A 450 -10.74 -41.04 2.03
CA LEU A 450 -11.15 -41.36 3.39
C LEU A 450 -11.01 -42.86 3.66
N CYS A 451 -10.23 -43.21 4.69
CA CYS A 451 -10.36 -44.51 5.31
C CYS A 451 -11.59 -44.49 6.23
N ILE A 452 -12.54 -45.40 6.02
CA ILE A 452 -13.74 -45.55 6.87
C ILE A 452 -13.49 -46.75 7.81
N PRO A 453 -13.15 -46.52 9.09
CA PRO A 453 -12.74 -47.59 10.01
C PRO A 453 -13.96 -48.32 10.61
N LEU A 454 -14.76 -49.00 9.77
CA LEU A 454 -15.91 -49.79 10.21
C LEU A 454 -16.42 -50.79 9.13
N LEU A 455 -15.60 -51.75 8.69
CA LEU A 455 -16.08 -52.89 7.86
C LEU A 455 -15.23 -54.18 7.86
N GLU A 456 -14.13 -54.30 8.64
CA GLU A 456 -13.24 -55.48 8.57
C GLU A 456 -13.41 -56.51 9.73
N GLU A 457 -14.15 -56.22 10.81
CA GLU A 457 -14.22 -57.13 11.98
C GLU A 457 -15.55 -57.89 12.20
N LYS A 458 -16.66 -57.55 11.50
CA LYS A 458 -17.96 -58.20 11.71
C LYS A 458 -18.80 -58.37 10.43
N CYS A 459 -18.52 -59.44 9.67
CA CYS A 459 -19.55 -60.31 9.07
C CYS A 459 -18.91 -61.47 8.27
N ASN A 460 -18.99 -62.70 8.80
CA ASN A 460 -18.90 -63.92 7.99
C ASN A 460 -20.32 -64.35 7.63
N LEU A 461 -20.74 -64.23 6.36
CA LEU A 461 -21.88 -64.87 5.67
C LEU A 461 -21.79 -64.51 4.15
N PRO A 462 -22.50 -65.20 3.23
CA PRO A 462 -21.99 -65.44 1.87
C PRO A 462 -22.46 -64.46 0.78
N GLU A 463 -21.98 -64.73 -0.44
CA GLU A 463 -22.22 -64.05 -1.73
C GLU A 463 -23.69 -63.64 -1.98
N LEU A 464 -24.06 -62.37 -1.73
CA LEU A 464 -25.27 -61.77 -2.30
C LEU A 464 -25.28 -60.22 -2.37
N TYR A 465 -24.19 -59.59 -2.81
CA TYR A 465 -24.18 -58.14 -3.10
C TYR A 465 -23.43 -57.80 -4.39
N ASP A 466 -24.16 -57.78 -5.50
CA ASP A 466 -23.68 -57.33 -6.81
C ASP A 466 -24.72 -56.43 -7.52
N LEU A 467 -25.38 -55.57 -6.72
CA LEU A 467 -26.34 -54.55 -7.13
C LEU A 467 -26.11 -53.24 -6.34
N GLU A 468 -26.59 -52.12 -6.90
CA GLU A 468 -26.62 -50.78 -6.29
C GLU A 468 -25.26 -50.09 -6.01
N LYS A 469 -24.42 -49.95 -7.05
CA LYS A 469 -23.30 -48.98 -7.03
C LYS A 469 -23.23 -47.93 -8.15
N GLU A 470 -24.15 -47.94 -9.12
CA GLU A 470 -24.11 -47.05 -10.29
C GLU A 470 -25.10 -45.86 -10.29
N GLN A 471 -25.99 -45.70 -9.29
CA GLN A 471 -27.07 -44.69 -9.37
C GLN A 471 -26.82 -43.34 -8.67
N LEU A 472 -25.69 -43.12 -7.98
CA LEU A 472 -25.49 -41.90 -7.17
C LEU A 472 -24.57 -40.81 -7.77
N PHE A 473 -23.81 -41.06 -8.85
CA PHE A 473 -22.74 -40.12 -9.28
C PHE A 473 -22.54 -39.92 -10.80
N THR A 474 -23.60 -39.84 -11.62
CA THR A 474 -23.53 -39.21 -12.97
C THR A 474 -24.86 -38.63 -13.45
N PRO A 475 -24.89 -37.41 -14.03
CA PRO A 475 -25.97 -36.98 -14.91
C PRO A 475 -25.96 -37.77 -16.23
N SER A 476 -27.14 -38.20 -16.71
CA SER A 476 -27.28 -39.04 -17.91
C SER A 476 -27.02 -38.26 -19.22
N ILE A 477 -25.85 -38.42 -19.83
CA ILE A 477 -25.59 -37.96 -21.21
C ILE A 477 -25.96 -39.07 -22.21
N LYS A 478 -27.04 -38.89 -22.98
CA LYS A 478 -27.43 -39.82 -24.04
C LYS A 478 -26.71 -39.54 -25.37
N GLY A 479 -25.65 -40.30 -25.60
CA GLY A 479 -25.25 -40.78 -26.93
C GLY A 479 -24.47 -39.82 -27.84
N HIS A 480 -23.31 -40.29 -28.29
CA HIS A 480 -22.97 -40.38 -29.71
C HIS A 480 -21.89 -41.48 -29.88
N GLN A 481 -22.03 -42.35 -30.87
CA GLN A 481 -21.03 -43.39 -31.13
C GLN A 481 -19.77 -42.78 -31.76
N ARG A 482 -18.58 -43.15 -31.27
CA ARG A 482 -17.32 -43.01 -32.01
C ARG A 482 -16.66 -44.37 -32.17
N LYS A 483 -16.03 -44.56 -33.33
CA LYS A 483 -15.45 -45.84 -33.77
C LYS A 483 -14.22 -46.21 -32.92
N LYS A 484 -13.96 -47.50 -32.81
CA LYS A 484 -12.63 -48.01 -32.43
C LYS A 484 -11.67 -47.79 -33.61
N GLU A 485 -10.50 -47.23 -33.32
CA GLU A 485 -9.28 -47.52 -34.08
C GLU A 485 -8.29 -48.19 -33.11
N SER A 486 -7.32 -48.91 -33.67
CA SER A 486 -6.47 -49.86 -32.97
C SER A 486 -4.98 -49.52 -33.14
N THR A 487 -4.12 -50.37 -32.55
CA THR A 487 -2.65 -50.24 -32.39
C THR A 487 -2.22 -49.26 -31.29
N ASP A 488 -1.10 -49.47 -30.58
CA ASP A 488 -0.16 -50.61 -30.63
C ASP A 488 0.24 -51.10 -29.23
N SER A 489 0.79 -52.31 -29.13
CA SER A 489 1.09 -53.00 -27.88
C SER A 489 2.53 -52.79 -27.39
N GLY A 490 2.67 -52.37 -26.12
CA GLY A 490 3.93 -52.37 -25.38
C GLY A 490 3.69 -52.86 -23.94
N GLY A 491 4.10 -54.09 -23.63
CA GLY A 491 3.82 -54.73 -22.35
C GLY A 491 4.78 -54.32 -21.22
N VAL A 492 4.25 -54.11 -20.02
CA VAL A 492 5.00 -53.96 -18.75
C VAL A 492 4.22 -54.68 -17.64
N ASP A 493 4.94 -55.23 -16.65
CA ASP A 493 4.48 -56.23 -15.68
C ASP A 493 3.14 -55.97 -14.97
N SER A 494 2.30 -57.02 -14.95
CA SER A 494 1.05 -57.11 -14.19
C SER A 494 1.28 -57.51 -12.72
N SER A 495 2.03 -56.71 -11.95
CA SER A 495 2.03 -56.84 -10.48
C SER A 495 2.19 -55.50 -9.75
N LYS A 496 1.53 -55.38 -8.58
CA LYS A 496 1.40 -54.18 -7.71
C LYS A 496 0.43 -53.11 -8.25
N SER A 497 -0.86 -53.39 -8.13
CA SER A 497 -1.88 -52.34 -7.99
C SER A 497 -1.56 -51.49 -6.75
N LYS A 498 -1.08 -50.26 -6.97
CA LYS A 498 -0.92 -49.29 -5.88
C LYS A 498 -2.30 -48.91 -5.37
N LYS A 499 -2.69 -49.38 -4.17
CA LYS A 499 -3.81 -48.78 -3.43
C LYS A 499 -3.50 -47.28 -3.29
N SER A 500 -4.44 -46.43 -3.68
CA SER A 500 -4.33 -44.98 -3.47
C SER A 500 -4.13 -44.68 -1.98
N PRO A 501 -3.27 -43.72 -1.61
CA PRO A 501 -3.06 -43.37 -0.20
C PRO A 501 -4.36 -42.85 0.41
N THR A 502 -4.86 -43.55 1.42
CA THR A 502 -5.99 -43.13 2.25
C THR A 502 -5.50 -42.46 3.53
N PHE A 503 -6.37 -41.66 4.17
CA PHE A 503 -6.11 -41.02 5.45
C PHE A 503 -7.31 -41.12 6.38
N ASN A 504 -7.04 -41.09 7.68
CA ASN A 504 -8.06 -40.91 8.72
C ASN A 504 -8.24 -39.41 8.96
N PHE A 505 -9.47 -38.92 8.91
CA PHE A 505 -9.74 -37.52 9.22
C PHE A 505 -9.54 -37.24 10.73
N PRO A 506 -8.80 -36.18 11.13
CA PRO A 506 -8.56 -35.90 12.55
C PRO A 506 -9.86 -35.63 13.34
N LYS A 507 -9.87 -36.06 14.61
CA LYS A 507 -11.01 -35.85 15.53
C LYS A 507 -10.92 -34.53 16.31
N SER A 508 -9.76 -33.88 16.32
CA SER A 508 -9.49 -32.64 17.05
C SER A 508 -8.28 -31.89 16.49
N GLY A 509 -8.11 -30.64 16.94
CA GLY A 509 -7.03 -29.72 16.54
C GLY A 509 -7.36 -28.88 15.30
N LEU A 510 -6.42 -28.01 14.91
CA LEU A 510 -6.47 -27.24 13.67
C LEU A 510 -6.06 -28.08 12.46
N VAL A 511 -7.01 -28.40 11.59
CA VAL A 511 -6.82 -29.13 10.32
C VAL A 511 -6.80 -28.17 9.16
N VAL A 512 -5.83 -28.34 8.25
CA VAL A 512 -5.62 -27.47 7.09
C VAL A 512 -5.81 -28.27 5.81
N LEU A 513 -6.91 -28.00 5.09
CA LEU A 513 -7.26 -28.64 3.82
C LEU A 513 -6.74 -27.81 2.63
N TRP A 514 -5.48 -28.05 2.26
CA TRP A 514 -4.86 -27.42 1.09
C TRP A 514 -5.15 -28.25 -0.16
N SER A 515 -6.24 -27.92 -0.87
CA SER A 515 -6.71 -28.68 -2.05
C SER A 515 -7.42 -27.79 -3.07
N ASP A 516 -7.18 -28.07 -4.35
CA ASP A 516 -7.56 -27.25 -5.52
C ASP A 516 -9.08 -27.00 -5.65
N MET A 517 -9.50 -26.13 -6.57
CA MET A 517 -10.90 -25.80 -6.81
C MET A 517 -11.67 -27.00 -7.39
N GLY A 518 -12.86 -27.27 -6.84
CA GLY A 518 -13.73 -28.37 -7.27
C GLY A 518 -13.38 -29.75 -6.71
N THR A 519 -12.53 -29.85 -5.68
CA THR A 519 -11.97 -31.11 -5.17
C THR A 519 -12.75 -31.79 -4.02
N GLY A 520 -14.04 -31.48 -3.85
CA GLY A 520 -14.87 -32.13 -2.82
C GLY A 520 -14.61 -31.69 -1.37
N LYS A 521 -14.05 -30.48 -1.15
CA LYS A 521 -13.74 -29.96 0.20
C LYS A 521 -14.99 -29.82 1.09
N THR A 522 -16.08 -29.31 0.52
CA THR A 522 -17.37 -29.16 1.23
C THR A 522 -18.00 -30.54 1.50
N GLU A 523 -17.91 -31.45 0.53
CA GLU A 523 -18.46 -32.81 0.60
C GLU A 523 -17.78 -33.65 1.71
N LEU A 524 -16.47 -33.47 1.90
CA LEU A 524 -15.71 -34.03 3.02
C LEU A 524 -16.24 -33.55 4.39
N MET A 525 -16.56 -32.25 4.52
CA MET A 525 -17.10 -31.71 5.77
C MET A 525 -18.57 -32.06 6.00
N ARG A 526 -19.35 -32.26 4.93
CA ARG A 526 -20.68 -32.84 5.00
C ARG A 526 -20.60 -34.27 5.57
N TRP A 527 -19.73 -35.12 5.02
CA TRP A 527 -19.47 -36.46 5.55
C TRP A 527 -19.08 -36.42 7.03
N TRP A 528 -18.16 -35.54 7.44
CA TRP A 528 -17.76 -35.43 8.86
C TRP A 528 -18.97 -35.18 9.76
N ARG A 529 -19.83 -34.24 9.37
CA ARG A 529 -21.03 -33.87 10.13
C ARG A 529 -22.07 -34.99 10.15
N ASP A 530 -22.26 -35.68 9.03
CA ASP A 530 -23.16 -36.82 8.91
C ASP A 530 -22.68 -38.03 9.76
N GLN A 531 -21.39 -38.11 10.09
CA GLN A 531 -20.83 -39.05 11.08
C GLN A 531 -20.87 -38.54 12.54
N ASN A 532 -21.14 -37.26 12.78
CA ASN A 532 -21.12 -36.62 14.10
C ASN A 532 -22.40 -35.80 14.37
N PRO A 533 -23.62 -36.37 14.23
CA PRO A 533 -24.88 -35.60 14.29
C PRO A 533 -25.10 -34.88 15.63
N ASN A 534 -24.59 -35.45 16.73
CA ASN A 534 -24.71 -34.88 18.08
C ASN A 534 -23.71 -33.75 18.36
N ALA A 535 -22.71 -33.53 17.49
CA ALA A 535 -21.75 -32.44 17.64
C ALA A 535 -22.28 -31.14 17.01
N ARG A 536 -22.18 -30.02 17.74
CA ARG A 536 -22.53 -28.71 17.17
C ARG A 536 -21.53 -28.32 16.06
N PHE A 537 -22.02 -27.89 14.91
CA PHE A 537 -21.22 -27.58 13.73
C PHE A 537 -21.41 -26.12 13.29
N LEU A 538 -20.30 -25.38 13.15
CA LEU A 538 -20.30 -24.00 12.66
C LEU A 538 -19.61 -23.92 11.30
N ASN A 539 -20.35 -23.55 10.26
CA ASN A 539 -19.79 -23.13 8.98
C ASN A 539 -19.71 -21.60 8.98
N ASN A 540 -18.50 -21.04 9.09
CA ASN A 540 -18.31 -19.59 9.14
C ASN A 540 -17.66 -19.07 7.85
N GLY A 541 -18.50 -18.51 6.97
CA GLY A 541 -18.10 -17.97 5.68
C GLY A 541 -17.96 -16.45 5.67
N HIS A 542 -17.44 -15.90 4.57
CA HIS A 542 -17.12 -14.48 4.45
C HIS A 542 -18.06 -13.69 3.51
N ARG A 543 -19.04 -14.34 2.86
CA ARG A 543 -20.05 -13.73 1.97
C ARG A 543 -21.39 -14.46 2.05
N VAL A 544 -22.50 -13.72 2.10
CA VAL A 544 -23.86 -14.28 2.28
C VAL A 544 -24.25 -15.28 1.18
N ASN A 545 -24.07 -14.94 -0.10
CA ASN A 545 -24.54 -15.80 -1.21
C ASN A 545 -23.71 -17.08 -1.35
N LEU A 546 -22.38 -16.99 -1.18
CA LEU A 546 -21.49 -18.15 -1.03
C LEU A 546 -21.95 -19.05 0.13
N LEU A 547 -22.25 -18.42 1.28
CA LEU A 547 -22.66 -19.13 2.49
C LEU A 547 -24.01 -19.83 2.34
N LYS A 548 -24.99 -19.23 1.65
CA LYS A 548 -26.28 -19.88 1.34
C LYS A 548 -26.09 -21.14 0.49
N ASN A 549 -25.31 -21.06 -0.59
CA ASN A 549 -24.97 -22.22 -1.43
C ASN A 549 -24.18 -23.30 -0.67
N LEU A 550 -23.31 -22.90 0.26
CA LEU A 550 -22.62 -23.82 1.17
C LEU A 550 -23.58 -24.42 2.21
N ALA A 551 -24.57 -23.68 2.70
CA ALA A 551 -25.49 -24.11 3.75
C ALA A 551 -26.45 -25.20 3.27
N GLU A 552 -26.93 -25.14 2.03
CA GLU A 552 -27.74 -26.20 1.41
C GLU A 552 -26.92 -27.51 1.30
N ARG A 553 -25.68 -27.43 0.82
CA ARG A 553 -24.74 -28.58 0.74
C ARG A 553 -24.33 -29.10 2.14
N LEU A 554 -24.10 -28.18 3.07
CA LEU A 554 -23.90 -28.32 4.51
C LEU A 554 -25.07 -28.96 5.27
N GLN A 555 -26.29 -28.83 4.74
CA GLN A 555 -27.57 -28.97 5.48
C GLN A 555 -27.55 -28.24 6.84
N THR A 556 -27.01 -27.03 6.88
CA THR A 556 -26.97 -26.16 8.07
C THR A 556 -28.08 -25.12 8.01
N ALA A 557 -28.64 -24.72 9.16
CA ALA A 557 -29.53 -23.56 9.20
C ALA A 557 -28.76 -22.27 8.89
N MET A 558 -29.40 -21.33 8.17
CA MET A 558 -28.81 -20.03 7.83
C MET A 558 -29.10 -19.00 8.92
N TYR A 559 -28.08 -18.24 9.34
CA TYR A 559 -28.23 -17.20 10.37
C TYR A 559 -29.23 -16.08 9.99
N SER A 560 -29.47 -15.85 8.71
CA SER A 560 -30.43 -14.85 8.21
C SER A 560 -31.89 -15.24 8.49
N ASP A 561 -32.12 -16.53 8.74
CA ASP A 561 -33.44 -17.15 8.79
C ASP A 561 -33.82 -17.50 10.25
N LEU A 562 -33.01 -17.03 11.22
CA LEU A 562 -33.08 -17.34 12.65
C LEU A 562 -33.02 -16.05 13.49
N GLY A 563 -33.91 -15.93 14.47
CA GLY A 563 -33.75 -14.96 15.57
C GLY A 563 -32.62 -15.36 16.54
N TYR A 564 -32.25 -14.46 17.45
CA TYR A 564 -31.16 -14.70 18.43
C TYR A 564 -31.31 -16.02 19.23
N THR A 565 -32.54 -16.37 19.64
CA THR A 565 -32.84 -17.66 20.28
C THR A 565 -32.57 -18.86 19.37
N GLY A 566 -32.90 -18.75 18.08
CA GLY A 566 -32.61 -19.75 17.06
C GLY A 566 -31.11 -19.91 16.80
N LEU A 567 -30.33 -18.83 16.82
CA LEU A 567 -28.85 -18.89 16.72
C LEU A 567 -28.26 -19.68 17.89
N ALA A 568 -28.72 -19.41 19.12
CA ALA A 568 -28.27 -20.13 20.31
C ALA A 568 -28.63 -21.63 20.29
N GLN A 569 -29.80 -21.99 19.75
CA GLN A 569 -30.30 -23.37 19.66
C GLN A 569 -29.80 -24.16 18.42
N ALA A 570 -29.26 -23.49 17.40
CA ALA A 570 -28.89 -24.15 16.14
C ALA A 570 -27.76 -25.18 16.32
N GLN A 571 -28.09 -26.47 16.14
CA GLN A 571 -27.13 -27.57 16.16
C GLN A 571 -26.09 -27.46 15.04
N ALA A 572 -26.51 -27.08 13.83
CA ALA A 572 -25.64 -26.88 12.68
C ALA A 572 -25.95 -25.53 12.02
N LEU A 573 -25.04 -24.56 12.14
CA LEU A 573 -25.25 -23.15 11.78
C LEU A 573 -24.29 -22.71 10.66
N SER A 574 -24.82 -21.99 9.67
CA SER A 574 -24.05 -21.18 8.73
C SER A 574 -24.20 -19.69 9.05
N ILE A 575 -23.10 -19.02 9.39
CA ILE A 575 -23.07 -17.57 9.71
C ILE A 575 -21.96 -16.83 8.95
N THR A 576 -22.22 -15.58 8.54
CA THR A 576 -21.18 -14.71 7.97
C THR A 576 -20.31 -14.09 9.05
N ILE A 577 -19.03 -13.91 8.75
CA ILE A 577 -18.06 -13.26 9.65
C ILE A 577 -18.51 -11.85 10.10
N ASP A 578 -19.12 -11.07 9.20
CA ASP A 578 -19.64 -9.73 9.51
C ASP A 578 -20.75 -9.74 10.57
N SER A 579 -21.49 -10.85 10.70
CA SER A 579 -22.52 -11.06 11.72
C SER A 579 -22.07 -11.96 12.88
N LEU A 580 -20.80 -12.37 12.94
CA LEU A 580 -20.30 -13.30 13.96
C LEU A 580 -20.41 -12.73 15.38
N HIS A 581 -20.27 -11.41 15.53
CA HIS A 581 -20.46 -10.66 16.79
C HIS A 581 -21.86 -10.82 17.41
N LYS A 582 -22.84 -11.38 16.69
CA LYS A 582 -24.22 -11.63 17.17
C LYS A 582 -24.36 -12.96 17.91
N LEU A 583 -23.30 -13.77 17.98
CA LEU A 583 -23.30 -15.02 18.76
C LEU A 583 -22.93 -14.75 20.21
N ASN A 584 -23.80 -15.14 21.14
CA ASN A 584 -23.45 -15.21 22.55
C ASN A 584 -22.47 -16.39 22.77
N THR A 585 -21.21 -16.06 23.05
CA THR A 585 -20.13 -17.02 23.28
C THR A 585 -20.29 -17.78 24.60
N GLN A 586 -20.78 -17.14 25.65
CA GLN A 586 -20.86 -17.72 27.00
C GLN A 586 -21.84 -18.90 27.10
N SER A 587 -22.74 -19.06 26.13
CA SER A 587 -23.76 -20.14 26.10
C SER A 587 -23.60 -21.11 24.92
N VAL A 588 -22.57 -20.97 24.07
CA VAL A 588 -22.44 -21.75 22.83
C VAL A 588 -21.00 -22.25 22.59
N THR A 589 -20.82 -23.57 22.63
CA THR A 589 -19.61 -24.28 22.18
C THR A 589 -19.90 -25.12 20.94
N TYR A 590 -18.94 -25.20 20.01
CA TYR A 590 -19.05 -26.01 18.79
C TYR A 590 -18.08 -27.18 18.83
N GLY A 591 -18.54 -28.37 18.41
CA GLY A 591 -17.71 -29.56 18.26
C GLY A 591 -16.76 -29.47 17.06
N CYS A 592 -17.18 -28.81 15.98
CA CYS A 592 -16.35 -28.49 14.83
C CYS A 592 -16.68 -27.10 14.25
N ILE A 593 -15.65 -26.34 13.91
CA ILE A 593 -15.74 -25.11 13.11
C ILE A 593 -15.13 -25.37 11.73
N PHE A 594 -15.81 -24.97 10.66
CA PHE A 594 -15.36 -25.05 9.28
C PHE A 594 -15.31 -23.66 8.64
N ILE A 595 -14.21 -23.36 7.94
CA ILE A 595 -13.97 -22.10 7.24
C ILE A 595 -13.42 -22.42 5.83
N ASP A 596 -14.26 -22.24 4.80
CA ASP A 596 -13.89 -22.39 3.38
C ASP A 596 -13.47 -21.05 2.75
N GLU A 597 -12.66 -21.11 1.69
CA GLU A 597 -11.95 -19.97 1.08
C GLU A 597 -11.20 -19.14 2.17
N ALA A 598 -10.49 -19.83 3.06
CA ALA A 598 -9.92 -19.29 4.32
C ALA A 598 -8.97 -18.09 4.15
N CYS A 599 -8.21 -18.02 3.05
CA CYS A 599 -7.35 -16.86 2.78
C CYS A 599 -8.17 -15.60 2.47
N GLN A 600 -9.34 -15.76 1.83
CA GLN A 600 -10.28 -14.66 1.56
C GLN A 600 -11.08 -14.28 2.81
N TYR A 601 -11.47 -15.27 3.62
CA TYR A 601 -12.07 -15.04 4.93
C TYR A 601 -11.19 -14.12 5.81
N LEU A 602 -9.90 -14.44 5.93
CA LEU A 602 -8.95 -13.64 6.71
C LEU A 602 -8.72 -12.24 6.09
N THR A 603 -8.66 -12.17 4.75
CA THR A 603 -8.56 -10.87 4.05
C THR A 603 -9.78 -9.99 4.31
N HIS A 604 -10.98 -10.56 4.24
CA HIS A 604 -12.25 -9.85 4.49
C HIS A 604 -12.36 -9.38 5.95
N LEU A 605 -12.05 -10.26 6.92
CA LEU A 605 -11.99 -9.94 8.35
C LEU A 605 -11.21 -8.65 8.61
N LEU A 606 -9.97 -8.60 8.14
CA LEU A 606 -9.04 -7.54 8.50
C LEU A 606 -9.13 -6.30 7.60
N HIS A 607 -9.58 -6.42 6.33
CA HIS A 607 -9.59 -5.31 5.37
C HIS A 607 -10.98 -4.86 4.87
N SER A 608 -12.08 -5.58 5.13
CA SER A 608 -13.40 -5.13 4.67
C SER A 608 -13.97 -3.98 5.51
N ASN A 609 -14.49 -2.95 4.84
CA ASN A 609 -15.22 -1.85 5.51
C ASN A 609 -16.50 -2.34 6.21
N THR A 610 -17.11 -3.46 5.79
CA THR A 610 -18.32 -4.01 6.42
C THR A 610 -18.07 -4.50 7.84
N CYS A 611 -16.89 -5.06 8.12
CA CYS A 611 -16.47 -5.45 9.46
C CYS A 611 -16.07 -4.26 10.35
N LYS A 612 -15.85 -3.05 9.80
CA LYS A 612 -15.15 -1.95 10.49
C LYS A 612 -15.75 -1.55 11.83
N GLN A 613 -17.07 -1.47 11.94
CA GLN A 613 -17.76 -1.03 13.17
C GLN A 613 -17.71 -2.08 14.30
N HIS A 614 -17.47 -3.36 13.99
CA HIS A 614 -17.56 -4.45 14.95
C HIS A 614 -16.32 -5.36 14.97
N ARG A 615 -15.23 -5.01 14.27
CA ARG A 615 -14.07 -5.90 14.06
C ARG A 615 -13.43 -6.38 15.37
N ALA A 616 -13.40 -5.56 16.42
CA ALA A 616 -12.91 -5.96 17.74
C ALA A 616 -13.73 -7.13 18.29
N ALA A 617 -15.06 -6.96 18.44
CA ALA A 617 -15.97 -8.00 18.89
C ALA A 617 -15.98 -9.23 17.96
N ILE A 618 -15.86 -9.05 16.64
CA ILE A 618 -15.74 -10.16 15.67
C ILE A 618 -14.45 -10.96 15.94
N LEU A 619 -13.31 -10.31 16.21
CA LEU A 619 -12.05 -10.98 16.54
C LEU A 619 -12.12 -11.72 17.87
N GLU A 620 -12.70 -11.10 18.90
CA GLU A 620 -12.87 -11.69 20.24
C GLU A 620 -13.77 -12.93 20.22
N VAL A 621 -14.93 -12.83 19.55
CA VAL A 621 -15.84 -13.96 19.35
C VAL A 621 -15.18 -15.05 18.50
N LEU A 622 -14.50 -14.70 17.41
CA LEU A 622 -13.80 -15.67 16.58
C LEU A 622 -12.71 -16.43 17.35
N GLU A 623 -11.90 -15.71 18.13
CA GLU A 623 -10.83 -16.29 18.95
C GLU A 623 -11.39 -17.21 20.03
N TYR A 624 -12.45 -16.80 20.74
CA TYR A 624 -13.14 -17.66 21.71
C TYR A 624 -13.64 -18.96 21.07
N LEU A 625 -14.29 -18.86 19.91
CA LEU A 625 -14.85 -20.02 19.20
C LEU A 625 -13.74 -20.94 18.68
N VAL A 626 -12.70 -20.37 18.04
CA VAL A 626 -11.55 -21.13 17.50
C VAL A 626 -10.70 -21.75 18.61
N TYR A 627 -10.60 -21.13 19.79
CA TYR A 627 -9.89 -21.68 20.94
C TYR A 627 -10.62 -22.89 21.54
N ASN A 628 -11.92 -22.74 21.82
CA ASN A 628 -12.71 -23.73 22.56
C ASN A 628 -13.24 -24.90 21.72
N ALA A 629 -13.32 -24.77 20.39
CA ALA A 629 -13.75 -25.87 19.54
C ALA A 629 -12.76 -27.06 19.60
N PRO A 630 -13.21 -28.31 19.80
CA PRO A 630 -12.34 -29.48 19.74
C PRO A 630 -11.63 -29.62 18.40
N LEU A 631 -12.31 -29.29 17.29
CA LEU A 631 -11.85 -29.41 15.92
C LEU A 631 -12.08 -28.09 15.15
N VAL A 632 -11.07 -27.60 14.44
CA VAL A 632 -11.18 -26.43 13.57
C VAL A 632 -10.61 -26.79 12.20
N VAL A 633 -11.39 -26.64 11.13
CA VAL A 633 -10.99 -27.02 9.78
C VAL A 633 -10.98 -25.80 8.87
N ILE A 634 -9.80 -25.43 8.38
CA ILE A 634 -9.63 -24.32 7.42
C ILE A 634 -9.28 -24.85 6.04
N ALA A 635 -9.88 -24.31 4.99
CA ALA A 635 -9.82 -24.85 3.64
C ALA A 635 -9.55 -23.77 2.58
N ASP A 636 -8.62 -24.02 1.66
CA ASP A 636 -8.33 -23.14 0.53
C ASP A 636 -7.58 -23.90 -0.60
N ALA A 637 -7.64 -23.39 -1.83
CA ALA A 637 -6.83 -23.87 -2.96
C ALA A 637 -5.40 -23.28 -2.94
N HIS A 638 -5.24 -22.08 -2.38
CA HIS A 638 -3.99 -21.31 -2.36
C HIS A 638 -3.57 -20.96 -0.91
N MET A 639 -3.82 -21.89 0.01
CA MET A 639 -3.56 -21.79 1.46
C MET A 639 -2.13 -21.31 1.79
N ASP A 640 -1.98 -20.15 2.42
CA ASP A 640 -0.67 -19.57 2.75
C ASP A 640 -0.25 -19.74 4.22
N ASP A 641 1.05 -19.58 4.48
CA ASP A 641 1.62 -19.73 5.83
C ASP A 641 1.03 -18.69 6.82
N LEU A 642 0.56 -17.55 6.31
CA LEU A 642 0.00 -16.46 7.11
C LEU A 642 -1.39 -16.82 7.66
N THR A 643 -2.23 -17.42 6.83
CA THR A 643 -3.58 -17.87 7.21
C THR A 643 -3.50 -18.98 8.25
N VAL A 644 -2.57 -19.94 8.07
CA VAL A 644 -2.31 -20.98 9.08
C VAL A 644 -1.74 -20.39 10.37
N ASP A 645 -0.80 -19.45 10.29
CA ASP A 645 -0.24 -18.78 11.48
C ASP A 645 -1.28 -17.95 12.25
N PHE A 646 -2.23 -17.31 11.56
CA PHE A 646 -3.31 -16.54 12.16
C PHE A 646 -4.26 -17.42 12.97
N PHE A 647 -4.83 -18.47 12.38
CA PHE A 647 -5.72 -19.38 13.10
C PHE A 647 -4.99 -20.15 14.21
N ARG A 648 -3.70 -20.50 14.01
CA ARG A 648 -2.88 -21.12 15.05
C ARG A 648 -2.65 -20.20 16.24
N ALA A 649 -2.59 -18.87 16.06
CA ALA A 649 -2.47 -17.92 17.17
C ALA A 649 -3.73 -17.86 18.07
N MET A 650 -4.88 -18.35 17.57
CA MET A 650 -6.14 -18.50 18.32
C MET A 650 -6.30 -19.90 18.96
N ARG A 651 -5.39 -20.84 18.73
CA ARG A 651 -5.44 -22.20 19.29
C ARG A 651 -4.67 -22.32 20.60
N PRO A 652 -4.94 -23.35 21.44
CA PRO A 652 -4.16 -23.64 22.63
C PRO A 652 -2.64 -23.65 22.38
N HIS A 653 -1.88 -23.00 23.26
CA HIS A 653 -0.46 -22.73 23.03
C HIS A 653 0.36 -24.02 22.89
N GLY A 654 1.09 -24.14 21.79
CA GLY A 654 1.89 -25.31 21.45
C GLY A 654 1.24 -26.25 20.44
N GLU A 655 -0.05 -26.10 20.12
CA GLU A 655 -0.73 -26.91 19.10
C GLU A 655 -0.02 -26.81 17.73
N ILE A 656 -0.01 -27.92 16.99
CA ILE A 656 0.61 -28.05 15.67
C ILE A 656 -0.52 -28.32 14.65
N PRO A 657 -0.68 -27.49 13.61
CA PRO A 657 -1.71 -27.71 12.60
C PRO A 657 -1.45 -28.98 11.78
N TYR A 658 -2.49 -29.78 11.54
CA TYR A 658 -2.43 -30.99 10.73
C TYR A 658 -2.74 -30.69 9.26
N ILE A 659 -1.77 -30.91 8.38
CA ILE A 659 -1.80 -30.45 6.99
C ILE A 659 -2.17 -31.59 6.04
N VAL A 660 -3.35 -31.51 5.43
CA VAL A 660 -3.75 -32.37 4.31
C VAL A 660 -3.53 -31.62 3.00
N LYS A 661 -2.53 -32.06 2.22
CA LYS A 661 -2.22 -31.51 0.89
C LYS A 661 -2.75 -32.42 -0.21
N ASN A 662 -3.51 -31.85 -1.15
CA ASN A 662 -3.82 -32.49 -2.42
C ASN A 662 -2.92 -31.94 -3.55
N GLU A 663 -2.26 -32.84 -4.27
CA GLU A 663 -1.42 -32.54 -5.42
C GLU A 663 -2.16 -32.63 -6.76
N TRP A 664 -3.43 -33.03 -6.75
CA TRP A 664 -4.28 -32.94 -7.94
C TRP A 664 -4.41 -31.49 -8.42
N ARG A 665 -4.46 -31.28 -9.73
CA ARG A 665 -4.53 -29.95 -10.36
C ARG A 665 -5.57 -29.90 -11.47
N ASN A 666 -6.40 -28.87 -11.47
CA ASN A 666 -7.38 -28.56 -12.51
C ASN A 666 -6.72 -27.87 -13.74
N GLY A 667 -5.54 -28.35 -14.15
CA GLY A 667 -4.70 -27.74 -15.19
C GLY A 667 -4.98 -28.22 -16.61
N GLY A 668 -4.06 -27.94 -17.52
CA GLY A 668 -4.08 -28.41 -18.91
C GLY A 668 -4.97 -27.58 -19.84
N ARG A 669 -5.17 -26.28 -19.59
CA ARG A 669 -5.72 -25.34 -20.58
C ARG A 669 -4.58 -24.66 -21.35
N THR A 670 -4.85 -24.31 -22.60
CA THR A 670 -3.98 -23.44 -23.41
C THR A 670 -4.28 -21.99 -23.08
N ILE A 671 -3.26 -21.19 -22.77
CA ILE A 671 -3.37 -19.76 -22.48
C ILE A 671 -2.70 -18.97 -23.61
N TYR A 672 -3.50 -18.26 -24.40
CA TYR A 672 -3.03 -17.22 -25.31
C TYR A 672 -2.78 -15.94 -24.51
N TRP A 673 -1.53 -15.52 -24.42
CA TRP A 673 -1.06 -14.48 -23.51
C TRP A 673 -0.65 -13.23 -24.28
N TYR A 674 -1.39 -12.13 -24.09
CA TYR A 674 -1.24 -10.89 -24.85
C TYR A 674 -0.35 -9.91 -24.10
N GLU A 675 0.77 -9.51 -24.71
CA GLU A 675 1.81 -8.72 -24.04
C GLU A 675 1.73 -7.20 -24.36
N GLY A 676 0.80 -6.78 -25.22
CA GLY A 676 0.58 -5.39 -25.66
C GLY A 676 0.34 -4.37 -24.54
N SER A 677 0.42 -3.08 -24.90
CA SER A 677 0.45 -1.98 -23.91
C SER A 677 -0.89 -1.77 -23.23
N ASN A 678 -1.99 -2.02 -23.97
CA ASN A 678 -3.36 -1.89 -23.49
C ASN A 678 -4.23 -3.09 -23.96
N SER A 679 -5.49 -3.13 -23.51
CA SER A 679 -6.37 -4.29 -23.74
C SER A 679 -7.00 -4.36 -25.14
N SER A 680 -6.71 -3.41 -26.04
CA SER A 680 -7.41 -3.26 -27.32
C SER A 680 -7.34 -4.49 -28.23
N ALA A 681 -6.17 -5.09 -28.42
CA ALA A 681 -6.02 -6.30 -29.23
C ALA A 681 -6.84 -7.50 -28.68
N LEU A 682 -7.04 -7.56 -27.37
CA LEU A 682 -7.90 -8.56 -26.75
C LEU A 682 -9.39 -8.24 -26.94
N VAL A 683 -9.78 -6.96 -26.93
CA VAL A 683 -11.15 -6.52 -27.29
C VAL A 683 -11.45 -6.78 -28.77
N ALA A 684 -10.47 -6.61 -29.66
CA ALA A 684 -10.58 -7.00 -31.06
C ALA A 684 -10.82 -8.52 -31.20
N GLN A 685 -10.06 -9.35 -30.48
CA GLN A 685 -10.28 -10.81 -30.46
C GLN A 685 -11.67 -11.19 -29.89
N ILE A 686 -12.15 -10.51 -28.84
CA ILE A 686 -13.51 -10.71 -28.30
C ILE A 686 -14.57 -10.39 -29.38
N SER A 687 -14.40 -9.31 -30.14
CA SER A 687 -15.30 -8.98 -31.25
C SER A 687 -15.18 -9.98 -32.41
N ALA A 688 -14.01 -10.55 -32.67
CA ALA A 688 -13.80 -11.53 -33.73
C ALA A 688 -14.47 -12.88 -33.39
N ALA A 689 -14.31 -13.36 -32.15
CA ALA A 689 -14.95 -14.59 -31.67
C ALA A 689 -16.48 -14.54 -31.81
N LEU A 690 -17.09 -13.42 -31.38
CA LEU A 690 -18.53 -13.18 -31.54
C LEU A 690 -18.98 -13.12 -33.01
N MET A 691 -18.14 -12.59 -33.91
CA MET A 691 -18.40 -12.57 -35.36
C MET A 691 -18.26 -13.95 -36.02
N LEU A 692 -17.45 -14.84 -35.46
CA LEU A 692 -17.35 -16.26 -35.85
C LEU A 692 -18.47 -17.13 -35.24
N GLY A 693 -19.29 -16.56 -34.34
CA GLY A 693 -20.42 -17.23 -33.70
C GLY A 693 -20.08 -17.99 -32.41
N GLU A 694 -18.81 -18.00 -32.01
CA GLU A 694 -18.28 -18.66 -30.81
C GLU A 694 -18.98 -18.16 -29.53
N LYS A 695 -19.17 -19.03 -28.56
CA LYS A 695 -19.73 -18.69 -27.24
C LYS A 695 -18.61 -18.29 -26.30
N ILE A 696 -18.70 -17.12 -25.67
CA ILE A 696 -17.57 -16.57 -24.90
C ILE A 696 -17.93 -16.16 -23.46
N MET A 697 -16.98 -16.34 -22.54
CA MET A 697 -17.02 -15.72 -21.22
C MET A 697 -15.91 -14.65 -21.13
N VAL A 698 -16.19 -13.48 -20.54
CA VAL A 698 -15.18 -12.42 -20.32
C VAL A 698 -15.12 -12.05 -18.85
N ALA A 699 -13.99 -12.34 -18.20
CA ALA A 699 -13.68 -11.99 -16.83
C ALA A 699 -12.80 -10.72 -16.74
N SER A 700 -13.08 -9.85 -15.78
CA SER A 700 -12.26 -8.66 -15.52
C SER A 700 -12.30 -8.25 -14.04
N ASP A 701 -11.22 -7.62 -13.57
CA ASP A 701 -11.15 -6.93 -12.26
C ASP A 701 -11.85 -5.55 -12.27
N SER A 702 -12.37 -5.11 -13.42
CA SER A 702 -12.88 -3.77 -13.63
C SER A 702 -14.34 -3.77 -14.07
N LYS A 703 -15.25 -3.43 -13.15
CA LYS A 703 -16.66 -3.12 -13.45
C LYS A 703 -16.80 -2.15 -14.63
N ARG A 704 -15.97 -1.09 -14.65
CA ARG A 704 -16.05 -0.06 -15.69
C ARG A 704 -15.60 -0.58 -17.05
N PHE A 705 -14.68 -1.55 -17.10
CA PHE A 705 -14.35 -2.25 -18.34
C PHE A 705 -15.54 -3.08 -18.84
N ILE A 706 -16.19 -3.87 -17.96
CA ILE A 706 -17.36 -4.69 -18.33
C ILE A 706 -18.50 -3.83 -18.88
N LYS A 707 -18.89 -2.73 -18.21
CA LYS A 707 -19.93 -1.81 -18.71
C LYS A 707 -19.58 -1.22 -20.08
N LYS A 708 -18.32 -0.78 -20.28
CA LYS A 708 -17.84 -0.26 -21.57
C LYS A 708 -17.92 -1.32 -22.68
N LEU A 709 -17.47 -2.54 -22.39
CA LEU A 709 -17.44 -3.63 -23.37
C LEU A 709 -18.86 -3.97 -23.85
N ASP A 710 -19.78 -4.16 -22.90
CA ASP A 710 -21.21 -4.39 -23.14
C ASP A 710 -21.82 -3.28 -24.02
N LYS A 711 -21.69 -2.02 -23.59
CA LYS A 711 -22.20 -0.86 -24.35
C LYS A 711 -21.53 -0.70 -25.73
N SER A 712 -20.27 -1.11 -25.90
CA SER A 712 -19.57 -1.07 -27.19
C SER A 712 -20.15 -2.04 -28.22
N PHE A 713 -20.75 -3.15 -27.77
CA PHE A 713 -21.49 -4.07 -28.64
C PHE A 713 -22.93 -3.60 -28.90
N THR A 714 -23.55 -2.86 -27.96
CA THR A 714 -24.86 -2.23 -28.21
C THR A 714 -24.79 -1.11 -29.26
N ILE A 715 -23.77 -0.23 -29.20
CA ILE A 715 -23.67 0.96 -30.07
C ILE A 715 -23.60 0.60 -31.57
N LYS A 716 -23.05 -0.57 -31.93
CA LYS A 716 -23.03 -1.08 -33.32
C LYS A 716 -24.43 -1.28 -33.95
N TYR A 717 -25.50 -1.22 -33.16
CA TYR A 717 -26.89 -1.39 -33.63
C TYR A 717 -27.56 -0.07 -34.04
N GLU A 718 -26.96 1.09 -33.76
CA GLU A 718 -27.62 2.42 -33.88
C GLU A 718 -27.10 3.27 -35.07
N GLU A 719 -26.21 2.76 -35.92
CA GLU A 719 -25.74 3.47 -37.13
C GLU A 719 -26.77 3.39 -38.29
N PRO A 720 -27.40 4.50 -38.72
CA PRO A 720 -28.45 4.47 -39.74
C PRO A 720 -27.88 4.85 -41.12
N ASN A 721 -27.32 3.88 -41.84
CA ASN A 721 -27.36 3.74 -43.32
C ASN A 721 -26.28 2.75 -43.84
N SER A 722 -26.69 1.52 -44.12
CA SER A 722 -26.02 0.66 -45.11
C SER A 722 -27.05 -0.25 -45.77
N ASP A 723 -27.13 -0.21 -47.10
CA ASP A 723 -28.18 -0.87 -47.86
C ASP A 723 -28.04 -2.41 -47.92
N GLN A 724 -29.20 -3.07 -47.93
CA GLN A 724 -29.47 -4.44 -48.42
C GLN A 724 -28.96 -5.69 -47.66
N SER A 725 -29.95 -6.55 -47.39
CA SER A 725 -29.91 -8.04 -47.42
C SER A 725 -29.03 -8.85 -46.45
N HIS A 726 -28.61 -8.32 -45.30
CA HIS A 726 -28.30 -9.17 -44.13
C HIS A 726 -29.06 -8.71 -42.87
N VAL A 727 -29.78 -9.64 -42.22
CA VAL A 727 -30.42 -9.40 -40.92
C VAL A 727 -29.33 -9.31 -39.85
N PRO A 728 -29.18 -8.20 -39.10
CA PRO A 728 -28.11 -8.08 -38.12
C PRO A 728 -28.24 -9.10 -37.00
N GLN A 729 -27.20 -9.93 -36.80
CA GLN A 729 -27.21 -10.99 -35.80
C GLN A 729 -27.03 -10.41 -34.38
N LYS A 730 -28.15 -10.12 -33.72
CA LYS A 730 -28.17 -9.57 -32.35
C LYS A 730 -27.70 -10.62 -31.34
N TRP A 731 -26.44 -10.53 -30.92
CA TRP A 731 -25.88 -11.37 -29.85
C TRP A 731 -26.64 -11.20 -28.53
N ARG A 732 -26.87 -12.31 -27.82
CA ARG A 732 -27.47 -12.33 -26.48
C ARG A 732 -26.35 -12.24 -25.45
N ILE A 733 -26.04 -11.04 -24.99
CA ILE A 733 -25.02 -10.78 -23.98
C ILE A 733 -25.70 -10.69 -22.61
N TRP A 734 -25.14 -11.34 -21.59
CA TRP A 734 -25.52 -11.15 -20.18
C TRP A 734 -24.32 -10.58 -19.40
N SER A 735 -24.52 -9.55 -18.58
CA SER A 735 -23.44 -8.86 -17.87
C SER A 735 -23.69 -8.78 -16.35
N ILE A 736 -22.71 -9.22 -15.55
CA ILE A 736 -22.82 -9.32 -14.08
C ILE A 736 -21.72 -8.51 -13.39
N HIS A 737 -22.13 -7.54 -12.58
CA HIS A 737 -21.25 -6.64 -11.86
C HIS A 737 -21.94 -6.02 -10.62
N SER A 738 -21.21 -5.26 -9.79
CA SER A 738 -21.71 -4.80 -8.47
C SER A 738 -23.00 -3.97 -8.51
N ASP A 739 -23.34 -3.39 -9.66
CA ASP A 739 -24.51 -2.50 -9.80
C ASP A 739 -25.79 -3.28 -10.14
N ASN A 740 -25.68 -4.57 -10.46
CA ASN A 740 -26.83 -5.43 -10.81
C ASN A 740 -26.77 -6.85 -10.19
N SER A 741 -25.67 -7.27 -9.56
CA SER A 741 -25.52 -8.64 -9.03
C SER A 741 -26.46 -9.01 -7.87
N GLY A 742 -27.26 -8.07 -7.38
CA GLY A 742 -28.34 -8.29 -6.41
C GLY A 742 -29.76 -8.18 -6.96
N SER A 743 -29.94 -7.86 -8.26
CA SER A 743 -31.29 -7.81 -8.86
C SER A 743 -31.91 -9.21 -8.89
N GLU A 744 -33.24 -9.30 -8.79
CA GLU A 744 -33.96 -10.59 -8.78
C GLU A 744 -33.59 -11.45 -9.98
N GLU A 745 -33.50 -10.84 -11.17
CA GLU A 745 -33.05 -11.47 -12.42
C GLU A 745 -31.65 -12.07 -12.29
N ASN A 746 -30.69 -11.35 -11.71
CA ASN A 746 -29.31 -11.83 -11.54
C ASN A 746 -29.18 -12.84 -10.40
N VAL A 747 -29.95 -12.71 -9.32
CA VAL A 747 -29.98 -13.70 -8.24
C VAL A 747 -30.57 -15.02 -8.75
N ALA A 748 -31.63 -14.98 -9.55
CA ALA A 748 -32.19 -16.15 -10.22
C ALA A 748 -31.21 -16.74 -11.26
N PHE A 749 -30.62 -15.91 -12.12
CA PHE A 749 -29.61 -16.33 -13.09
C PHE A 749 -28.39 -16.98 -12.42
N ILE A 750 -27.91 -16.41 -11.30
CA ILE A 750 -26.77 -16.96 -10.55
C ILE A 750 -27.13 -18.29 -9.88
N LYS A 751 -28.37 -18.44 -9.36
CA LYS A 751 -28.84 -19.68 -8.71
C LYS A 751 -28.89 -20.87 -9.67
N ASP A 752 -29.26 -20.66 -10.93
CA ASP A 752 -29.28 -21.71 -11.97
C ASP A 752 -28.27 -21.47 -13.10
N ILE A 753 -27.10 -20.87 -12.79
CA ILE A 753 -26.19 -20.34 -13.82
C ILE A 753 -25.73 -21.39 -14.84
N THR A 754 -25.55 -22.65 -14.41
CA THR A 754 -25.09 -23.74 -15.29
C THR A 754 -26.12 -24.06 -16.39
N ASN A 755 -27.41 -23.81 -16.17
CA ASN A 755 -28.43 -23.88 -17.22
C ASN A 755 -28.70 -22.53 -17.87
N ALA A 756 -28.78 -21.45 -17.08
CA ALA A 756 -29.15 -20.13 -17.56
C ALA A 756 -28.20 -19.59 -18.64
N VAL A 757 -26.89 -19.85 -18.54
CA VAL A 757 -25.90 -19.44 -19.57
C VAL A 757 -26.20 -19.99 -20.97
N LYS A 758 -26.86 -21.15 -21.08
CA LYS A 758 -27.15 -21.83 -22.36
C LYS A 758 -27.99 -20.96 -23.31
N ASN A 759 -28.72 -19.98 -22.76
CA ASN A 759 -29.54 -19.03 -23.50
C ASN A 759 -28.77 -17.81 -24.05
N PHE A 760 -27.46 -17.68 -23.79
CA PHE A 760 -26.66 -16.51 -24.11
C PHE A 760 -25.46 -16.82 -25.01
N ASP A 761 -25.06 -15.85 -25.82
CA ASP A 761 -23.89 -15.93 -26.68
C ASP A 761 -22.63 -15.43 -25.97
N ALA A 762 -22.78 -14.54 -24.98
CA ALA A 762 -21.69 -14.14 -24.09
C ALA A 762 -22.12 -13.91 -22.65
N LEU A 763 -21.21 -14.22 -21.71
CA LEU A 763 -21.29 -13.83 -20.30
C LEU A 763 -20.12 -12.90 -19.94
N PHE A 764 -20.40 -11.65 -19.62
CA PHE A 764 -19.41 -10.67 -19.17
C PHE A 764 -19.47 -10.52 -17.65
N THR A 765 -18.34 -10.57 -16.94
CA THR A 765 -18.34 -10.61 -15.48
C THR A 765 -17.21 -9.80 -14.81
N SER A 766 -17.58 -9.07 -13.76
CA SER A 766 -16.65 -8.40 -12.83
C SER A 766 -16.48 -9.21 -11.53
N PRO A 767 -15.76 -8.74 -10.49
CA PRO A 767 -15.51 -9.53 -9.26
C PRO A 767 -16.75 -9.99 -8.48
N SER A 768 -17.94 -9.51 -8.83
CA SER A 768 -19.23 -9.83 -8.20
C SER A 768 -19.70 -11.27 -8.41
N LEU A 769 -19.28 -11.93 -9.49
CA LEU A 769 -19.52 -13.38 -9.70
C LEU A 769 -18.40 -14.24 -9.08
N GLY A 770 -17.40 -13.62 -8.45
CA GLY A 770 -16.11 -14.25 -8.16
C GLY A 770 -16.09 -15.33 -7.07
N THR A 771 -17.17 -15.50 -6.29
CA THR A 771 -17.22 -16.34 -5.07
C THR A 771 -18.49 -17.17 -4.98
N GLY A 772 -18.38 -18.47 -4.72
CA GLY A 772 -19.52 -19.35 -4.40
C GLY A 772 -20.41 -19.80 -5.56
N VAL A 773 -19.96 -19.62 -6.80
CA VAL A 773 -20.69 -19.94 -8.04
C VAL A 773 -19.75 -20.75 -8.95
N ASP A 774 -20.23 -21.81 -9.59
CA ASP A 774 -19.44 -22.63 -10.52
C ASP A 774 -20.27 -22.97 -11.76
N ILE A 775 -19.75 -22.69 -12.96
CA ILE A 775 -20.37 -23.04 -14.24
C ILE A 775 -19.76 -24.36 -14.69
N SER A 776 -20.51 -25.46 -14.51
CA SER A 776 -19.94 -26.82 -14.55
C SER A 776 -20.11 -27.54 -15.89
N GLU A 777 -21.13 -27.21 -16.67
CA GLU A 777 -21.39 -27.80 -17.98
C GLU A 777 -20.75 -27.00 -19.12
N TYR A 778 -20.56 -27.66 -20.27
CA TYR A 778 -20.03 -27.01 -21.48
C TYR A 778 -21.07 -26.07 -22.10
N HIS A 779 -20.66 -24.84 -22.39
CA HIS A 779 -21.43 -23.88 -23.18
C HIS A 779 -20.54 -22.86 -23.88
N PHE A 780 -19.56 -22.27 -23.18
CA PHE A 780 -18.59 -21.34 -23.77
C PHE A 780 -17.41 -22.07 -24.40
N ASP A 781 -17.04 -21.67 -25.61
CA ASP A 781 -15.92 -22.19 -26.40
C ASP A 781 -14.58 -21.51 -26.04
N LEU A 782 -14.62 -20.26 -25.54
CA LEU A 782 -13.46 -19.47 -25.12
C LEU A 782 -13.72 -18.70 -23.82
N VAL A 783 -12.68 -18.49 -23.01
CA VAL A 783 -12.71 -17.56 -21.86
C VAL A 783 -11.65 -16.47 -22.04
N PHE A 784 -12.04 -15.22 -21.84
CA PHE A 784 -11.19 -14.04 -21.91
C PHE A 784 -10.93 -13.47 -20.51
N GLY A 785 -9.69 -13.06 -20.23
CA GLY A 785 -9.30 -12.40 -18.99
C GLY A 785 -8.70 -11.03 -19.25
N VAL A 786 -9.32 -9.96 -18.74
CA VAL A 786 -8.89 -8.57 -18.99
C VAL A 786 -8.64 -7.83 -17.67
N PHE A 787 -7.40 -7.92 -17.18
CA PHE A 787 -7.06 -7.49 -15.81
C PHE A 787 -6.24 -6.18 -15.82
N HIS A 788 -6.77 -5.15 -15.17
CA HIS A 788 -6.21 -3.80 -15.20
C HIS A 788 -5.29 -3.50 -14.00
N GLY A 789 -5.23 -4.39 -13.00
CA GLY A 789 -4.47 -4.15 -11.76
C GLY A 789 -5.16 -3.12 -10.85
N VAL A 790 -6.50 -3.06 -10.89
CA VAL A 790 -7.28 -2.05 -10.15
C VAL A 790 -7.90 -2.56 -8.85
N SER A 791 -8.25 -3.84 -8.76
CA SER A 791 -9.07 -4.34 -7.62
C SER A 791 -8.78 -5.77 -7.16
N GLN A 792 -8.01 -6.57 -7.91
CA GLN A 792 -7.80 -7.99 -7.62
C GLN A 792 -6.33 -8.39 -7.71
N THR A 793 -5.93 -9.29 -6.81
CA THR A 793 -4.68 -10.03 -6.81
C THR A 793 -4.70 -11.18 -7.82
N ALA A 794 -3.53 -11.76 -8.12
CA ALA A 794 -3.40 -12.89 -9.04
C ALA A 794 -4.30 -14.09 -8.69
N THR A 795 -4.48 -14.40 -7.40
CA THR A 795 -5.39 -15.47 -6.96
C THR A 795 -6.85 -15.13 -7.21
N GLU A 796 -7.29 -13.91 -6.90
CA GLU A 796 -8.66 -13.45 -7.17
C GLU A 796 -8.98 -13.47 -8.69
N CYS A 797 -8.02 -13.05 -9.54
CA CYS A 797 -8.14 -13.12 -11.00
C CYS A 797 -8.16 -14.57 -11.54
N ALA A 798 -7.27 -15.43 -11.05
CA ALA A 798 -7.22 -16.84 -11.45
C ALA A 798 -8.51 -17.58 -11.06
N GLN A 799 -9.02 -17.36 -9.84
CA GLN A 799 -10.30 -17.91 -9.42
C GLN A 799 -11.45 -17.48 -10.34
N GLN A 800 -11.52 -16.19 -10.71
CA GLN A 800 -12.59 -15.65 -11.57
C GLN A 800 -12.62 -16.35 -12.94
N LEU A 801 -11.46 -16.60 -13.56
CA LEU A 801 -11.34 -17.39 -14.79
C LEU A 801 -11.80 -18.85 -14.59
N TYR A 802 -11.40 -19.45 -13.47
CA TYR A 802 -11.68 -20.84 -13.15
C TYR A 802 -13.13 -21.12 -12.70
N ARG A 803 -13.99 -20.10 -12.61
CA ARG A 803 -15.44 -20.28 -12.37
C ARG A 803 -16.11 -21.07 -13.50
N TYR A 804 -15.59 -21.01 -14.74
CA TYR A 804 -15.95 -21.94 -15.81
C TYR A 804 -15.09 -23.22 -15.70
N ARG A 805 -15.71 -24.35 -15.36
CA ARG A 805 -15.01 -25.61 -15.10
C ARG A 805 -14.54 -26.36 -16.35
N PRO A 806 -15.25 -26.37 -17.50
CA PRO A 806 -14.77 -27.00 -18.73
C PRO A 806 -13.37 -26.56 -19.16
N LYS A 807 -12.67 -27.42 -19.91
CA LYS A 807 -11.31 -27.17 -20.38
C LYS A 807 -11.34 -26.59 -21.80
N VAL A 808 -11.39 -25.26 -21.86
CA VAL A 808 -11.32 -24.48 -23.11
C VAL A 808 -10.10 -23.55 -23.11
N PRO A 809 -9.68 -23.01 -24.26
CA PRO A 809 -8.61 -22.02 -24.33
C PRO A 809 -8.95 -20.72 -23.58
N PHE A 810 -7.94 -20.15 -22.93
CA PHE A 810 -8.01 -18.88 -22.22
C PHE A 810 -7.24 -17.81 -23.01
N HIS A 811 -7.82 -16.64 -23.24
CA HIS A 811 -7.16 -15.49 -23.87
C HIS A 811 -6.99 -14.37 -22.84
N ILE A 812 -5.76 -14.10 -22.39
CA ILE A 812 -5.49 -13.26 -21.21
C ILE A 812 -4.61 -12.07 -21.56
N TRP A 813 -5.03 -10.88 -21.13
CA TRP A 813 -4.23 -9.67 -21.05
C TRP A 813 -4.24 -9.14 -19.62
N VAL A 814 -3.08 -8.66 -19.17
CA VAL A 814 -2.91 -7.98 -17.89
C VAL A 814 -2.17 -6.67 -18.12
N ALA A 815 -2.57 -5.59 -17.45
CA ALA A 815 -1.88 -4.30 -17.50
C ALA A 815 -0.38 -4.46 -17.15
N PRO A 816 0.53 -3.78 -17.88
CA PRO A 816 1.97 -3.91 -17.65
C PRO A 816 2.44 -3.27 -16.33
N ARG A 817 1.65 -2.35 -15.75
CA ARG A 817 1.92 -1.63 -14.49
C ARG A 817 0.58 -1.25 -13.82
N PRO A 818 0.53 -1.09 -12.49
CA PRO A 818 -0.67 -0.61 -11.80
C PRO A 818 -1.03 0.82 -12.25
N PRO A 819 -2.31 1.12 -12.59
CA PRO A 819 -2.72 2.42 -13.13
C PRO A 819 -2.71 3.56 -12.09
N TYR A 820 -2.50 3.24 -10.81
CA TYR A 820 -2.39 4.21 -9.71
C TYR A 820 -0.97 4.30 -9.12
N GLY A 821 0.02 3.71 -9.81
CA GLY A 821 1.42 3.69 -9.37
C GLY A 821 1.73 2.61 -8.32
N TYR A 822 3.00 2.55 -7.91
CA TYR A 822 3.51 1.49 -7.02
C TYR A 822 3.26 1.78 -5.53
N GLN A 823 2.66 0.78 -4.87
CA GLN A 823 2.37 0.77 -3.43
C GLN A 823 3.51 0.09 -2.64
N ASP A 824 3.68 0.41 -1.35
CA ASP A 824 4.77 -0.14 -0.53
C ASP A 824 4.63 -1.67 -0.34
N THR A 825 5.72 -2.43 -0.40
CA THR A 825 5.67 -3.91 -0.32
C THR A 825 6.25 -4.50 0.96
N ASN A 826 6.83 -3.67 1.83
CA ASN A 826 7.39 -4.08 3.11
C ASN A 826 6.37 -3.96 4.26
N ALA A 827 5.90 -5.10 4.79
CA ALA A 827 4.91 -5.17 5.87
C ALA A 827 5.35 -4.44 7.15
N SER A 828 6.63 -4.54 7.53
CA SER A 828 7.17 -3.86 8.71
C SER A 828 7.16 -2.34 8.54
N LYS A 829 7.49 -1.83 7.34
CA LYS A 829 7.44 -0.38 7.05
C LYS A 829 6.01 0.14 6.92
N ILE A 830 5.06 -0.67 6.49
CA ILE A 830 3.62 -0.38 6.56
C ILE A 830 3.19 -0.23 8.03
N LYS A 831 3.51 -1.22 8.89
CA LYS A 831 3.19 -1.21 10.33
C LYS A 831 3.83 -0.01 11.05
N GLU A 832 5.10 0.29 10.75
CA GLU A 832 5.82 1.43 11.30
C GLU A 832 5.15 2.76 10.94
N ARG A 833 4.85 3.00 9.66
CA ARG A 833 4.20 4.25 9.19
C ARG A 833 2.80 4.42 9.77
N LEU A 834 2.02 3.34 9.89
CA LEU A 834 0.70 3.33 10.52
C LEU A 834 0.81 3.77 11.98
N LEU A 835 1.68 3.14 12.77
CA LEU A 835 1.87 3.46 14.18
C LEU A 835 2.51 4.85 14.40
N GLN A 836 3.42 5.30 13.54
CA GLN A 836 3.96 6.68 13.58
C GLN A 836 2.86 7.72 13.32
N THR A 837 1.95 7.44 12.37
CA THR A 837 0.81 8.33 12.08
C THR A 837 -0.15 8.39 13.27
N ASN A 838 -0.43 7.24 13.91
CA ASN A 838 -1.23 7.15 15.12
C ASN A 838 -0.61 7.93 16.31
N GLU A 839 0.71 7.84 16.51
CA GLU A 839 1.44 8.60 17.55
C GLU A 839 1.35 10.12 17.34
N VAL A 840 1.49 10.58 16.09
CA VAL A 840 1.37 12.01 15.73
C VAL A 840 -0.06 12.49 15.97
N THR A 841 -1.08 11.74 15.57
CA THR A 841 -2.48 12.08 15.83
C THR A 841 -2.77 12.12 17.33
N ALA A 842 -2.34 11.12 18.12
CA ALA A 842 -2.53 11.09 19.57
C ALA A 842 -1.95 12.34 20.26
N PHE A 843 -0.71 12.70 19.94
CA PHE A 843 -0.07 13.91 20.43
C PHE A 843 -0.86 15.18 20.11
N LEU A 844 -1.37 15.31 18.87
CA LEU A 844 -2.17 16.47 18.45
C LEU A 844 -3.53 16.55 19.16
N LEU A 845 -4.08 15.42 19.62
CA LEU A 845 -5.32 15.35 20.40
C LEU A 845 -5.13 15.59 21.91
N ARG A 846 -3.89 15.74 22.39
CA ARG A 846 -3.45 15.75 23.80
C ARG A 846 -3.59 14.39 24.52
N ILE A 847 -3.58 13.29 23.76
CA ILE A 847 -3.47 11.92 24.28
C ILE A 847 -1.97 11.59 24.44
N ASP A 848 -1.60 10.74 25.40
CA ASP A 848 -0.21 10.27 25.50
C ASP A 848 0.25 9.55 24.22
N ARG A 849 1.54 9.70 23.89
CA ARG A 849 2.15 9.16 22.69
C ARG A 849 2.35 7.65 22.71
N GLN A 850 2.45 7.01 23.87
CA GLN A 850 2.59 5.55 23.95
C GLN A 850 1.21 4.88 23.95
N THR A 851 0.28 5.33 24.79
CA THR A 851 -1.06 4.75 24.86
C THR A 851 -1.85 5.04 23.58
N GLY A 852 -1.84 6.27 23.06
CA GLY A 852 -2.60 6.64 21.86
C GLY A 852 -2.03 6.16 20.52
N LYS A 853 -0.90 5.44 20.52
CA LYS A 853 -0.24 4.89 19.31
C LYS A 853 -0.83 3.57 18.83
N ARG A 854 -1.36 2.78 19.76
CA ARG A 854 -2.05 1.49 19.54
C ARG A 854 -3.47 1.58 20.08
N GLY A 855 -4.31 0.62 19.73
CA GLY A 855 -5.63 0.41 20.30
C GLY A 855 -5.64 -0.88 21.13
N ALA A 856 -6.80 -1.52 21.20
CA ALA A 856 -6.99 -2.82 21.83
C ALA A 856 -6.52 -4.00 20.95
N GLU A 857 -5.92 -3.77 19.77
CA GLU A 857 -5.56 -4.85 18.85
C GLU A 857 -4.44 -5.77 19.36
N LYS A 858 -4.68 -7.09 19.28
CA LYS A 858 -3.66 -8.11 19.55
C LYS A 858 -2.58 -8.07 18.48
N ASP A 859 -1.31 -8.24 18.88
CA ASP A 859 -0.16 -8.00 18.00
C ASP A 859 -0.15 -8.90 16.74
N TRP A 860 -0.69 -10.13 16.83
CA TRP A 860 -0.85 -11.03 15.69
C TRP A 860 -1.89 -10.54 14.68
N ALA A 861 -2.95 -9.84 15.11
CA ALA A 861 -3.97 -9.28 14.22
C ALA A 861 -3.42 -8.11 13.43
N LEU A 862 -2.68 -7.21 14.09
CA LEU A 862 -2.01 -6.08 13.45
C LEU A 862 -0.89 -6.52 12.49
N GLU A 863 -0.09 -7.53 12.88
CA GLU A 863 0.94 -8.11 12.01
C GLU A 863 0.31 -8.77 10.76
N ALA A 864 -0.79 -9.52 10.94
CA ALA A 864 -1.52 -10.12 9.83
C ALA A 864 -2.14 -9.07 8.90
N TYR A 865 -2.75 -8.01 9.45
CA TYR A 865 -3.28 -6.89 8.67
C TYR A 865 -2.21 -6.29 7.74
N CYS A 866 -1.05 -5.95 8.29
CA CYS A 866 0.08 -5.37 7.53
C CYS A 866 0.70 -6.36 6.53
N GLN A 867 0.76 -7.66 6.85
CA GLN A 867 1.30 -8.68 5.94
C GLN A 867 0.35 -8.98 4.77
N ILE A 868 -0.98 -9.00 4.99
CA ILE A 868 -1.99 -9.10 3.92
C ILE A 868 -1.88 -7.88 3.01
N MET A 869 -1.79 -6.68 3.58
CA MET A 869 -1.63 -5.43 2.84
C MET A 869 -0.38 -5.45 1.95
N ALA A 870 0.77 -5.84 2.51
CA ALA A 870 2.02 -6.03 1.76
C ALA A 870 1.91 -7.07 0.63
N ASN A 871 1.30 -8.23 0.91
CA ASN A 871 1.09 -9.29 -0.08
C ASN A 871 0.17 -8.84 -1.23
N ARG A 872 -0.88 -8.09 -0.91
CA ARG A 872 -1.84 -7.52 -1.86
C ARG A 872 -1.20 -6.42 -2.72
N HIS A 873 -0.46 -5.49 -2.11
CA HIS A 873 0.32 -4.48 -2.82
C HIS A 873 1.35 -5.13 -3.75
N TYR A 874 2.09 -6.15 -3.29
CA TYR A 874 3.04 -6.89 -4.13
C TYR A 874 2.34 -7.52 -5.34
N SER A 875 1.18 -8.15 -5.17
CA SER A 875 0.44 -8.78 -6.26
C SER A 875 -0.09 -7.73 -7.26
N LEU A 876 -0.67 -6.62 -6.79
CA LEU A 876 -1.14 -5.52 -7.65
C LEU A 876 -0.01 -4.83 -8.42
N ASN A 877 1.13 -4.57 -7.76
CA ASN A 877 2.33 -3.97 -8.36
C ASN A 877 2.90 -4.82 -9.51
N ASN A 878 2.72 -6.14 -9.47
CA ASN A 878 3.37 -7.11 -10.36
C ASN A 878 2.36 -8.05 -11.06
N LEU A 879 1.07 -7.64 -11.18
CA LEU A 879 -0.04 -8.56 -11.46
C LEU A 879 0.15 -9.40 -12.75
N ARG A 880 0.76 -8.81 -13.79
CA ARG A 880 1.08 -9.49 -15.05
C ARG A 880 1.94 -10.74 -14.82
N ASP A 881 3.02 -10.62 -14.06
CA ASP A 881 3.94 -11.73 -13.81
C ASP A 881 3.44 -12.65 -12.68
N ASP A 882 2.77 -12.09 -11.67
CA ASP A 882 2.20 -12.86 -10.55
C ASP A 882 1.08 -13.81 -11.02
N LEU A 883 0.17 -13.33 -11.88
CA LEU A 883 -0.87 -14.16 -12.50
C LEU A 883 -0.28 -15.17 -13.50
N ARG A 884 0.72 -14.79 -14.29
CA ARG A 884 1.42 -15.71 -15.20
C ARG A 884 2.08 -16.85 -14.42
N SER A 885 2.73 -16.54 -13.29
CA SER A 885 3.36 -17.54 -12.41
C SER A 885 2.33 -18.46 -11.76
N LEU A 886 1.20 -17.94 -11.27
CA LEU A 886 0.15 -18.76 -10.67
C LEU A 886 -0.46 -19.72 -11.70
N LEU A 887 -0.85 -19.21 -12.87
CA LEU A 887 -1.44 -20.02 -13.94
C LEU A 887 -0.45 -21.05 -14.51
N THR A 888 0.86 -20.82 -14.36
CA THR A 888 1.90 -21.84 -14.65
C THR A 888 1.91 -22.94 -13.60
N GLU A 889 1.87 -22.63 -12.29
CA GLU A 889 1.81 -23.67 -11.24
C GLU A 889 0.49 -24.46 -11.25
N MET A 890 -0.61 -23.83 -11.70
CA MET A 890 -1.89 -24.51 -11.98
C MET A 890 -1.82 -25.48 -13.17
N GLY A 891 -0.66 -25.61 -13.85
CA GLY A 891 -0.40 -26.64 -14.85
C GLY A 891 -0.93 -26.34 -16.25
N ASN A 892 -0.93 -25.07 -16.67
CA ASN A 892 -1.37 -24.65 -18.01
C ASN A 892 -0.21 -24.43 -18.98
N THR A 893 -0.50 -24.49 -20.28
CA THR A 893 0.46 -24.17 -21.35
C THR A 893 0.26 -22.73 -21.84
N PHE A 894 1.33 -22.07 -22.28
CA PHE A 894 1.29 -20.66 -22.73
C PHE A 894 1.71 -20.52 -24.19
N ILE A 895 0.99 -19.68 -24.92
CA ILE A 895 1.31 -19.20 -26.27
C ILE A 895 1.36 -17.67 -26.19
N CYS A 896 2.53 -17.07 -26.40
CA CYS A 896 2.65 -15.61 -26.47
C CYS A 896 2.03 -15.09 -27.76
N MET A 897 1.17 -14.09 -27.63
CA MET A 897 0.60 -13.31 -28.74
C MET A 897 1.42 -12.03 -28.94
N GLY A 898 1.19 -11.35 -30.07
CA GLY A 898 1.90 -10.10 -30.41
C GLY A 898 1.73 -8.97 -29.39
N SER A 899 2.61 -7.97 -29.50
CA SER A 899 2.62 -6.76 -28.67
C SER A 899 1.80 -5.60 -29.24
N ASP A 900 1.23 -5.77 -30.43
CA ASP A 900 0.56 -4.70 -31.18
C ASP A 900 -0.81 -4.38 -30.56
N ASP A 901 -1.15 -3.09 -30.50
CA ASP A 901 -2.42 -2.57 -29.99
C ASP A 901 -3.39 -2.27 -31.16
N ASP A 902 -4.71 -2.29 -30.92
CA ASP A 902 -5.76 -2.03 -31.92
C ASP A 902 -6.46 -0.68 -31.69
N ASP A 903 -6.06 0.35 -32.45
CA ASP A 903 -6.59 1.71 -32.32
C ASP A 903 -8.13 1.79 -32.50
N GLN A 904 -8.71 0.94 -33.35
CA GLN A 904 -10.15 0.96 -33.62
C GLN A 904 -10.97 0.51 -32.40
N SER A 905 -10.55 -0.55 -31.71
CA SER A 905 -11.18 -1.01 -30.47
C SER A 905 -10.89 -0.08 -29.30
N LEU A 906 -9.70 0.55 -29.28
CA LEU A 906 -9.37 1.59 -28.30
C LEU A 906 -10.34 2.79 -28.40
N GLU A 907 -10.63 3.28 -29.61
CA GLU A 907 -11.56 4.40 -29.82
C GLU A 907 -13.01 4.02 -29.48
N ARG A 908 -13.48 2.83 -29.88
CA ARG A 908 -14.80 2.30 -29.47
C ARG A 908 -14.97 2.29 -27.94
N MET A 909 -13.92 1.89 -27.21
CA MET A 909 -13.92 1.83 -25.73
C MET A 909 -13.76 3.20 -25.04
N LYS A 910 -13.42 4.27 -25.79
CA LYS A 910 -13.58 5.66 -25.35
C LYS A 910 -15.04 6.11 -25.56
N ASN A 911 -15.59 5.93 -26.75
CA ASN A 911 -16.95 6.37 -27.09
C ASN A 911 -18.02 5.69 -26.20
N ALA A 912 -17.90 4.39 -25.96
CA ALA A 912 -18.75 3.67 -25.01
C ALA A 912 -18.62 4.18 -23.56
N ALA A 913 -17.46 4.74 -23.17
CA ALA A 913 -17.28 5.34 -21.86
C ALA A 913 -18.03 6.66 -21.73
N THR A 914 -17.86 7.55 -22.70
CA THR A 914 -18.56 8.84 -22.74
C THR A 914 -20.07 8.66 -22.73
N ALA A 915 -20.58 7.71 -23.53
CA ALA A 915 -22.02 7.39 -23.56
C ALA A 915 -22.55 6.88 -22.20
N LEU A 916 -21.77 6.07 -21.46
CA LEU A 916 -22.15 5.59 -20.13
C LEU A 916 -22.12 6.69 -19.08
N ASP A 917 -21.08 7.54 -19.11
CA ASP A 917 -20.91 8.64 -18.16
C ASP A 917 -22.07 9.65 -18.33
N THR A 918 -22.36 10.09 -19.56
CA THR A 918 -23.50 10.98 -19.86
C THR A 918 -24.85 10.36 -19.45
N ALA A 919 -25.06 9.07 -19.71
CA ALA A 919 -26.29 8.39 -19.29
C ALA A 919 -26.45 8.34 -17.76
N HIS A 920 -25.36 8.10 -17.01
CA HIS A 920 -25.36 8.13 -15.54
C HIS A 920 -25.68 9.52 -15.01
N TYR A 921 -25.02 10.56 -15.51
CA TYR A 921 -25.25 11.94 -15.07
C TYR A 921 -26.71 12.37 -15.30
N SER A 922 -27.28 12.00 -16.45
CA SER A 922 -28.67 12.29 -16.78
C SER A 922 -29.67 11.52 -15.91
N ALA A 923 -29.40 10.24 -15.62
CA ALA A 923 -30.24 9.42 -14.76
C ALA A 923 -30.25 9.92 -13.30
N VAL A 924 -29.09 10.24 -12.73
CA VAL A 924 -28.99 10.78 -11.35
C VAL A 924 -29.63 12.17 -11.25
N ALA A 925 -29.47 13.05 -12.24
CA ALA A 925 -30.13 14.35 -12.22
C ALA A 925 -31.67 14.23 -12.31
N LYS A 926 -32.18 13.30 -13.10
CA LYS A 926 -33.63 13.10 -13.35
C LYS A 926 -34.33 12.20 -12.33
N ALA A 927 -33.59 11.50 -11.46
CA ALA A 927 -34.13 10.67 -10.40
C ALA A 927 -35.04 11.44 -9.43
N ASN A 928 -35.94 10.74 -8.73
CA ASN A 928 -36.80 11.36 -7.73
C ASN A 928 -36.01 11.91 -6.53
N ASN A 929 -36.58 12.91 -5.85
CA ASN A 929 -36.06 13.37 -4.57
C ASN A 929 -36.66 12.49 -3.46
N ILE A 930 -35.81 11.99 -2.56
CA ILE A 930 -36.22 11.18 -1.40
C ILE A 930 -35.90 11.89 -0.08
N THR A 931 -36.53 11.47 1.01
CA THR A 931 -36.26 11.98 2.35
C THR A 931 -35.01 11.35 2.98
N ALA A 932 -34.49 12.01 4.02
CA ALA A 932 -33.44 11.44 4.87
C ALA A 932 -33.87 10.18 5.65
N SER A 933 -35.17 9.86 5.69
CA SER A 933 -35.69 8.61 6.25
C SER A 933 -35.52 7.46 5.24
N GLU A 934 -36.06 7.64 4.03
CA GLU A 934 -35.96 6.67 2.93
C GLU A 934 -34.52 6.39 2.54
N TYR A 935 -33.65 7.42 2.54
CA TYR A 935 -32.22 7.24 2.30
C TYR A 935 -31.56 6.30 3.32
N ARG A 936 -31.91 6.39 4.60
CA ARG A 936 -31.39 5.49 5.65
C ARG A 936 -31.95 4.08 5.50
N ALA A 937 -33.26 3.96 5.27
CA ALA A 937 -33.90 2.66 5.05
C ALA A 937 -33.32 1.93 3.83
N ARG A 938 -32.93 2.68 2.78
CA ARG A 938 -32.21 2.19 1.61
C ARG A 938 -30.74 1.86 1.88
N GLN A 939 -30.04 2.62 2.71
CA GLN A 939 -28.68 2.25 3.16
C GLN A 939 -28.64 0.91 3.92
N SER A 940 -29.77 0.48 4.50
CA SER A 940 -29.91 -0.84 5.16
C SER A 940 -30.47 -1.96 4.26
N LYS A 941 -30.69 -1.72 2.95
CA LYS A 941 -31.07 -2.80 2.01
C LYS A 941 -29.85 -3.54 1.48
N ASP A 942 -29.95 -4.87 1.34
CA ASP A 942 -28.92 -5.72 0.69
C ASP A 942 -28.74 -5.42 -0.81
N TYR A 943 -29.80 -4.94 -1.47
CA TYR A 943 -29.78 -4.49 -2.87
C TYR A 943 -30.65 -3.24 -3.05
N LEU A 944 -30.27 -2.40 -4.02
CA LEU A 944 -31.02 -1.22 -4.46
C LEU A 944 -31.23 -1.32 -5.97
N ASP A 945 -32.47 -1.17 -6.42
CA ASP A 945 -32.77 -1.10 -7.84
C ASP A 945 -32.06 0.09 -8.51
N PRO A 946 -31.81 0.07 -9.83
CA PRO A 946 -31.08 1.14 -10.51
C PRO A 946 -31.69 2.54 -10.27
N SER A 947 -33.01 2.64 -10.21
CA SER A 947 -33.72 3.87 -9.81
C SER A 947 -33.40 4.28 -8.37
N GLU A 948 -33.49 3.36 -7.40
CA GLU A 948 -33.15 3.63 -6.00
C GLU A 948 -31.68 4.03 -5.81
N ILE A 949 -30.75 3.46 -6.60
CA ILE A 949 -29.33 3.86 -6.62
C ILE A 949 -29.22 5.33 -7.07
N PHE A 950 -29.85 5.70 -8.19
CA PHE A 950 -29.80 7.07 -8.70
C PHE A 950 -30.46 8.07 -7.74
N GLU A 951 -31.58 7.70 -7.11
CA GLU A 951 -32.26 8.50 -6.08
C GLU A 951 -31.42 8.67 -4.81
N CYS A 952 -30.71 7.61 -4.37
CA CYS A 952 -29.77 7.69 -3.24
C CYS A 952 -28.53 8.51 -3.58
N GLU A 953 -28.01 8.42 -4.80
CA GLU A 953 -26.90 9.25 -5.26
C GLU A 953 -27.32 10.73 -5.36
N LYS A 954 -28.51 11.00 -5.90
CA LYS A 954 -29.11 12.34 -5.95
C LYS A 954 -29.31 12.91 -4.55
N PHE A 955 -29.89 12.15 -3.63
CA PHE A 955 -30.03 12.57 -2.23
C PHE A 955 -28.67 12.87 -1.60
N ARG A 956 -27.68 11.98 -1.73
CA ARG A 956 -26.33 12.19 -1.19
C ARG A 956 -25.70 13.48 -1.73
N ILE A 957 -25.83 13.75 -3.02
CA ILE A 957 -25.29 14.97 -3.65
C ILE A 957 -26.01 16.20 -3.09
N PHE A 958 -27.35 16.23 -3.12
CA PHE A 958 -28.15 17.32 -2.56
C PHE A 958 -27.82 17.59 -1.08
N ASP A 959 -27.79 16.54 -0.25
CA ASP A 959 -27.48 16.59 1.18
C ASP A 959 -26.04 17.06 1.47
N SER A 960 -25.10 16.81 0.54
CA SER A 960 -23.69 17.21 0.61
C SER A 960 -23.44 18.67 0.23
N TYR A 961 -24.05 19.15 -0.87
CA TYR A 961 -23.74 20.44 -1.47
C TYR A 961 -24.80 21.52 -1.20
N GLY A 962 -26.04 21.16 -0.87
CA GLY A 962 -27.12 22.10 -0.53
C GLY A 962 -27.86 22.72 -1.72
N ILE A 963 -27.51 22.30 -2.95
CA ILE A 963 -27.98 22.87 -4.21
C ILE A 963 -28.65 21.81 -5.11
N GLU A 964 -29.36 22.25 -6.14
CA GLU A 964 -30.03 21.36 -7.09
C GLU A 964 -29.06 20.43 -7.85
N VAL A 965 -29.45 19.17 -8.01
CA VAL A 965 -28.61 18.13 -8.64
C VAL A 965 -28.78 18.14 -10.15
N THR A 966 -27.95 18.94 -10.82
CA THR A 966 -27.82 18.94 -12.29
C THR A 966 -26.82 17.88 -12.76
N GLU A 967 -26.91 17.48 -14.03
CA GLU A 967 -25.99 16.51 -14.67
C GLU A 967 -24.51 16.90 -14.45
N SER A 968 -24.20 18.20 -14.56
CA SER A 968 -22.85 18.73 -14.33
C SER A 968 -22.36 18.62 -12.87
N LEU A 969 -23.26 18.62 -11.89
CA LEU A 969 -22.89 18.44 -10.49
C LEU A 969 -22.56 16.96 -10.19
N VAL A 970 -23.25 16.02 -10.84
CA VAL A 970 -22.94 14.58 -10.75
C VAL A 970 -21.56 14.29 -11.35
N GLU A 971 -21.22 14.88 -12.49
CA GLU A 971 -19.87 14.80 -13.08
C GLU A 971 -18.78 15.38 -12.14
N LEU A 972 -19.05 16.53 -11.51
CA LEU A 972 -18.10 17.20 -10.62
C LEU A 972 -17.88 16.44 -9.30
N ASP A 973 -18.92 15.85 -8.72
CA ASP A 973 -18.88 15.14 -7.45
C ASP A 973 -17.93 13.93 -7.44
N LYS A 974 -17.86 13.20 -8.58
CA LYS A 974 -16.98 12.04 -8.81
C LYS A 974 -17.12 10.92 -7.76
N GLY A 975 -18.34 10.69 -7.26
CA GLY A 975 -18.64 9.67 -6.26
C GLY A 975 -18.20 10.07 -4.84
N GLY A 976 -18.53 11.31 -4.44
CA GLY A 976 -18.22 11.88 -3.13
C GLY A 976 -16.79 12.38 -2.95
N ARG A 977 -15.97 12.36 -4.00
CA ARG A 977 -14.56 12.79 -3.92
C ARG A 977 -14.46 14.30 -3.76
N LEU A 978 -15.30 15.08 -4.44
CA LEU A 978 -15.27 16.55 -4.36
C LEU A 978 -15.69 17.05 -2.97
N ILE A 979 -16.79 16.56 -2.39
CA ILE A 979 -17.18 16.91 -1.01
C ILE A 979 -16.12 16.50 0.02
N GLY A 980 -15.42 15.38 -0.18
CA GLY A 980 -14.27 14.99 0.64
C GLY A 980 -13.09 15.94 0.52
N ALA A 981 -12.82 16.45 -0.68
CA ALA A 981 -11.78 17.46 -0.93
C ALA A 981 -12.15 18.83 -0.32
N ILE A 982 -13.40 19.26 -0.46
CA ILE A 982 -13.93 20.50 0.15
C ILE A 982 -13.95 20.40 1.68
N ALA A 983 -14.22 19.24 2.28
CA ALA A 983 -14.03 19.02 3.72
C ALA A 983 -12.56 19.15 4.15
N GLY A 984 -11.61 18.79 3.27
CA GLY A 984 -10.19 19.08 3.46
C GLY A 984 -9.85 20.57 3.34
N LEU A 985 -10.51 21.30 2.44
CA LEU A 985 -10.37 22.76 2.30
C LEU A 985 -10.87 23.49 3.54
N GLU A 986 -12.08 23.13 4.00
CA GLU A 986 -12.68 23.59 5.25
C GLU A 986 -11.72 23.39 6.44
N ALA A 987 -11.14 22.20 6.56
CA ALA A 987 -10.18 21.86 7.61
C ALA A 987 -8.88 22.69 7.58
N ILE A 988 -8.33 23.02 6.40
CA ILE A 988 -7.09 23.80 6.30
C ILE A 988 -7.30 25.32 6.27
N LEU A 989 -8.52 25.79 5.96
CA LEU A 989 -8.90 27.22 6.09
C LEU A 989 -9.36 27.60 7.49
N ALA A 990 -9.92 26.65 8.26
CA ALA A 990 -10.19 26.86 9.68
C ALA A 990 -8.92 27.30 10.43
N LYS A 991 -9.07 28.21 11.39
CA LYS A 991 -7.96 28.62 12.25
C LYS A 991 -7.47 27.40 13.04
N PRO A 992 -6.15 27.20 13.19
CA PRO A 992 -5.65 26.27 14.20
C PRO A 992 -6.11 26.74 15.59
N ASP A 993 -6.27 25.78 16.50
CA ASP A 993 -6.55 26.05 17.91
C ASP A 993 -5.21 26.41 18.62
N GLU A 994 -5.04 26.06 19.90
CA GLU A 994 -3.82 26.41 20.66
C GLU A 994 -2.55 25.73 20.11
N SER A 995 -1.36 26.15 20.58
CA SER A 995 -0.09 25.51 20.25
C SER A 995 0.36 24.54 21.35
N ILE A 996 0.67 23.29 20.99
CA ILE A 996 1.26 22.29 21.88
C ILE A 996 2.78 22.25 21.71
N VAL A 997 3.53 22.22 22.81
CA VAL A 997 5.00 22.04 22.80
C VAL A 997 5.31 20.57 23.00
N ASP A 998 6.15 19.99 22.15
CA ASP A 998 6.69 18.66 22.34
C ASP A 998 7.79 18.68 23.42
N PRO A 999 7.60 18.03 24.59
CA PRO A 999 8.57 18.06 25.67
C PRO A 999 9.87 17.32 25.36
N LYS A 1000 9.89 16.42 24.37
CA LYS A 1000 11.11 15.68 23.94
C LYS A 1000 11.98 16.51 22.99
N THR A 1001 11.38 17.37 22.17
CA THR A 1001 12.10 18.10 21.10
C THR A 1001 12.13 19.63 21.28
N GLY A 1002 11.36 20.18 22.23
CA GLY A 1002 11.20 21.62 22.43
C GLY A 1002 10.53 22.34 21.27
N ARG A 1003 9.94 21.60 20.32
CA ARG A 1003 9.28 22.16 19.13
C ARG A 1003 7.81 22.45 19.43
N THR A 1004 7.37 23.63 19.02
CA THR A 1004 5.96 24.04 19.07
C THR A 1004 5.23 23.57 17.81
N TYR A 1005 4.09 22.92 18.00
CA TYR A 1005 3.19 22.46 16.95
C TYR A 1005 1.82 23.14 17.11
N PRO A 1006 1.13 23.54 16.02
CA PRO A 1006 -0.25 23.98 16.10
C PRO A 1006 -1.17 22.77 16.30
N THR A 1007 -2.17 22.87 17.18
CA THR A 1007 -3.19 21.82 17.27
C THR A 1007 -4.20 21.93 16.12
N PRO A 1008 -4.70 20.80 15.60
CA PRO A 1008 -5.69 20.77 14.53
C PRO A 1008 -6.99 21.43 15.00
N PRO A 1009 -7.74 22.12 14.12
CA PRO A 1009 -9.01 22.74 14.48
C PRO A 1009 -9.99 21.69 15.01
N THR A 1010 -10.85 22.10 15.94
CA THR A 1010 -11.87 21.25 16.59
C THR A 1010 -12.66 20.35 15.61
N ILE A 1011 -13.02 20.82 14.41
CA ILE A 1011 -13.71 20.01 13.37
C ILE A 1011 -12.89 18.82 12.82
N VAL A 1012 -11.57 18.86 12.95
CA VAL A 1012 -10.64 17.77 12.62
C VAL A 1012 -10.38 16.93 13.86
N ALA A 1013 -10.03 17.58 14.97
CA ALA A 1013 -9.70 16.92 16.24
C ALA A 1013 -10.84 16.03 16.74
N GLN A 1014 -12.08 16.54 16.72
CA GLN A 1014 -13.24 15.79 17.16
C GLN A 1014 -13.59 14.62 16.21
N LYS A 1015 -13.16 14.66 14.94
CA LYS A 1015 -13.33 13.53 14.04
C LYS A 1015 -12.39 12.37 14.39
N ASP A 1016 -11.12 12.66 14.68
CA ASP A 1016 -10.18 11.62 15.14
C ASP A 1016 -10.53 11.09 16.55
N ARG A 1017 -11.08 11.93 17.44
CA ARG A 1017 -11.66 11.48 18.72
C ARG A 1017 -12.81 10.51 18.48
N ASN A 1018 -13.87 10.96 17.81
CA ASN A 1018 -15.04 10.11 17.53
C ASN A 1018 -14.66 8.78 16.85
N GLU A 1019 -13.66 8.75 15.95
CA GLU A 1019 -13.17 7.50 15.38
C GLU A 1019 -12.40 6.63 16.39
N ARG A 1020 -11.60 7.20 17.32
CA ARG A 1020 -10.94 6.45 18.39
C ARG A 1020 -11.92 5.92 19.43
N ASP A 1021 -12.90 6.73 19.81
CA ASP A 1021 -13.92 6.41 20.82
C ASP A 1021 -14.86 5.28 20.35
N ASN A 1022 -15.08 5.14 19.04
CA ASN A 1022 -15.99 4.15 18.44
C ASN A 1022 -15.29 2.98 17.71
N LEU A 1023 -13.95 3.01 17.53
CA LEU A 1023 -13.20 1.98 16.79
C LEU A 1023 -11.99 1.53 17.62
N PRO A 1024 -12.08 0.41 18.38
CA PRO A 1024 -11.03 0.02 19.32
C PRO A 1024 -9.68 -0.36 18.71
N LEU A 1025 -9.60 -0.61 17.40
CA LEU A 1025 -8.39 -1.12 16.72
C LEU A 1025 -7.67 0.01 15.97
N CYS A 1026 -6.37 0.20 16.19
CA CYS A 1026 -5.65 1.35 15.63
C CYS A 1026 -5.44 1.31 14.10
N MET A 1027 -5.68 0.14 13.49
CA MET A 1027 -5.72 -0.09 12.05
C MET A 1027 -6.95 0.51 11.36
N ASP A 1028 -7.94 0.98 12.13
CA ASP A 1028 -9.18 1.58 11.60
C ASP A 1028 -9.21 3.12 11.61
N TRP A 1029 -8.24 3.80 12.21
CA TRP A 1029 -8.29 5.26 12.41
C TRP A 1029 -7.87 6.05 11.16
N GLY A 1030 -8.68 7.04 10.75
CA GLY A 1030 -8.46 7.86 9.56
C GLY A 1030 -7.35 8.93 9.68
N ASN A 1031 -6.92 9.25 10.91
CA ASN A 1031 -5.76 10.11 11.23
C ASN A 1031 -5.77 11.49 10.52
N TYR A 1032 -6.91 12.17 10.56
CA TYR A 1032 -7.12 13.43 9.84
C TYR A 1032 -6.21 14.55 10.35
N SER A 1033 -5.90 14.56 11.65
CA SER A 1033 -5.03 15.52 12.34
C SER A 1033 -3.60 15.47 11.81
N ALA A 1034 -3.03 14.28 11.60
CA ALA A 1034 -1.71 14.12 10.99
C ALA A 1034 -1.69 14.61 9.53
N ARG A 1035 -2.76 14.34 8.77
CA ARG A 1035 -2.91 14.80 7.37
C ARG A 1035 -3.13 16.31 7.26
N TRP A 1036 -3.79 16.91 8.24
CA TRP A 1036 -3.93 18.35 8.39
C TRP A 1036 -2.57 18.99 8.74
N LEU A 1037 -1.85 18.47 9.74
CA LEU A 1037 -0.54 18.99 10.15
C LEU A 1037 0.47 18.93 9.00
N ALA A 1038 0.48 17.85 8.22
CA ALA A 1038 1.34 17.75 7.04
C ALA A 1038 1.08 18.87 6.02
N ARG A 1039 -0.18 19.24 5.78
CA ARG A 1039 -0.53 20.40 4.93
C ARG A 1039 -0.18 21.74 5.60
N PHE A 1040 -0.40 21.87 6.90
CA PHE A 1040 -0.07 23.10 7.63
C PHE A 1040 1.44 23.38 7.62
N ASN A 1041 2.27 22.35 7.85
CA ASN A 1041 3.74 22.45 7.86
C ASN A 1041 4.35 22.78 6.48
N LEU A 1042 3.62 22.55 5.39
CA LEU A 1042 3.98 23.05 4.06
C LEU A 1042 3.75 24.57 3.89
N GLY A 1043 3.16 25.25 4.89
CA GLY A 1043 2.76 26.66 4.83
C GLY A 1043 1.41 26.90 4.14
N LEU A 1044 0.69 25.83 3.76
CA LEU A 1044 -0.48 25.90 2.89
C LEU A 1044 -1.61 26.77 3.44
N HIS A 1045 -1.82 26.80 4.77
CA HIS A 1045 -2.84 27.62 5.42
C HIS A 1045 -2.67 29.12 5.08
N GLN A 1046 -1.44 29.64 5.16
CA GLN A 1046 -1.14 31.05 4.85
C GLN A 1046 -1.35 31.35 3.36
N ILE A 1047 -0.87 30.46 2.49
CA ILE A 1047 -0.98 30.58 1.03
C ILE A 1047 -2.46 30.56 0.61
N LEU A 1048 -3.26 29.61 1.11
CA LEU A 1048 -4.69 29.54 0.81
C LEU A 1048 -5.47 30.73 1.38
N THR A 1049 -5.20 31.17 2.63
CA THR A 1049 -5.87 32.35 3.19
C THR A 1049 -5.62 33.62 2.39
N SER A 1050 -4.44 33.75 1.76
CA SER A 1050 -4.12 34.84 0.83
C SER A 1050 -4.90 34.67 -0.50
N LEU A 1051 -4.75 33.53 -1.18
CA LEU A 1051 -5.41 33.27 -2.46
C LEU A 1051 -6.96 33.34 -2.39
N VAL A 1052 -7.56 32.94 -1.26
CA VAL A 1052 -9.01 33.00 -1.03
C VAL A 1052 -9.54 34.43 -0.84
N ARG A 1053 -8.66 35.39 -0.53
CA ARG A 1053 -8.98 36.84 -0.54
C ARG A 1053 -8.90 37.47 -1.94
N GLY A 1054 -8.46 36.71 -2.94
CA GLY A 1054 -8.23 37.18 -4.31
C GLY A 1054 -6.79 37.64 -4.58
N ASP A 1055 -5.84 37.40 -3.67
CA ASP A 1055 -4.42 37.67 -3.91
C ASP A 1055 -3.88 36.81 -5.07
N GLU A 1056 -2.83 37.30 -5.73
CA GLU A 1056 -2.16 36.59 -6.84
C GLU A 1056 -0.69 36.28 -6.54
N VAL A 1057 -0.27 35.05 -6.86
CA VAL A 1057 1.09 34.55 -6.64
C VAL A 1057 1.86 34.37 -7.95
N THR A 1058 3.19 34.43 -7.86
CA THR A 1058 4.10 34.14 -8.98
C THR A 1058 4.92 32.89 -8.69
N ALA A 1059 5.52 32.27 -9.72
CA ALA A 1059 6.44 31.14 -9.52
C ALA A 1059 7.69 31.49 -8.67
N SER A 1060 7.97 32.79 -8.52
CA SER A 1060 9.04 33.39 -7.71
C SER A 1060 8.59 33.82 -6.31
N ASP A 1061 7.36 33.51 -5.89
CA ASP A 1061 6.85 33.93 -4.59
C ASP A 1061 7.62 33.29 -3.42
N ALA A 1062 7.97 34.10 -2.42
CA ALA A 1062 8.81 33.69 -1.30
C ALA A 1062 8.14 32.70 -0.32
N THR A 1063 6.81 32.58 -0.32
CA THR A 1063 6.07 31.56 0.44
C THR A 1063 5.99 30.25 -0.35
N LEU A 1064 5.72 30.31 -1.66
CA LEU A 1064 5.71 29.12 -2.53
C LEU A 1064 7.08 28.47 -2.66
N LEU A 1065 8.16 29.26 -2.74
CA LEU A 1065 9.54 28.74 -2.75
C LEU A 1065 9.87 28.02 -1.43
N LYS A 1066 9.38 28.51 -0.29
CA LYS A 1066 9.52 27.81 1.01
C LYS A 1066 8.71 26.52 1.05
N MET A 1067 7.44 26.55 0.65
CA MET A 1067 6.58 25.36 0.54
C MET A 1067 7.27 24.27 -0.29
N THR A 1068 7.84 24.65 -1.42
CA THR A 1068 8.54 23.74 -2.35
C THR A 1068 9.80 23.16 -1.73
N ALA A 1069 10.63 23.98 -1.09
CA ALA A 1069 11.83 23.51 -0.39
C ALA A 1069 11.49 22.54 0.76
N ILE A 1070 10.42 22.80 1.52
CA ILE A 1070 9.93 21.89 2.57
C ILE A 1070 9.45 20.57 1.94
N ALA A 1071 8.60 20.63 0.90
CA ALA A 1071 8.05 19.44 0.24
C ALA A 1071 9.13 18.53 -0.36
N ILE A 1072 10.18 19.09 -0.95
CA ILE A 1072 11.34 18.32 -1.45
C ILE A 1072 12.07 17.66 -0.28
N ASN A 1073 12.35 18.39 0.81
CA ASN A 1073 13.04 17.86 1.98
C ASN A 1073 12.22 16.79 2.74
N CYS A 1074 10.89 16.77 2.63
CA CYS A 1074 10.03 15.78 3.28
C CYS A 1074 9.26 14.87 2.30
N ALA A 1075 9.73 14.72 1.05
CA ALA A 1075 9.02 14.04 -0.04
C ALA A 1075 8.44 12.66 0.32
N ALA A 1076 9.17 11.83 1.06
CA ALA A 1076 8.69 10.52 1.53
C ALA A 1076 7.47 10.62 2.48
N HIS A 1077 7.47 11.61 3.38
CA HIS A 1077 6.34 11.89 4.28
C HIS A 1077 5.15 12.47 3.51
N VAL A 1078 5.38 13.29 2.49
CA VAL A 1078 4.32 13.79 1.59
C VAL A 1078 3.67 12.62 0.84
N LYS A 1079 4.46 11.68 0.30
CA LYS A 1079 3.93 10.46 -0.33
C LYS A 1079 3.10 9.63 0.67
N ALA A 1080 3.62 9.39 1.87
CA ALA A 1080 2.95 8.56 2.87
C ALA A 1080 1.64 9.16 3.43
N ILE A 1081 1.61 10.47 3.70
CA ILE A 1081 0.50 11.12 4.43
C ILE A 1081 -0.51 11.80 3.47
N LEU A 1082 -0.01 12.38 2.37
CA LEU A 1082 -0.82 13.11 1.39
C LEU A 1082 -1.05 12.34 0.08
N GLY A 1083 -0.39 11.18 -0.11
CA GLY A 1083 -0.71 10.23 -1.19
C GLY A 1083 -0.21 10.62 -2.59
N PHE A 1084 0.76 11.52 -2.70
CA PHE A 1084 1.35 11.90 -3.99
C PHE A 1084 2.87 12.09 -3.89
N THR A 1085 3.57 11.82 -4.99
CA THR A 1085 5.03 11.86 -5.07
C THR A 1085 5.53 13.26 -5.46
N ILE A 1086 6.61 13.73 -4.84
CA ILE A 1086 7.28 15.00 -5.14
C ILE A 1086 8.44 14.77 -6.13
N PRO A 1087 8.48 15.43 -7.30
CA PRO A 1087 9.63 15.40 -8.22
C PRO A 1087 10.88 16.09 -7.62
N PRO A 1088 12.11 15.76 -8.07
CA PRO A 1088 13.33 16.36 -7.51
C PRO A 1088 13.48 17.84 -7.89
N ASP A 1089 12.94 18.20 -9.05
CA ASP A 1089 12.98 19.52 -9.69
C ASP A 1089 11.70 20.33 -9.41
N CYS A 1090 10.88 19.88 -8.46
CA CYS A 1090 9.49 20.28 -8.22
C CYS A 1090 9.25 21.80 -8.43
N LYS A 1091 8.37 22.14 -9.37
CA LYS A 1091 8.06 23.54 -9.71
C LYS A 1091 7.03 24.10 -8.71
N PRO A 1092 7.23 25.30 -8.11
CA PRO A 1092 6.35 25.79 -7.04
C PRO A 1092 4.87 25.89 -7.42
N ILE A 1093 4.57 26.27 -8.68
CA ILE A 1093 3.20 26.35 -9.20
C ILE A 1093 2.60 24.95 -9.46
N TRP A 1094 3.41 23.96 -9.84
CA TRP A 1094 2.94 22.58 -9.97
C TRP A 1094 2.55 22.02 -8.60
N LEU A 1095 3.40 22.23 -7.58
CA LEU A 1095 3.11 21.79 -6.21
C LEU A 1095 1.84 22.43 -5.66
N LEU A 1096 1.69 23.74 -5.87
CA LEU A 1096 0.47 24.46 -5.51
C LEU A 1096 -0.75 23.89 -6.24
N ALA A 1097 -0.67 23.69 -7.57
CA ALA A 1097 -1.76 23.14 -8.37
C ALA A 1097 -2.22 21.76 -7.86
N THR A 1098 -1.29 20.81 -7.70
CA THR A 1098 -1.57 19.47 -7.20
C THR A 1098 -2.19 19.49 -5.81
N ILE A 1099 -1.72 20.36 -4.92
CA ILE A 1099 -2.24 20.47 -3.56
C ILE A 1099 -3.64 21.12 -3.52
N VAL A 1100 -3.92 22.16 -4.32
CA VAL A 1100 -5.27 22.75 -4.35
C VAL A 1100 -6.28 21.87 -5.07
N GLU A 1101 -5.86 21.07 -6.05
CA GLU A 1101 -6.71 20.06 -6.69
C GLU A 1101 -7.13 18.95 -5.72
N GLN A 1102 -6.24 18.52 -4.81
CA GLN A 1102 -6.61 17.65 -3.67
C GLN A 1102 -7.64 18.27 -2.71
N LEU A 1103 -7.91 19.58 -2.81
CA LEU A 1103 -8.85 20.33 -1.97
C LEU A 1103 -10.09 20.80 -2.76
N GLY A 1104 -10.28 20.31 -3.99
CA GLY A 1104 -11.45 20.61 -4.83
C GLY A 1104 -11.37 21.96 -5.55
N LEU A 1105 -10.21 22.62 -5.51
CA LEU A 1105 -9.95 23.92 -6.12
C LEU A 1105 -9.05 23.79 -7.36
N LYS A 1106 -8.94 24.88 -8.12
CA LYS A 1106 -8.15 24.94 -9.36
C LYS A 1106 -7.39 26.26 -9.45
N LEU A 1107 -6.17 26.25 -9.97
CA LEU A 1107 -5.47 27.47 -10.34
C LEU A 1107 -5.86 27.94 -11.75
N THR A 1108 -6.03 29.24 -11.90
CA THR A 1108 -6.00 29.93 -13.20
C THR A 1108 -4.71 30.75 -13.32
N CYS A 1109 -4.42 31.28 -14.51
CA CYS A 1109 -3.32 32.22 -14.66
C CYS A 1109 -3.62 33.30 -15.70
N ARG A 1110 -3.14 34.52 -15.42
CA ARG A 1110 -3.12 35.63 -16.37
C ARG A 1110 -1.69 36.12 -16.60
N LYS A 1111 -1.44 36.75 -17.74
CA LYS A 1111 -0.14 37.36 -18.05
C LYS A 1111 -0.21 38.87 -17.81
N GLN A 1112 0.77 39.42 -17.10
CA GLN A 1112 0.91 40.86 -16.89
C GLN A 1112 2.30 41.32 -17.36
N GLY A 1113 2.36 42.49 -18.00
CA GLY A 1113 3.58 43.08 -18.55
C GLY A 1113 3.62 43.15 -20.08
N LYS A 1114 4.62 43.88 -20.60
CA LYS A 1114 4.84 44.07 -22.04
C LYS A 1114 5.29 42.76 -22.71
N ARG A 1115 5.05 42.62 -24.02
CA ARG A 1115 5.47 41.44 -24.81
C ARG A 1115 6.99 41.26 -24.70
N GLY A 1116 7.45 40.11 -24.19
CA GLY A 1116 8.85 39.84 -23.86
C GLY A 1116 9.21 39.98 -22.36
N GLN A 1117 8.38 40.65 -21.56
CA GLN A 1117 8.53 40.83 -20.11
C GLN A 1117 7.26 40.37 -19.34
N GLN A 1118 6.59 39.33 -19.86
CA GLN A 1118 5.30 38.89 -19.31
C GLN A 1118 5.48 37.92 -18.13
N VAL A 1119 5.10 38.36 -16.93
CA VAL A 1119 5.01 37.51 -15.74
C VAL A 1119 3.67 36.78 -15.76
N LYS A 1120 3.67 35.48 -15.41
CA LYS A 1120 2.43 34.74 -15.11
C LYS A 1120 2.06 34.96 -13.64
N LEU A 1121 0.88 35.53 -13.42
CA LEU A 1121 0.21 35.63 -12.13
C LEU A 1121 -0.81 34.51 -12.02
N PHE A 1122 -0.89 33.87 -10.85
CA PHE A 1122 -1.75 32.72 -10.58
C PHE A 1122 -2.68 33.05 -9.42
N SER A 1123 -3.95 32.67 -9.56
CA SER A 1123 -5.02 32.86 -8.58
C SER A 1123 -5.94 31.63 -8.60
N LEU A 1124 -6.74 31.46 -7.55
CA LEU A 1124 -7.78 30.45 -7.53
C LEU A 1124 -8.84 30.76 -8.60
N SER A 1125 -9.34 29.71 -9.26
CA SER A 1125 -10.45 29.83 -10.20
C SER A 1125 -11.69 30.31 -9.46
N LYS A 1126 -12.21 31.47 -9.86
CA LYS A 1126 -13.32 32.13 -9.16
C LYS A 1126 -14.55 31.21 -9.04
N LYS A 1127 -14.95 30.53 -10.13
CA LYS A 1127 -16.08 29.59 -10.16
C LYS A 1127 -15.93 28.47 -9.12
N GLU A 1128 -14.80 27.75 -9.16
CA GLU A 1128 -14.54 26.65 -8.23
C GLU A 1128 -14.40 27.12 -6.77
N LEU A 1129 -13.90 28.34 -6.54
CA LEU A 1129 -13.80 28.92 -5.20
C LEU A 1129 -15.17 29.34 -4.62
N GLU A 1130 -16.00 30.06 -5.39
CA GLU A 1130 -17.34 30.49 -4.96
C GLU A 1130 -18.21 29.26 -4.64
N PHE A 1131 -18.19 28.25 -5.50
CA PHE A 1131 -18.84 26.95 -5.27
C PHE A 1131 -18.36 26.28 -3.97
N ALA A 1132 -17.04 26.21 -3.74
CA ALA A 1132 -16.51 25.60 -2.53
C ALA A 1132 -16.88 26.39 -1.26
N GLN A 1133 -16.97 27.73 -1.34
CA GLN A 1133 -17.40 28.59 -0.23
C GLN A 1133 -18.87 28.40 0.12
N GLU A 1134 -19.76 28.33 -0.88
CA GLU A 1134 -21.19 28.04 -0.71
C GLU A 1134 -21.42 26.68 -0.03
N VAL A 1135 -20.72 25.64 -0.52
CA VAL A 1135 -20.78 24.29 0.06
C VAL A 1135 -20.24 24.26 1.50
N ILE A 1136 -19.18 25.03 1.81
CA ILE A 1136 -18.70 25.16 3.20
C ILE A 1136 -19.73 25.87 4.09
N ALA A 1137 -20.39 26.92 3.60
CA ALA A 1137 -21.45 27.61 4.35
C ALA A 1137 -22.64 26.68 4.66
N HIS A 1138 -23.10 25.88 3.69
CA HIS A 1138 -24.11 24.84 3.89
C HIS A 1138 -23.68 23.81 4.95
N ARG A 1139 -22.44 23.31 4.87
CA ARG A 1139 -21.87 22.35 5.85
C ARG A 1139 -21.79 22.93 7.26
N VAL A 1140 -21.42 24.20 7.41
CA VAL A 1140 -21.43 24.91 8.70
C VAL A 1140 -22.85 25.02 9.23
N ALA A 1141 -23.80 25.55 8.44
CA ALA A 1141 -25.19 25.70 8.85
C ALA A 1141 -25.82 24.37 9.30
N LYS A 1142 -25.51 23.28 8.59
CA LYS A 1142 -25.97 21.91 8.90
C LYS A 1142 -25.39 21.35 10.20
N ARG A 1143 -24.14 21.69 10.56
CA ARG A 1143 -23.57 21.34 11.88
C ARG A 1143 -24.23 22.13 13.00
N ASN A 1144 -24.33 23.45 12.85
CA ASN A 1144 -24.99 24.33 13.82
C ASN A 1144 -26.45 23.90 14.07
N GLN A 1145 -27.18 23.47 13.02
CA GLN A 1145 -28.52 22.90 13.17
C GLN A 1145 -28.55 21.57 13.94
N LYS A 1146 -27.54 20.70 13.79
CA LYS A 1146 -27.43 19.46 14.57
C LYS A 1146 -27.14 19.77 16.03
N GLU A 1147 -26.17 20.64 16.28
CA GLU A 1147 -25.77 21.06 17.63
C GLU A 1147 -26.93 21.73 18.37
N ASN A 1148 -27.64 22.68 17.74
CA ASN A 1148 -28.83 23.31 18.31
C ASN A 1148 -29.97 22.30 18.58
N ARG A 1149 -30.14 21.27 17.75
CA ARG A 1149 -31.12 20.20 18.02
C ARG A 1149 -30.73 19.37 19.24
N THR A 1150 -29.47 18.98 19.37
CA THR A 1150 -28.97 18.25 20.54
C THR A 1150 -29.09 19.08 21.81
N TYR A 1151 -28.74 20.37 21.76
CA TYR A 1151 -28.86 21.31 22.87
C TYR A 1151 -30.32 21.53 23.30
N ASN A 1152 -31.24 21.77 22.34
CA ASN A 1152 -32.66 21.99 22.65
C ASN A 1152 -33.33 20.73 23.24
N VAL A 1153 -33.01 19.53 22.74
CA VAL A 1153 -33.51 18.26 23.32
C VAL A 1153 -33.01 18.07 24.76
N GLY A 1154 -31.77 18.50 25.06
CA GLY A 1154 -31.24 18.54 26.41
C GLY A 1154 -31.77 19.67 27.31
N GLN A 1155 -32.60 20.59 26.80
CA GLN A 1155 -33.16 21.71 27.57
C GLN A 1155 -34.69 21.75 27.62
N THR A 1156 -35.40 20.82 26.99
CA THR A 1156 -36.82 20.57 27.26
C THR A 1156 -36.98 19.63 28.47
N PRO A 1157 -37.38 20.12 29.66
CA PRO A 1157 -38.08 19.26 30.62
C PRO A 1157 -39.37 18.75 29.96
N ALA A 1158 -39.84 17.57 30.36
CA ALA A 1158 -40.95 16.87 29.71
C ALA A 1158 -42.31 17.58 29.92
N VAL A 1159 -42.58 18.60 29.10
CA VAL A 1159 -43.83 19.40 29.11
C VAL A 1159 -44.48 19.35 27.74
N TYR A 1160 -45.03 18.18 27.38
CA TYR A 1160 -46.22 18.05 26.52
C TYR A 1160 -46.83 16.64 26.61
N SER A 1161 -47.39 16.30 27.77
CA SER A 1161 -48.46 15.31 27.83
C SER A 1161 -49.77 15.96 27.36
N PRO A 1162 -50.59 15.28 26.53
CA PRO A 1162 -52.00 15.65 26.36
C PRO A 1162 -52.77 15.58 27.69
N GLU A 1163 -53.90 16.27 27.78
CA GLU A 1163 -54.62 16.49 29.05
C GLU A 1163 -55.05 15.19 29.77
N PRO A 1164 -54.76 15.03 31.07
CA PRO A 1164 -55.34 13.97 31.90
C PRO A 1164 -56.72 14.36 32.41
N ASN A 1165 -57.72 13.50 32.21
CA ASN A 1165 -59.09 13.76 32.62
C ASN A 1165 -59.32 13.52 34.13
N HIS A 1166 -59.28 14.61 34.91
CA HIS A 1166 -59.84 14.82 36.26
C HIS A 1166 -59.42 13.94 37.48
N GLN A 1167 -59.19 14.68 38.58
CA GLN A 1167 -59.39 14.33 40.00
C GLN A 1167 -58.29 13.57 40.80
N SER A 1168 -57.25 14.34 41.15
CA SER A 1168 -56.94 14.75 42.54
C SER A 1168 -56.66 13.73 43.66
N VAL A 1169 -55.46 13.84 44.26
CA VAL A 1169 -55.25 13.73 45.72
C VAL A 1169 -54.38 14.91 46.20
N SER A 1170 -54.58 15.33 47.44
CA SER A 1170 -53.97 16.49 48.12
C SER A 1170 -52.48 16.32 48.47
N THR A 1171 -51.75 17.44 48.55
CA THR A 1171 -50.44 17.54 49.24
C THR A 1171 -50.53 18.40 50.51
N PRO A 1172 -50.12 17.87 51.67
CA PRO A 1172 -49.70 18.66 52.84
C PRO A 1172 -48.16 18.67 53.01
N PRO A 1173 -47.55 19.65 53.71
CA PRO A 1173 -46.21 20.11 53.31
C PRO A 1173 -45.18 20.37 54.44
N ILE A 1174 -43.95 20.72 54.01
CA ILE A 1174 -42.97 21.62 54.66
C ILE A 1174 -42.38 21.23 56.04
N ASN A 1175 -41.06 21.00 56.07
CA ASN A 1175 -40.03 21.62 56.95
C ASN A 1175 -38.71 20.79 56.87
N ALA A 1176 -37.49 21.31 57.09
CA ALA A 1176 -36.91 22.66 56.97
C ALA A 1176 -35.37 22.58 57.18
N ILE A 1177 -34.60 23.60 56.75
CA ILE A 1177 -33.17 23.85 57.09
C ILE A 1177 -32.17 22.82 56.45
N GLY A 1178 -31.02 23.19 55.89
CA GLY A 1178 -30.46 24.51 55.56
C GLY A 1178 -29.03 24.41 54.97
N ASN A 1179 -28.68 25.29 54.03
CA ASN A 1179 -27.34 25.43 53.41
C ASN A 1179 -26.56 26.61 54.03
N PRO A 1180 -25.23 26.80 53.82
CA PRO A 1180 -24.23 26.01 53.07
C PRO A 1180 -23.08 25.54 54.04
N HIS A 1181 -21.76 25.37 53.75
CA HIS A 1181 -20.88 25.67 52.60
C HIS A 1181 -19.52 24.91 52.70
N SER A 1182 -18.91 24.61 51.55
CA SER A 1182 -17.44 24.54 51.29
C SER A 1182 -16.56 23.45 51.93
N GLY A 1183 -15.93 22.63 51.07
CA GLY A 1183 -14.81 21.73 51.40
C GLY A 1183 -14.85 20.46 50.54
N GLY A 1184 -13.91 20.30 49.61
CA GLY A 1184 -13.95 19.20 48.61
C GLY A 1184 -12.84 18.16 48.76
N VAL A 1185 -13.17 16.91 48.40
CA VAL A 1185 -12.26 15.77 48.18
C VAL A 1185 -12.81 14.99 46.96
N ASP A 1186 -12.04 14.03 46.44
CA ASP A 1186 -12.22 13.22 45.23
C ASP A 1186 -13.63 12.96 44.67
N THR A 1187 -13.70 12.93 43.33
CA THR A 1187 -14.74 12.26 42.54
C THR A 1187 -14.07 11.17 41.69
N THR A 1188 -13.56 10.12 42.33
CA THR A 1188 -13.01 8.93 41.67
C THR A 1188 -14.03 7.81 41.47
N ASP A 1189 -15.32 8.17 41.44
CA ASP A 1189 -16.41 7.29 41.04
C ASP A 1189 -16.88 7.69 39.64
N SER A 1190 -16.35 7.00 38.62
CA SER A 1190 -16.93 7.03 37.29
C SER A 1190 -18.16 6.13 37.29
N GLU A 1191 -19.35 6.71 37.12
CA GLU A 1191 -20.59 5.95 36.91
C GLU A 1191 -20.35 4.88 35.81
N PRO A 1192 -20.69 3.60 36.05
CA PRO A 1192 -20.58 2.59 35.01
C PRO A 1192 -21.51 2.95 33.84
N PRO A 1193 -21.15 2.61 32.59
CA PRO A 1193 -21.99 2.93 31.44
C PRO A 1193 -23.33 2.18 31.54
N LEU A 1194 -24.42 2.95 31.63
CA LEU A 1194 -25.81 2.46 31.64
C LEU A 1194 -26.01 1.27 30.70
N THR A 1195 -26.54 0.17 31.22
CA THR A 1195 -26.72 -1.06 30.43
C THR A 1195 -27.63 -0.79 29.24
N GLU A 1196 -27.22 -1.21 28.04
CA GLU A 1196 -28.03 -1.02 26.83
C GLU A 1196 -29.40 -1.67 27.03
N ARG A 1197 -30.48 -0.90 26.80
CA ARG A 1197 -31.86 -1.32 27.14
C ARG A 1197 -32.28 -2.66 26.52
N ILE A 1198 -31.70 -3.05 25.38
CA ILE A 1198 -31.93 -4.37 24.75
C ILE A 1198 -31.43 -5.52 25.65
N THR A 1199 -30.29 -5.32 26.32
CA THR A 1199 -29.73 -6.26 27.31
C THR A 1199 -30.59 -6.31 28.57
N LEU A 1200 -31.06 -5.17 29.07
CA LEU A 1200 -31.99 -5.12 30.21
C LEU A 1200 -33.29 -5.86 29.90
N LEU A 1201 -33.91 -5.62 28.75
CA LEU A 1201 -35.08 -6.39 28.29
C LEU A 1201 -34.80 -7.90 28.21
N HIS A 1202 -33.60 -8.31 27.81
CA HIS A 1202 -33.25 -9.74 27.82
C HIS A 1202 -33.13 -10.30 29.24
N CYS A 1203 -32.55 -9.55 30.18
CA CYS A 1203 -32.47 -9.92 31.59
C CYS A 1203 -33.85 -9.96 32.26
N VAL A 1204 -34.77 -9.05 31.93
CA VAL A 1204 -36.17 -9.06 32.38
C VAL A 1204 -36.84 -10.38 31.98
N GLU A 1205 -36.76 -10.77 30.71
CA GLU A 1205 -37.31 -12.04 30.22
C GLU A 1205 -36.66 -13.29 30.84
N ILE A 1206 -35.36 -13.26 31.14
CA ILE A 1206 -34.68 -14.33 31.88
C ILE A 1206 -35.22 -14.41 33.32
N LEU A 1207 -35.36 -13.27 34.01
CA LEU A 1207 -35.87 -13.20 35.37
C LEU A 1207 -37.33 -13.69 35.46
N ARG A 1208 -38.18 -13.28 34.50
CA ARG A 1208 -39.58 -13.77 34.38
C ARG A 1208 -39.65 -15.28 34.14
N SER A 1209 -38.75 -15.84 33.32
CA SER A 1209 -38.59 -17.29 33.19
C SER A 1209 -38.12 -17.93 34.51
N GLY A 1210 -37.29 -17.24 35.29
CA GLY A 1210 -36.87 -17.66 36.63
C GLY A 1210 -38.03 -17.73 37.63
N ILE A 1211 -38.94 -16.75 37.60
CA ILE A 1211 -40.11 -16.70 38.49
C ILE A 1211 -40.99 -17.96 38.33
N SER A 1212 -41.18 -18.45 37.09
CA SER A 1212 -41.92 -19.70 36.87
C SER A 1212 -41.18 -20.97 37.33
N GLY A 1213 -39.86 -20.89 37.53
CA GLY A 1213 -39.01 -21.95 38.10
C GLY A 1213 -38.84 -21.89 39.62
N GLY A 1214 -39.34 -20.84 40.29
CA GLY A 1214 -39.29 -20.70 41.74
C GLY A 1214 -37.95 -20.21 42.33
N VAL A 1215 -37.89 -20.15 43.67
CA VAL A 1215 -36.84 -19.47 44.45
C VAL A 1215 -35.41 -19.81 44.03
N ASP A 1216 -35.09 -21.09 43.87
CA ASP A 1216 -33.71 -21.49 43.57
C ASP A 1216 -33.30 -21.19 42.11
N ALA A 1217 -34.27 -21.17 41.19
CA ALA A 1217 -34.04 -20.70 39.81
C ALA A 1217 -33.75 -19.19 39.79
N ILE A 1218 -34.52 -18.40 40.55
CA ILE A 1218 -34.28 -16.95 40.69
C ILE A 1218 -32.89 -16.69 41.28
N LYS A 1219 -32.50 -17.38 42.36
CA LYS A 1219 -31.15 -17.27 42.94
C LYS A 1219 -30.05 -17.67 41.94
N GLY A 1220 -30.24 -18.77 41.20
CA GLY A 1220 -29.30 -19.22 40.17
C GLY A 1220 -29.16 -18.27 38.97
N ILE A 1221 -30.16 -17.40 38.74
CA ILE A 1221 -30.10 -16.32 37.75
C ILE A 1221 -29.38 -15.11 38.32
N LEU A 1222 -29.85 -14.57 39.46
CA LEU A 1222 -29.28 -13.36 40.08
C LEU A 1222 -27.78 -13.50 40.38
N LYS A 1223 -27.34 -14.69 40.83
CA LYS A 1223 -25.92 -15.00 41.07
C LYS A 1223 -25.01 -14.81 39.83
N ARG A 1224 -25.54 -14.70 38.62
CA ARG A 1224 -24.76 -14.51 37.38
C ARG A 1224 -24.70 -13.07 36.91
N TRP A 1225 -25.30 -12.15 37.67
CA TRP A 1225 -25.35 -10.72 37.37
C TRP A 1225 -24.67 -9.91 38.49
N THR A 1226 -24.08 -8.78 38.11
CA THR A 1226 -23.62 -7.75 39.06
C THR A 1226 -24.81 -7.11 39.78
N GLY A 1227 -24.58 -6.55 40.97
CA GLY A 1227 -25.60 -5.84 41.74
C GLY A 1227 -26.32 -4.78 40.90
N ASP A 1228 -25.56 -3.93 40.19
CA ASP A 1228 -26.10 -2.91 39.29
C ASP A 1228 -27.07 -3.51 38.25
N LEU A 1229 -26.67 -4.59 37.57
CA LEU A 1229 -27.49 -5.24 36.54
C LEU A 1229 -28.73 -5.91 37.15
N ARG A 1230 -28.66 -6.42 38.39
CA ARG A 1230 -29.83 -6.94 39.12
C ARG A 1230 -30.82 -5.82 39.40
N TRP A 1231 -30.34 -4.67 39.88
CA TRP A 1231 -31.17 -3.49 40.18
C TRP A 1231 -31.79 -2.89 38.91
N GLU A 1232 -31.01 -2.62 37.87
CA GLU A 1232 -31.52 -2.12 36.58
C GLU A 1232 -32.55 -3.08 35.97
N THR A 1233 -32.31 -4.41 36.04
CA THR A 1233 -33.26 -5.42 35.55
C THR A 1233 -34.57 -5.44 36.33
N VAL A 1234 -34.53 -5.28 37.66
CA VAL A 1234 -35.74 -5.23 38.49
C VAL A 1234 -36.53 -3.94 38.27
N LEU A 1235 -35.86 -2.81 38.04
CA LEU A 1235 -36.51 -1.53 37.70
C LEU A 1235 -37.20 -1.57 36.33
N GLU A 1236 -36.55 -2.15 35.31
CA GLU A 1236 -37.17 -2.33 33.99
C GLU A 1236 -38.29 -3.41 34.04
N LEU A 1237 -38.16 -4.43 34.90
CA LEU A 1237 -39.25 -5.39 35.19
C LEU A 1237 -40.45 -4.71 35.88
N GLU A 1238 -40.23 -3.78 36.82
CA GLU A 1238 -41.34 -3.00 37.40
C GLU A 1238 -42.05 -2.17 36.32
N ALA A 1239 -41.27 -1.47 35.47
CA ALA A 1239 -41.80 -0.65 34.39
C ALA A 1239 -42.62 -1.44 33.34
N ILE A 1240 -42.32 -2.73 33.14
CA ILE A 1240 -42.96 -3.58 32.12
C ILE A 1240 -44.05 -4.49 32.70
N ALA A 1241 -43.85 -5.02 33.90
CA ALA A 1241 -44.68 -6.07 34.49
C ALA A 1241 -44.77 -5.98 36.04
N ALA A 1242 -44.98 -4.79 36.61
CA ALA A 1242 -45.14 -4.55 38.05
C ALA A 1242 -46.03 -5.58 38.80
N ASN A 1243 -47.09 -6.12 38.17
CA ASN A 1243 -47.94 -7.14 38.77
C ASN A 1243 -47.22 -8.49 39.00
N GLU A 1244 -46.30 -8.87 38.11
CA GLU A 1244 -45.46 -10.06 38.29
C GLU A 1244 -44.42 -9.84 39.38
N LEU A 1245 -43.82 -8.64 39.43
CA LEU A 1245 -42.89 -8.26 40.51
C LEU A 1245 -43.59 -8.26 41.89
N ARG A 1246 -44.79 -7.70 42.01
CA ARG A 1246 -45.56 -7.75 43.28
C ARG A 1246 -45.98 -9.16 43.69
N ASN A 1247 -46.21 -10.06 42.74
CA ASN A 1247 -46.45 -11.48 43.05
C ASN A 1247 -45.16 -12.18 43.50
N LEU A 1248 -44.00 -11.79 42.96
CA LEU A 1248 -42.70 -12.23 43.43
C LEU A 1248 -42.41 -11.72 44.85
N GLU A 1249 -42.64 -10.44 45.15
CA GLU A 1249 -42.52 -9.86 46.50
C GLU A 1249 -43.34 -10.64 47.54
N GLN A 1250 -44.59 -10.99 47.22
CA GLN A 1250 -45.48 -11.71 48.14
C GLN A 1250 -45.09 -13.18 48.34
N SER A 1251 -44.48 -13.81 47.34
CA SER A 1251 -43.99 -15.20 47.43
C SER A 1251 -42.55 -15.31 47.95
N VAL A 1252 -41.78 -14.22 47.87
CA VAL A 1252 -40.37 -14.13 48.24
C VAL A 1252 -40.09 -12.78 48.92
N PRO A 1253 -40.40 -12.63 50.23
CA PRO A 1253 -40.25 -11.36 50.94
C PRO A 1253 -38.81 -10.81 50.98
N ASP A 1254 -37.81 -11.69 50.93
CA ASP A 1254 -36.39 -11.32 50.94
C ASP A 1254 -35.84 -10.98 49.53
N PHE A 1255 -36.66 -10.98 48.47
CA PHE A 1255 -36.20 -10.86 47.08
C PHE A 1255 -35.27 -9.65 46.84
N TYR A 1256 -35.64 -8.46 47.34
CA TYR A 1256 -34.82 -7.26 47.19
C TYR A 1256 -33.45 -7.34 47.89
N GLN A 1257 -33.32 -8.15 48.94
CA GLN A 1257 -32.02 -8.38 49.59
C GLN A 1257 -31.08 -9.15 48.65
N TRP A 1258 -31.60 -10.00 47.76
CA TRP A 1258 -30.79 -10.81 46.83
C TRP A 1258 -30.28 -10.02 45.62
N LEU A 1259 -30.69 -8.75 45.47
CA LEU A 1259 -30.11 -7.83 44.50
C LEU A 1259 -28.75 -7.28 44.99
N ASP A 1260 -28.48 -7.37 46.29
CA ASP A 1260 -27.18 -7.10 46.90
C ASP A 1260 -26.20 -8.26 46.65
N GLU A 1261 -24.95 -7.94 46.33
CA GLU A 1261 -23.87 -8.94 46.18
C GLU A 1261 -23.35 -9.47 47.53
N GLU A 1262 -23.42 -8.70 48.62
CA GLU A 1262 -23.03 -9.18 49.95
C GLU A 1262 -23.98 -10.29 50.44
N VAL A 1263 -25.27 -10.19 50.10
CA VAL A 1263 -26.31 -11.16 50.49
C VAL A 1263 -26.37 -12.35 49.51
N LEU A 1264 -26.17 -12.10 48.21
CA LEU A 1264 -26.13 -13.13 47.18
C LEU A 1264 -24.89 -12.98 46.28
N PRO A 1265 -23.72 -13.52 46.71
CA PRO A 1265 -22.46 -13.38 45.98
C PRO A 1265 -22.49 -13.97 44.57
N MET A 1266 -21.75 -13.34 43.66
CA MET A 1266 -21.67 -13.76 42.26
C MET A 1266 -20.99 -15.14 42.09
N GLU A 1267 -21.52 -15.94 41.16
CA GLU A 1267 -21.07 -17.30 40.81
C GLU A 1267 -19.71 -17.26 40.07
N GLY A 1268 -18.63 -17.08 40.83
CA GLY A 1268 -17.25 -16.98 40.33
C GLY A 1268 -16.34 -16.00 41.08
N ALA A 1269 -16.85 -15.25 42.06
CA ALA A 1269 -16.07 -14.30 42.85
C ALA A 1269 -15.32 -15.00 44.01
N SER A 1270 -14.08 -15.43 43.77
CA SER A 1270 -13.16 -15.98 44.79
C SER A 1270 -11.69 -15.85 44.38
#